data_AF-A0AA96WYT1-F1
#
_entry.id   AF-A0AA96WYT1-F1
#
_cell.length_a   1.000
_cell.length_b   1.000
_cell.length_c   1.000
_cell.angle_alpha   90.00
_cell.angle_beta   90.00
_cell.angle_gamma   90.00
#
_symmetry.space_group_name_H-M   'P 1'
#
loop_
_entity.id
_entity.type
_entity.pdbx_description
1 polymer ?
#
loop_
_entity_poly.entity_id
_entity_poly.type
_entity_poly.pdbx_seq_one_letter_code
_entity_poly.pdbx_strand_id
1 'polypeptide(L)'
;MLEPDTESFNPYYEYQVGGTLDPNHPTYVERAADQKLYSLLKAGEFCYVLNSRQMGKSSLVVRTRKKLEAEGVLFAFIDMSSVGAEVKSLDQWYTTILDNFKESFELAEISLSAWWQQHDHLTPSARLGKFIETFLLTRFPDRKLIIVIDEIDYILKLKLKLKKESIDDLSTDDFFAFIRSCYNQRTSNRDYERLTFVLIGVATPYDLISNVDCTPFNIGQEIKLYGFSQAEAKPLESGIGTVADRPDWVLKEILDWTGGQPFLTQKLCNLVSKKQHKIIAGQEKSAIDTLVRSEIIQNWSQKDQPAHFGVIRDRILKSRRSPSHLLNLYQQILERGEIIENREDLEHLELKLSGLVIEREGALRVYNPIYQEIFNQQWIEQELAKLRPYSEAIKAWVKSGYTDESRLLYGQALQDALAWAESQRLSKAELSEEDQHFLEASRTLEQISEAKPEVIPILKAFLPKLNQITSQPSQLIRAIRTWVGSQPVLTELLCQDLLKAYQQQPIADADAAAVATLIQTEWLQKQTQPAVLDHLKQIQVALRAEDDKFVALLELYRRIGQGQVPPTEHPPGLNLLEDLGLVEKHQVANRLYAEVFSPEWVAQELEESSQRRTIAGRFREIEKLKTRDTCHIYRVADKHLKNKSCLLREYIPVSNDAETLEQARHEIDRIFRDLEKLKGHDQIPEVLAIEDDGKFYITQEFIEGDNLDQEIQPGQPWDEPKVVDLLIEVLSILEFVHLQKLAHLNLKPSNLRRRRQDGKLILIDFGAFQSINRLLQRLATHPKPELTESPQYAPPANIATRTAVNQDIYAVGMIGIQTITGIAPEDLSVDKVTGEVIWLYEIPPHHSKAQVSDELARILAKMVRHRPGNPTADQYTNVAEVLQQLRGLKESGRRVDPKRKYDWLTDKRILAWGGVGLAVAGIVAGILGMASVERLRAAQRSVEQCNQPITVQPVTSATNASASGNAAAGSLINRQVVIDANQVAQACQQVLARQPGNPQALKNQGKAHLLLWKHADLLGNAAEAQTNLDTALNNFNQVIEANSNQPDPQALFYQGLALSAQGDEKSVAAAEQAYEQSIVQYTTASTVQPEDFPILAQLIAFLVEEKDGKIVSNQKYNQAQTLFNKADALIQHPDLKNKIYTENLIYNRGSLYARTQTLQEALNLYGEVPMRSKQIEVLTLRSKGFVHLLQNDFDNAADAFQQALKVGADPLVSEYLNRANTCRSNPTNQAACSFSSAQFRPIFAQIFPIRRVYRCKDYPVLSVVDNLSQSVCQP
;
A
#
# COMPACT_ATOMS: atom_id res chain seq x y z
N MET A 1 -51.92 -27.00 -41.62
CA MET A 1 -52.87 -27.78 -40.81
C MET A 1 -52.27 -29.16 -40.60
N LEU A 2 -51.54 -29.33 -39.50
CA LEU A 2 -51.20 -30.61 -38.89
C LEU A 2 -51.25 -30.35 -37.37
N GLU A 3 -51.98 -31.21 -36.68
CA GLU A 3 -52.32 -31.15 -35.26
C GLU A 3 -51.08 -31.26 -34.35
N PRO A 4 -51.17 -30.81 -33.07
CA PRO A 4 -50.10 -31.00 -32.12
C PRO A 4 -50.04 -32.47 -31.71
N ASP A 5 -48.97 -33.16 -32.10
CA ASP A 5 -48.67 -34.51 -31.64
C ASP A 5 -48.59 -34.51 -30.11
N THR A 6 -49.47 -35.31 -29.51
CA THR A 6 -49.46 -35.72 -28.12
C THR A 6 -48.05 -36.18 -27.70
N GLU A 7 -47.46 -35.53 -26.71
CA GLU A 7 -46.20 -35.93 -26.08
C GLU A 7 -46.27 -37.40 -25.66
N SER A 8 -45.55 -38.25 -26.41
CA SER A 8 -45.36 -39.64 -26.08
C SER A 8 -44.56 -39.74 -24.78
N PHE A 9 -45.23 -40.18 -23.72
CA PHE A 9 -44.64 -40.60 -22.46
C PHE A 9 -43.41 -41.48 -22.70
N ASN A 10 -42.24 -41.08 -22.18
CA ASN A 10 -41.04 -41.91 -22.19
C ASN A 10 -41.02 -42.75 -20.89
N PRO A 11 -41.32 -44.07 -20.94
CA PRO A 11 -41.33 -44.95 -19.77
C PRO A 11 -39.96 -45.17 -19.12
N TYR A 12 -38.89 -44.56 -19.66
CA TYR A 12 -37.50 -44.65 -19.18
C TYR A 12 -36.92 -43.29 -18.78
N TYR A 13 -37.73 -42.39 -18.21
CA TYR A 13 -37.22 -41.14 -17.66
C TYR A 13 -36.47 -41.42 -16.34
N GLU A 14 -35.15 -41.59 -16.40
CA GLU A 14 -34.30 -41.85 -15.25
C GLU A 14 -33.46 -40.62 -14.88
N TYR A 15 -33.50 -40.21 -13.61
CA TYR A 15 -32.66 -39.13 -13.10
C TYR A 15 -31.24 -39.63 -12.80
N GLN A 16 -30.24 -38.98 -13.37
CA GLN A 16 -28.83 -39.28 -13.09
C GLN A 16 -28.30 -38.35 -11.98
N VAL A 17 -28.14 -38.91 -10.77
CA VAL A 17 -27.66 -38.17 -9.59
C VAL A 17 -26.12 -38.19 -9.55
N GLY A 18 -25.51 -37.10 -10.00
CA GLY A 18 -24.05 -36.93 -10.00
C GLY A 18 -23.36 -37.42 -11.28
N GLY A 19 -22.07 -37.12 -11.39
CA GLY A 19 -21.28 -37.36 -12.59
C GLY A 19 -21.62 -36.42 -13.76
N THR A 20 -20.94 -36.63 -14.88
CA THR A 20 -21.17 -35.90 -16.13
C THR A 20 -22.35 -36.52 -16.87
N LEU A 21 -23.29 -35.68 -17.32
CA LEU A 21 -24.46 -36.12 -18.10
C LEU A 21 -24.09 -36.27 -19.58
N ASP A 22 -24.74 -37.22 -20.26
CA ASP A 22 -24.74 -37.23 -21.72
C ASP A 22 -25.34 -35.91 -22.27
N PRO A 23 -24.80 -35.32 -23.34
CA PRO A 23 -25.33 -34.08 -23.93
C PRO A 23 -26.81 -34.09 -24.27
N ASN A 24 -27.36 -35.26 -24.63
CA ASN A 24 -28.76 -35.46 -24.98
C ASN A 24 -29.56 -36.09 -23.84
N HIS A 25 -28.99 -36.23 -22.64
CA HIS A 25 -29.69 -36.82 -21.51
C HIS A 25 -30.98 -36.02 -21.22
N PRO A 26 -32.14 -36.68 -21.07
CA PRO A 26 -33.42 -36.00 -20.92
C PRO A 26 -33.51 -35.11 -19.66
N THR A 27 -32.68 -35.39 -18.65
CA THR A 27 -32.60 -34.59 -17.42
C THR A 27 -31.60 -33.43 -17.48
N TYR A 28 -30.94 -33.20 -18.63
CA TYR A 28 -30.06 -32.05 -18.78
C TYR A 28 -30.88 -30.76 -18.82
N VAL A 29 -30.56 -29.83 -17.91
CA VAL A 29 -31.16 -28.50 -17.83
C VAL A 29 -30.25 -27.50 -18.54
N GLU A 30 -30.73 -26.92 -19.63
CA GLU A 30 -30.02 -25.87 -20.36
C GLU A 30 -30.13 -24.54 -19.62
N ARG A 31 -28.98 -23.91 -19.36
CA ARG A 31 -28.87 -22.66 -18.60
C ARG A 31 -28.38 -21.53 -19.49
N ALA A 32 -28.50 -20.29 -19.02
CA ALA A 32 -27.87 -19.14 -19.68
C ALA A 32 -26.35 -19.32 -19.92
N ALA A 33 -25.68 -20.07 -19.04
CA ALA A 33 -24.25 -20.37 -19.15
C ALA A 33 -23.90 -21.24 -20.39
N ASP A 34 -24.81 -22.11 -20.85
CA ASP A 34 -24.64 -22.95 -22.04
C ASP A 34 -24.45 -22.09 -23.28
N GLN A 35 -25.33 -21.10 -23.47
CA GLN A 35 -25.27 -20.20 -24.62
C GLN A 35 -24.04 -19.29 -24.52
N LYS A 36 -23.72 -18.80 -23.31
CA LYS A 36 -22.54 -17.95 -23.08
C LYS A 36 -21.25 -18.70 -23.44
N LEU A 37 -21.03 -19.89 -22.89
CA LEU A 37 -19.82 -20.67 -23.17
C LEU A 37 -19.73 -21.02 -24.66
N TYR A 38 -20.81 -21.51 -25.27
CA TYR A 38 -20.84 -21.82 -26.70
C TYR A 38 -20.45 -20.62 -27.56
N SER A 39 -21.02 -19.43 -27.30
CA SER A 39 -20.74 -18.22 -28.09
C SER A 39 -19.27 -17.76 -27.98
N LEU A 40 -18.70 -17.80 -26.78
CA LEU A 40 -17.32 -17.39 -26.52
C LEU A 40 -16.32 -18.37 -27.14
N LEU A 41 -16.53 -19.67 -26.98
CA LEU A 41 -15.68 -20.70 -27.60
C LEU A 41 -15.76 -20.65 -29.12
N LYS A 42 -16.94 -20.38 -29.68
CA LYS A 42 -17.09 -20.15 -31.13
C LYS A 42 -16.33 -18.92 -31.60
N ALA A 43 -16.28 -17.86 -30.80
CA ALA A 43 -15.48 -16.66 -31.08
C ALA A 43 -13.96 -16.87 -30.91
N GLY A 44 -13.54 -17.97 -30.27
CA GLY A 44 -12.13 -18.25 -29.99
C GLY A 44 -11.63 -17.60 -28.69
N GLU A 45 -12.53 -17.20 -27.81
CA GLU A 45 -12.20 -16.57 -26.52
C GLU A 45 -11.81 -17.61 -25.47
N PHE A 46 -10.74 -17.34 -24.74
CA PHE A 46 -10.33 -18.20 -23.61
C PHE A 46 -11.40 -18.10 -22.52
N CYS A 47 -11.75 -19.23 -21.89
CA CYS A 47 -12.81 -19.28 -20.90
C CYS A 47 -12.37 -20.03 -19.65
N TYR A 48 -12.98 -19.72 -18.50
CA TYR A 48 -12.83 -20.54 -17.31
C TYR A 48 -14.14 -20.70 -16.53
N VAL A 49 -14.30 -21.86 -15.90
CA VAL A 49 -15.46 -22.25 -15.09
C VAL A 49 -14.98 -22.70 -13.70
N LEU A 50 -14.80 -21.73 -12.79
CA LEU A 50 -14.35 -21.98 -11.42
C LEU A 50 -15.55 -21.89 -10.47
N ASN A 51 -16.04 -23.03 -9.98
CA ASN A 51 -17.22 -23.09 -9.12
C ASN A 51 -17.20 -24.34 -8.23
N SER A 52 -18.04 -24.36 -7.20
CA SER A 52 -18.16 -25.48 -6.26
C SER A 52 -18.45 -26.83 -6.95
N ARG A 53 -18.19 -27.93 -6.23
CA ARG A 53 -18.42 -29.29 -6.75
C ARG A 53 -19.90 -29.49 -7.08
N GLN A 54 -20.16 -30.37 -8.05
CA GLN A 54 -21.52 -30.79 -8.43
C GLN A 54 -22.45 -29.68 -8.98
N MET A 55 -21.88 -28.60 -9.53
CA MET A 55 -22.61 -27.53 -10.23
C MET A 55 -22.86 -27.80 -11.73
N GLY A 56 -22.57 -29.02 -12.21
CA GLY A 56 -22.72 -29.40 -13.63
C GLY A 56 -21.70 -28.76 -14.57
N LYS A 57 -20.47 -28.53 -14.10
CA LYS A 57 -19.37 -27.92 -14.89
C LYS A 57 -18.99 -28.76 -16.10
N SER A 58 -18.66 -30.04 -15.87
CA SER A 58 -18.22 -30.93 -16.95
C SER A 58 -19.38 -31.22 -17.94
N SER A 59 -20.62 -31.41 -17.46
CA SER A 59 -21.79 -31.58 -18.32
C SER A 59 -22.02 -30.39 -19.28
N LEU A 60 -21.85 -29.16 -18.79
CA LEU A 60 -21.89 -27.93 -19.60
C LEU A 60 -20.88 -27.98 -20.75
N VAL A 61 -19.65 -28.41 -20.46
CA VAL A 61 -18.59 -28.45 -21.47
C VAL A 61 -18.79 -29.60 -22.46
N VAL A 62 -19.21 -30.79 -22.00
CA VAL A 62 -19.50 -31.92 -22.91
C VAL A 62 -20.67 -31.60 -23.86
N ARG A 63 -21.72 -30.92 -23.39
CA ARG A 63 -22.82 -30.47 -24.28
C ARG A 63 -22.35 -29.41 -25.27
N THR A 64 -21.57 -28.43 -24.82
CA THR A 64 -21.00 -27.39 -25.68
C THR A 64 -20.06 -27.98 -26.73
N ARG A 65 -19.24 -28.96 -26.34
CA ARG A 65 -18.37 -29.74 -27.22
C ARG A 65 -19.17 -30.40 -28.34
N LYS A 66 -20.22 -31.16 -28.01
CA LYS A 66 -21.04 -31.82 -29.03
C LYS A 66 -21.63 -30.84 -30.05
N LYS A 67 -22.10 -29.67 -29.60
CA LYS A 67 -22.60 -28.61 -30.48
C LYS A 67 -21.50 -28.09 -31.42
N LEU A 68 -20.29 -27.84 -30.91
CA LEU A 68 -19.17 -27.28 -31.69
C LEU A 68 -18.47 -28.32 -32.58
N GLU A 69 -18.42 -29.60 -32.18
CA GLU A 69 -17.91 -30.69 -33.02
C GLU A 69 -18.77 -30.89 -34.27
N ALA A 70 -20.09 -30.75 -34.15
CA ALA A 70 -21.01 -30.74 -35.30
C ALA A 70 -20.74 -29.58 -36.28
N GLU A 71 -20.06 -28.52 -35.84
CA GLU A 71 -19.63 -27.37 -36.65
C GLU A 71 -18.18 -27.48 -37.12
N GLY A 72 -17.52 -28.63 -36.90
CA GLY A 72 -16.15 -28.84 -37.36
C GLY A 72 -15.08 -28.27 -36.43
N VAL A 73 -15.35 -28.00 -35.16
CA VAL A 73 -14.32 -27.71 -34.15
C VAL A 73 -13.72 -29.01 -33.59
N LEU A 74 -12.42 -29.06 -33.32
CA LEU A 74 -11.74 -30.20 -32.69
C LEU A 74 -11.48 -29.91 -31.21
N PHE A 75 -11.52 -30.95 -30.38
CA PHE A 75 -11.35 -30.85 -28.93
C PHE A 75 -10.28 -31.79 -28.40
N ALA A 76 -9.51 -31.32 -27.42
CA ALA A 76 -8.79 -32.18 -26.49
C ALA A 76 -9.33 -31.96 -25.08
N PHE A 77 -9.51 -33.05 -24.33
CA PHE A 77 -10.00 -33.01 -22.97
C PHE A 77 -8.95 -33.61 -22.05
N ILE A 78 -8.35 -32.78 -21.20
CA ILE A 78 -7.32 -33.18 -20.25
C ILE A 78 -7.92 -33.16 -18.86
N ASP A 79 -8.02 -34.33 -18.24
CA ASP A 79 -8.41 -34.46 -16.84
C ASP A 79 -7.15 -34.40 -15.96
N MET A 80 -6.98 -33.32 -15.19
CA MET A 80 -5.79 -33.17 -14.34
C MET A 80 -5.74 -34.17 -13.18
N SER A 81 -6.85 -34.82 -12.84
CA SER A 81 -6.87 -35.84 -11.79
C SER A 81 -6.20 -37.14 -12.23
N SER A 82 -6.42 -37.55 -13.49
CA SER A 82 -5.78 -38.72 -14.08
C SER A 82 -4.30 -38.45 -14.39
N VAL A 83 -4.00 -37.25 -14.89
CA VAL A 83 -2.63 -36.80 -15.19
C VAL A 83 -1.78 -36.66 -13.91
N GLY A 84 -2.35 -36.21 -12.79
CA GLY A 84 -1.60 -35.88 -11.58
C GLY A 84 -1.41 -37.00 -10.54
N ALA A 85 -2.15 -38.11 -10.64
CA ALA A 85 -2.24 -39.10 -9.55
C ALA A 85 -0.90 -39.82 -9.28
N GLU A 86 -0.24 -40.34 -10.32
CA GLU A 86 0.93 -41.22 -10.20
C GLU A 86 2.27 -40.56 -10.56
N VAL A 87 2.24 -39.31 -11.01
CA VAL A 87 3.41 -38.60 -11.53
C VAL A 87 4.44 -38.32 -10.42
N LYS A 88 5.72 -38.50 -10.79
CA LYS A 88 6.91 -38.32 -9.93
C LYS A 88 7.85 -37.18 -10.39
N SER A 89 7.64 -36.62 -11.57
CA SER A 89 8.45 -35.49 -12.10
C SER A 89 7.66 -34.62 -13.06
N LEU A 90 8.09 -33.37 -13.31
CA LEU A 90 7.43 -32.52 -14.31
C LEU A 90 7.56 -33.06 -15.74
N ASP A 91 8.65 -33.73 -16.09
CA ASP A 91 8.77 -34.37 -17.40
C ASP A 91 7.67 -35.42 -17.61
N GLN A 92 7.42 -36.27 -16.60
CA GLN A 92 6.33 -37.25 -16.63
C GLN A 92 4.96 -36.54 -16.71
N TRP A 93 4.80 -35.42 -16.02
CA TRP A 93 3.57 -34.64 -16.06
C TRP A 93 3.27 -34.11 -17.47
N TYR A 94 4.22 -33.41 -18.09
CA TYR A 94 4.04 -32.83 -19.42
C TYR A 94 3.96 -33.89 -20.53
N THR A 95 4.69 -35.00 -20.41
CA THR A 95 4.57 -36.12 -21.37
C THR A 95 3.19 -36.76 -21.30
N THR A 96 2.62 -36.93 -20.11
CA THR A 96 1.23 -37.42 -19.96
C THR A 96 0.21 -36.46 -20.59
N ILE A 97 0.44 -35.14 -20.50
CA ILE A 97 -0.38 -34.14 -21.22
C ILE A 97 -0.27 -34.33 -22.74
N LEU A 98 0.93 -34.59 -23.26
CA LEU A 98 1.14 -34.87 -24.69
C LEU A 98 0.49 -36.19 -25.13
N ASP A 99 0.52 -37.24 -24.29
CA ASP A 99 -0.20 -38.48 -24.54
C ASP A 99 -1.70 -38.22 -24.73
N ASN A 100 -2.30 -37.37 -23.87
CA ASN A 100 -3.70 -36.97 -24.00
C ASN A 100 -3.99 -36.20 -25.30
N PHE A 101 -3.07 -35.34 -25.76
CA PHE A 101 -3.19 -34.69 -27.07
C PHE A 101 -3.08 -35.69 -28.22
N LYS A 102 -2.15 -36.64 -28.12
CA LYS A 102 -1.97 -37.68 -29.13
C LYS A 102 -3.24 -38.52 -29.28
N GLU A 103 -3.87 -38.91 -28.18
CA GLU A 103 -5.14 -39.63 -28.19
C GLU A 103 -6.29 -38.77 -28.71
N SER A 104 -6.44 -37.54 -28.20
CA SER A 104 -7.55 -36.64 -28.56
C SER A 104 -7.55 -36.22 -30.03
N PHE A 105 -6.37 -36.10 -30.65
CA PHE A 105 -6.22 -35.65 -32.03
C PHE A 105 -5.79 -36.78 -33.00
N GLU A 106 -5.87 -38.04 -32.56
CA GLU A 106 -5.58 -39.24 -33.36
C GLU A 106 -4.18 -39.27 -34.01
N LEU A 107 -3.14 -38.81 -33.28
CA LEU A 107 -1.76 -38.69 -33.78
C LEU A 107 -0.92 -39.97 -33.54
N ALA A 108 -1.49 -41.13 -33.85
CA ALA A 108 -0.92 -42.45 -33.50
C ALA A 108 0.52 -42.66 -34.00
N GLU A 109 0.88 -42.04 -35.13
CA GLU A 109 2.17 -42.12 -35.81
C GLU A 109 3.34 -41.49 -35.03
N ILE A 110 3.07 -40.61 -34.06
CA ILE A 110 4.12 -39.88 -33.35
C ILE A 110 4.66 -40.70 -32.18
N SER A 111 5.97 -40.97 -32.18
CA SER A 111 6.65 -41.52 -31.00
C SER A 111 6.95 -40.40 -30.00
N LEU A 112 6.15 -40.32 -28.92
CA LEU A 112 6.28 -39.26 -27.91
C LEU A 112 7.57 -39.36 -27.10
N SER A 113 8.05 -40.57 -26.81
CA SER A 113 9.34 -40.78 -26.14
C SER A 113 10.51 -40.27 -26.99
N ALA A 114 10.50 -40.55 -28.30
CA ALA A 114 11.51 -40.05 -29.21
C ALA A 114 11.41 -38.52 -29.38
N TRP A 115 10.20 -37.98 -29.51
CA TRP A 115 9.98 -36.53 -29.58
C TRP A 115 10.48 -35.80 -28.35
N TRP A 116 10.18 -36.32 -27.16
CA TRP A 116 10.59 -35.72 -25.89
C TRP A 116 12.10 -35.72 -25.71
N GLN A 117 12.77 -36.83 -26.09
CA GLN A 117 14.23 -36.94 -26.03
C GLN A 117 14.93 -36.03 -27.05
N GLN A 118 14.41 -35.91 -28.28
CA GLN A 118 15.00 -35.06 -29.32
C GLN A 118 15.01 -33.56 -28.93
N HIS A 119 14.10 -33.16 -28.04
CA HIS A 119 13.94 -31.78 -27.58
C HIS A 119 14.41 -31.56 -26.15
N ASP A 120 15.32 -32.40 -25.65
CA ASP A 120 15.84 -32.36 -24.27
C ASP A 120 16.46 -31.00 -23.85
N HIS A 121 17.02 -30.27 -24.82
CA HIS A 121 17.57 -28.93 -24.66
C HIS A 121 16.52 -27.84 -24.34
N LEU A 122 15.22 -28.10 -24.55
CA LEU A 122 14.13 -27.17 -24.23
C LEU A 122 13.53 -27.47 -22.84
N THR A 123 12.96 -26.45 -22.19
CA THR A 123 12.17 -26.66 -20.97
C THR A 123 10.90 -27.47 -21.27
N PRO A 124 10.32 -28.21 -20.30
CA PRO A 124 9.11 -29.00 -20.53
C PRO A 124 7.93 -28.21 -21.12
N SER A 125 7.71 -26.98 -20.66
CA SER A 125 6.68 -26.08 -21.20
C SER A 125 6.97 -25.63 -22.63
N ALA A 126 8.23 -25.37 -22.98
CA ALA A 126 8.63 -25.06 -24.34
C ALA A 126 8.49 -26.26 -25.28
N ARG A 127 8.77 -27.49 -24.80
CA ARG A 127 8.51 -28.73 -25.58
C ARG A 127 7.03 -28.91 -25.88
N LEU A 128 6.15 -28.64 -24.91
CA LEU A 128 4.71 -28.65 -25.10
C LEU A 128 4.29 -27.64 -26.19
N GLY A 129 4.77 -26.39 -26.10
CA GLY A 129 4.50 -25.37 -27.11
C GLY A 129 4.97 -25.78 -28.50
N LYS A 130 6.19 -26.31 -28.61
CA LYS A 130 6.75 -26.77 -29.88
C LYS A 130 5.95 -27.93 -30.48
N PHE A 131 5.44 -28.84 -29.65
CA PHE A 131 4.57 -29.93 -30.10
C PHE A 131 3.26 -29.39 -30.69
N ILE A 132 2.63 -28.40 -30.03
CA ILE A 132 1.41 -27.77 -30.54
C ILE A 132 1.66 -27.10 -31.91
N GLU A 133 2.74 -26.33 -32.04
CA GLU A 133 3.09 -25.68 -33.33
C GLU A 133 3.34 -26.71 -34.43
N THR A 134 4.18 -27.71 -34.14
CA THR A 134 4.70 -28.65 -35.15
C THR A 134 3.64 -29.63 -35.60
N PHE A 135 2.77 -30.10 -34.70
CA PHE A 135 1.79 -31.13 -35.01
C PHE A 135 0.37 -30.59 -35.05
N LEU A 136 -0.11 -29.95 -33.98
CA LEU A 136 -1.53 -29.57 -33.91
C LEU A 136 -1.89 -28.47 -34.91
N LEU A 137 -1.16 -27.35 -34.89
CA LEU A 137 -1.45 -26.21 -35.76
C LEU A 137 -1.18 -26.53 -37.24
N THR A 138 -0.16 -27.35 -37.51
CA THR A 138 0.25 -27.73 -38.88
C THR A 138 -0.67 -28.81 -39.48
N ARG A 139 -1.10 -29.81 -38.71
CA ARG A 139 -1.96 -30.91 -39.20
C ARG A 139 -3.37 -30.45 -39.51
N PHE A 140 -3.88 -29.45 -38.78
CA PHE A 140 -5.24 -28.96 -38.87
C PHE A 140 -5.27 -27.45 -39.21
N PRO A 141 -4.79 -27.02 -40.39
CA PRO A 141 -4.60 -25.60 -40.71
C PRO A 141 -5.90 -24.79 -40.77
N ASP A 142 -7.01 -25.42 -41.16
CA ASP A 142 -8.31 -24.74 -41.38
C ASP A 142 -9.33 -24.99 -40.26
N ARG A 143 -8.94 -25.67 -39.17
CA ARG A 143 -9.85 -26.02 -38.07
C ARG A 143 -9.50 -25.29 -36.79
N LYS A 144 -10.54 -24.96 -36.01
CA LYS A 144 -10.40 -24.46 -34.64
C LYS A 144 -10.14 -25.62 -33.69
N LEU A 145 -9.22 -25.41 -32.77
CA LEU A 145 -8.78 -26.38 -31.77
C LEU A 145 -9.11 -25.83 -30.39
N ILE A 146 -9.86 -26.59 -29.60
CA ILE A 146 -10.21 -26.22 -28.23
C ILE A 146 -9.60 -27.23 -27.26
N ILE A 147 -8.78 -26.75 -26.33
CA ILE A 147 -8.18 -27.56 -25.28
C ILE A 147 -8.91 -27.29 -23.98
N VAL A 148 -9.58 -28.30 -23.46
CA VAL A 148 -10.26 -28.28 -22.17
C VAL A 148 -9.34 -28.89 -21.13
N ILE A 149 -9.10 -28.16 -20.05
CA ILE A 149 -8.34 -28.61 -18.89
C ILE A 149 -9.31 -28.68 -17.71
N ASP A 150 -9.71 -29.90 -17.32
CA ASP A 150 -10.63 -30.17 -16.23
C ASP A 150 -9.88 -30.53 -14.93
N GLU A 151 -10.58 -30.40 -13.80
CA GLU A 151 -10.08 -30.66 -12.45
C GLU A 151 -8.77 -29.94 -12.11
N ILE A 152 -8.62 -28.67 -12.53
CA ILE A 152 -7.38 -27.90 -12.30
C ILE A 152 -6.98 -27.78 -10.82
N ASP A 153 -7.91 -27.98 -9.87
CA ASP A 153 -7.60 -28.05 -8.44
C ASP A 153 -6.67 -29.21 -8.05
N TYR A 154 -6.51 -30.24 -8.89
CA TYR A 154 -5.52 -31.29 -8.68
C TYR A 154 -4.07 -30.81 -8.79
N ILE A 155 -3.82 -29.72 -9.52
CA ILE A 155 -2.48 -29.10 -9.60
C ILE A 155 -2.00 -28.68 -8.20
N LEU A 156 -2.92 -28.26 -7.31
CA LEU A 156 -2.60 -27.92 -5.91
C LEU A 156 -2.13 -29.12 -5.09
N LYS A 157 -2.68 -30.31 -5.37
CA LYS A 157 -2.26 -31.56 -4.73
C LYS A 157 -0.88 -31.97 -5.24
N LEU A 158 -0.64 -31.80 -6.55
CA LEU A 158 0.66 -32.08 -7.17
C LEU A 158 1.76 -31.16 -6.60
N LYS A 159 1.53 -29.85 -6.49
CA LYS A 159 2.46 -28.89 -5.86
C LYS A 159 2.87 -29.35 -4.45
N LEU A 160 1.91 -29.82 -3.64
CA LEU A 160 2.21 -30.35 -2.31
C LEU A 160 2.98 -31.66 -2.32
N LYS A 161 2.65 -32.58 -3.23
CA LYS A 161 3.31 -33.89 -3.35
C LYS A 161 4.77 -33.72 -3.73
N LEU A 162 5.06 -32.89 -4.74
CA LEU A 162 6.42 -32.61 -5.21
C LEU A 162 7.27 -31.88 -4.16
N LYS A 163 6.68 -30.97 -3.38
CA LYS A 163 7.36 -30.28 -2.28
C LYS A 163 7.77 -31.22 -1.14
N LYS A 164 7.00 -32.29 -0.88
CA LYS A 164 7.35 -33.31 0.13
C LYS A 164 8.50 -34.22 -0.31
N GLU A 165 8.76 -34.32 -1.60
CA GLU A 165 9.81 -35.16 -2.18
C GLU A 165 11.13 -34.40 -2.41
N SER A 166 11.28 -33.19 -1.82
CA SER A 166 12.51 -32.36 -1.84
C SER A 166 12.96 -31.89 -3.24
N ILE A 167 12.00 -31.64 -4.14
CA ILE A 167 12.25 -31.09 -5.47
C ILE A 167 11.90 -29.59 -5.43
N ASP A 168 12.86 -28.75 -5.01
CA ASP A 168 12.62 -27.34 -4.66
C ASP A 168 12.49 -26.37 -5.86
N ASP A 169 12.77 -26.81 -7.10
CA ASP A 169 12.94 -25.90 -8.26
C ASP A 169 11.83 -25.92 -9.33
N LEU A 170 10.72 -26.65 -9.11
CA LEU A 170 9.74 -26.89 -10.19
C LEU A 170 8.38 -26.26 -9.90
N SER A 171 8.21 -25.03 -10.42
CA SER A 171 6.95 -24.29 -10.38
C SER A 171 6.03 -24.70 -11.53
N THR A 172 4.77 -25.07 -11.23
CA THR A 172 3.74 -25.27 -12.28
C THR A 172 3.23 -23.95 -12.85
N ASP A 173 3.74 -22.79 -12.39
CA ASP A 173 3.34 -21.47 -12.91
C ASP A 173 3.75 -21.33 -14.40
N ASP A 174 4.78 -22.05 -14.84
CA ASP A 174 5.21 -22.13 -16.25
C ASP A 174 4.12 -22.68 -17.18
N PHE A 175 3.26 -23.58 -16.69
CA PHE A 175 2.14 -24.13 -17.48
C PHE A 175 1.09 -23.06 -17.76
N PHE A 176 0.76 -22.24 -16.76
CA PHE A 176 -0.19 -21.16 -16.91
C PHE A 176 0.39 -19.99 -17.72
N ALA A 177 1.69 -19.70 -17.55
CA ALA A 177 2.42 -18.75 -18.38
C ALA A 177 2.45 -19.21 -19.86
N PHE A 178 2.59 -20.50 -20.11
CA PHE A 178 2.50 -21.09 -21.44
C PHE A 178 1.12 -20.85 -22.09
N ILE A 179 0.02 -21.09 -21.37
CA ILE A 179 -1.34 -20.82 -21.88
C ILE A 179 -1.48 -19.34 -22.27
N ARG A 180 -1.00 -18.42 -21.42
CA ARG A 180 -0.99 -16.98 -21.74
C ARG A 180 -0.11 -16.64 -22.94
N SER A 181 1.04 -17.28 -23.07
CA SER A 181 1.92 -17.13 -24.24
C SER A 181 1.21 -17.51 -25.54
N CYS A 182 0.45 -18.61 -25.55
CA CYS A 182 -0.37 -18.99 -26.71
C CYS A 182 -1.38 -17.92 -27.11
N TYR A 183 -2.00 -17.23 -26.15
CA TYR A 183 -2.90 -16.12 -26.46
C TYR A 183 -2.15 -14.92 -27.06
N ASN A 184 -1.01 -14.55 -26.49
CA ASN A 184 -0.21 -13.42 -26.97
C ASN A 184 0.31 -13.64 -28.40
N GLN A 185 0.66 -14.89 -28.74
CA GLN A 185 1.12 -15.27 -30.07
C GLN A 185 0.09 -15.01 -31.18
N ARG A 186 -1.20 -14.85 -30.85
CA ARG A 186 -2.25 -14.47 -31.83
C ARG A 186 -1.95 -13.17 -32.57
N THR A 187 -1.19 -12.25 -31.95
CA THR A 187 -0.83 -10.96 -32.56
C THR A 187 0.25 -11.07 -33.64
N SER A 188 1.14 -12.06 -33.54
CA SER A 188 2.28 -12.27 -34.43
C SER A 188 2.13 -13.48 -35.34
N ASN A 189 1.31 -14.45 -34.95
CA ASN A 189 1.08 -15.69 -35.66
C ASN A 189 -0.42 -16.03 -35.70
N ARG A 190 -1.00 -15.94 -36.91
CA ARG A 190 -2.42 -16.22 -37.16
C ARG A 190 -2.83 -17.65 -36.83
N ASP A 191 -1.93 -18.62 -36.84
CA ASP A 191 -2.27 -20.00 -36.50
C ASP A 191 -2.77 -20.13 -35.05
N TYR A 192 -2.27 -19.29 -34.14
CA TYR A 192 -2.71 -19.27 -32.74
C TYR A 192 -4.11 -18.70 -32.54
N GLU A 193 -4.68 -17.97 -33.52
CA GLU A 193 -6.09 -17.52 -33.46
C GLU A 193 -7.06 -18.71 -33.45
N ARG A 194 -6.61 -19.87 -33.95
CA ARG A 194 -7.40 -21.10 -34.01
C ARG A 194 -7.33 -21.93 -32.73
N LEU A 195 -6.41 -21.63 -31.81
CA LEU A 195 -6.18 -22.39 -30.58
C LEU A 195 -6.83 -21.70 -29.38
N THR A 196 -7.77 -22.36 -28.70
CA THR A 196 -8.51 -21.79 -27.55
C THR A 196 -8.41 -22.71 -26.34
N PHE A 197 -8.28 -22.14 -25.13
CA PHE A 197 -8.23 -22.90 -23.88
C PHE A 197 -9.48 -22.69 -23.02
N VAL A 198 -9.90 -23.75 -22.33
CA VAL A 198 -10.99 -23.73 -21.33
C VAL A 198 -10.50 -24.36 -20.03
N LEU A 199 -10.52 -23.60 -18.94
CA LEU A 199 -10.08 -24.08 -17.62
C LEU A 199 -11.28 -24.38 -16.72
N ILE A 200 -11.34 -25.57 -16.13
CA ILE A 200 -12.47 -26.01 -15.29
C ILE A 200 -11.93 -26.57 -13.97
N GLY A 201 -12.54 -26.19 -12.85
CA GLY A 201 -12.22 -26.83 -11.57
C GLY A 201 -12.79 -26.11 -10.36
N VAL A 202 -12.26 -26.46 -9.18
CA VAL A 202 -12.75 -26.00 -7.88
C VAL A 202 -11.65 -25.31 -7.08
N ALA A 203 -11.07 -24.27 -7.67
CA ALA A 203 -10.00 -23.47 -7.10
C ALA A 203 -10.24 -21.97 -7.36
N THR A 204 -9.62 -21.11 -6.56
CA THR A 204 -9.50 -19.69 -6.91
C THR A 204 -8.29 -19.48 -7.83
N PRO A 205 -8.26 -18.40 -8.64
CA PRO A 205 -7.04 -18.02 -9.38
C PRO A 205 -5.80 -17.89 -8.48
N TYR A 206 -5.97 -17.38 -7.25
CA TYR A 206 -4.91 -17.21 -6.25
C TYR A 206 -4.34 -18.53 -5.72
N ASP A 207 -5.15 -19.59 -5.64
CA ASP A 207 -4.64 -20.90 -5.21
C ASP A 207 -3.68 -21.48 -6.25
N LEU A 208 -3.97 -21.24 -7.53
CA LEU A 208 -3.30 -21.91 -8.64
C LEU A 208 -1.96 -21.25 -9.01
N ILE A 209 -1.84 -19.91 -8.90
CA ILE A 209 -0.68 -19.17 -9.43
C ILE A 209 -0.21 -18.11 -8.42
N SER A 210 1.11 -18.00 -8.23
CA SER A 210 1.74 -17.09 -7.26
C SER A 210 1.82 -15.63 -7.76
N ASN A 211 1.87 -15.43 -9.08
CA ASN A 211 1.93 -14.12 -9.73
C ASN A 211 0.66 -13.86 -10.56
N VAL A 212 -0.24 -13.03 -10.03
CA VAL A 212 -1.58 -12.79 -10.60
C VAL A 212 -1.52 -12.01 -11.93
N ASP A 213 -0.47 -11.23 -12.17
CA ASP A 213 -0.29 -10.43 -13.38
C ASP A 213 0.06 -11.27 -14.63
N CYS A 214 0.61 -12.48 -14.40
CA CYS A 214 1.03 -13.42 -15.44
C CYS A 214 -0.01 -14.51 -15.76
N THR A 215 -1.23 -14.42 -15.21
CA THR A 215 -2.19 -15.54 -15.28
C THR A 215 -3.03 -15.57 -16.57
N PRO A 216 -3.46 -16.76 -17.02
CA PRO A 216 -4.48 -16.90 -18.07
C PRO A 216 -5.87 -16.45 -17.61
N PHE A 217 -6.08 -16.24 -16.31
CA PHE A 217 -7.35 -15.72 -15.77
C PHE A 217 -7.58 -14.24 -16.11
N ASN A 218 -6.52 -13.47 -16.38
CA ASN A 218 -6.62 -12.07 -16.81
C ASN A 218 -7.03 -11.90 -18.29
N ILE A 219 -6.83 -12.94 -19.10
CA ILE A 219 -7.16 -12.95 -20.54
C ILE A 219 -8.40 -13.81 -20.85
N GLY A 220 -8.82 -14.64 -19.90
CA GLY A 220 -9.97 -15.53 -20.04
C GLY A 220 -11.27 -14.92 -19.51
N GLN A 221 -12.39 -15.33 -20.08
CA GLN A 221 -13.73 -14.93 -19.69
C GLN A 221 -14.32 -15.90 -18.65
N GLU A 222 -14.83 -15.35 -17.53
CA GLU A 222 -15.50 -16.14 -16.50
C GLU A 222 -16.90 -16.60 -16.95
N ILE A 223 -17.16 -17.90 -16.78
CA ILE A 223 -18.50 -18.49 -16.89
C ILE A 223 -19.01 -18.82 -15.48
N LYS A 224 -19.82 -17.91 -14.92
CA LYS A 224 -20.51 -18.14 -13.66
C LYS A 224 -21.62 -19.19 -13.84
N LEU A 225 -21.72 -20.11 -12.89
CA LEU A 225 -22.80 -21.10 -12.83
C LEU A 225 -23.66 -20.85 -11.59
N TYR A 226 -24.97 -20.73 -11.83
CA TYR A 226 -25.98 -20.60 -10.80
C TYR A 226 -26.81 -21.89 -10.71
N GLY A 227 -27.60 -22.01 -9.64
CA GLY A 227 -28.63 -23.04 -9.53
C GLY A 227 -29.72 -22.87 -10.60
N PHE A 228 -30.48 -23.92 -10.86
CA PHE A 228 -31.57 -23.92 -11.82
C PHE A 228 -32.67 -22.95 -11.39
N SER A 229 -33.09 -22.08 -12.30
CA SER A 229 -34.35 -21.36 -12.16
C SER A 229 -35.55 -22.28 -12.43
N GLN A 230 -36.73 -21.86 -11.98
CA GLN A 230 -37.96 -22.62 -12.23
C GLN A 230 -38.25 -22.81 -13.73
N ALA A 231 -37.95 -21.80 -14.55
CA ALA A 231 -38.14 -21.88 -16.00
C ALA A 231 -37.15 -22.85 -16.65
N GLU A 232 -35.89 -22.83 -16.23
CA GLU A 232 -34.85 -23.73 -16.76
C GLU A 232 -35.10 -25.19 -16.33
N ALA A 233 -35.55 -25.43 -15.10
CA ALA A 233 -35.73 -26.77 -14.54
C ALA A 233 -36.88 -27.59 -15.17
N LYS A 234 -37.67 -27.00 -16.07
CA LYS A 234 -38.84 -27.63 -16.70
C LYS A 234 -38.61 -29.05 -17.26
N PRO A 235 -37.47 -29.39 -17.90
CA PRO A 235 -37.23 -30.77 -18.36
C PRO A 235 -37.38 -31.82 -17.24
N LEU A 236 -36.99 -31.47 -16.01
CA LEU A 236 -37.05 -32.33 -14.83
C LEU A 236 -38.48 -32.68 -14.40
N GLU A 237 -39.50 -31.93 -14.85
CA GLU A 237 -40.91 -32.18 -14.53
C GLU A 237 -41.40 -33.52 -15.08
N SER A 238 -40.87 -33.93 -16.24
CA SER A 238 -41.32 -35.11 -16.99
C SER A 238 -41.21 -36.42 -16.18
N GLY A 239 -40.20 -36.54 -15.32
CA GLY A 239 -40.02 -37.72 -14.46
C GLY A 239 -40.84 -37.72 -13.17
N ILE A 240 -41.52 -36.62 -12.84
CA ILE A 240 -42.41 -36.50 -11.67
C ILE A 240 -43.89 -36.58 -12.10
N GLY A 241 -44.21 -36.35 -13.39
CA GLY A 241 -45.58 -36.28 -13.90
C GLY A 241 -46.46 -37.50 -13.61
N THR A 242 -45.89 -38.69 -13.41
CA THR A 242 -46.66 -39.90 -13.06
C THR A 242 -46.97 -40.05 -11.58
N VAL A 243 -46.20 -39.38 -10.72
CA VAL A 243 -46.26 -39.52 -9.25
C VAL A 243 -46.86 -38.29 -8.57
N ALA A 244 -47.30 -37.27 -9.32
CA ALA A 244 -47.94 -36.07 -8.77
C ALA A 244 -49.09 -35.56 -9.65
N ASP A 245 -50.15 -35.03 -9.05
CA ASP A 245 -51.24 -34.35 -9.79
C ASP A 245 -50.80 -32.99 -10.36
N ARG A 246 -49.86 -32.31 -9.69
CA ARG A 246 -49.27 -31.03 -10.08
C ARG A 246 -47.74 -31.10 -10.05
N PRO A 247 -47.12 -31.69 -11.09
CA PRO A 247 -45.67 -31.90 -11.12
C PRO A 247 -44.88 -30.58 -11.17
N ASP A 248 -45.46 -29.52 -11.74
CA ASP A 248 -44.94 -28.15 -11.73
C ASP A 248 -44.81 -27.57 -10.30
N TRP A 249 -45.82 -27.77 -9.45
CA TRP A 249 -45.79 -27.35 -8.04
C TRP A 249 -44.83 -28.21 -7.22
N VAL A 250 -44.77 -29.51 -7.47
CA VAL A 250 -43.79 -30.39 -6.82
C VAL A 250 -42.36 -29.97 -7.17
N LEU A 251 -42.08 -29.69 -8.45
CA LEU A 251 -40.78 -29.21 -8.88
C LEU A 251 -40.44 -27.86 -8.26
N LYS A 252 -41.41 -26.94 -8.14
CA LYS A 252 -41.23 -25.68 -7.43
C LYS A 252 -40.82 -25.90 -5.97
N GLU A 253 -41.51 -26.75 -5.23
CA GLU A 253 -41.16 -27.05 -3.83
C GLU A 253 -39.78 -27.72 -3.70
N ILE A 254 -39.40 -28.57 -4.67
CA ILE A 254 -38.03 -29.12 -4.74
C ILE A 254 -37.01 -27.99 -4.94
N LEU A 255 -37.26 -27.05 -5.84
CA LEU A 255 -36.37 -25.91 -6.07
C LEU A 255 -36.28 -25.00 -4.85
N ASP A 256 -37.39 -24.77 -4.14
CA ASP A 256 -37.42 -23.98 -2.91
C ASP A 256 -36.54 -24.61 -1.81
N TRP A 257 -36.55 -25.94 -1.67
CA TRP A 257 -35.67 -26.67 -0.74
C TRP A 257 -34.20 -26.72 -1.17
N THR A 258 -33.93 -26.81 -2.46
CA THR A 258 -32.57 -27.03 -2.99
C THR A 258 -31.86 -25.75 -3.42
N GLY A 259 -32.58 -24.63 -3.51
CA GLY A 259 -32.11 -23.39 -4.12
C GLY A 259 -31.73 -23.56 -5.60
N GLY A 260 -32.22 -24.60 -6.26
CA GLY A 260 -31.85 -24.99 -7.63
C GLY A 260 -30.48 -25.65 -7.76
N GLN A 261 -29.82 -26.05 -6.66
CA GLN A 261 -28.52 -26.70 -6.74
C GLN A 261 -28.62 -27.99 -7.58
N PRO A 262 -27.85 -28.16 -8.68
CA PRO A 262 -28.13 -29.17 -9.70
C PRO A 262 -28.19 -30.62 -9.18
N PHE A 263 -27.28 -30.98 -8.29
CA PHE A 263 -27.21 -32.33 -7.74
C PHE A 263 -28.36 -32.65 -6.79
N LEU A 264 -28.65 -31.76 -5.83
CA LEU A 264 -29.75 -31.90 -4.89
C LEU A 264 -31.10 -31.88 -5.60
N THR A 265 -31.25 -31.01 -6.61
CA THR A 265 -32.48 -30.93 -7.41
C THR A 265 -32.75 -32.27 -8.08
N GLN A 266 -31.75 -32.84 -8.78
CA GLN A 266 -31.92 -34.16 -9.40
C GLN A 266 -32.05 -35.29 -8.37
N LYS A 267 -31.36 -35.22 -7.22
CA LYS A 267 -31.48 -36.20 -6.14
C LYS A 267 -32.90 -36.23 -5.57
N LEU A 268 -33.50 -35.07 -5.32
CA LEU A 268 -34.88 -34.99 -4.85
C LEU A 268 -35.88 -35.40 -5.93
N CYS A 269 -35.70 -34.99 -7.18
CA CYS A 269 -36.57 -35.47 -8.26
C CYS A 269 -36.52 -37.00 -8.39
N ASN A 270 -35.34 -37.60 -8.27
CA ASN A 270 -35.16 -39.06 -8.24
C ASN A 270 -35.90 -39.71 -7.06
N LEU A 271 -35.75 -39.15 -5.85
CA LEU A 271 -36.44 -39.65 -4.65
C LEU A 271 -37.97 -39.56 -4.77
N VAL A 272 -38.47 -38.46 -5.36
CA VAL A 272 -39.91 -38.30 -5.63
C VAL A 272 -40.39 -39.31 -6.67
N SER A 273 -39.66 -39.50 -7.77
CA SER A 273 -40.03 -40.46 -8.84
C SER A 273 -40.09 -41.91 -8.34
N LYS A 274 -39.37 -42.23 -7.26
CA LYS A 274 -39.33 -43.55 -6.63
C LYS A 274 -40.38 -43.76 -5.54
N LYS A 275 -41.20 -42.75 -5.21
CA LYS A 275 -42.29 -42.93 -4.23
C LYS A 275 -43.38 -43.85 -4.78
N GLN A 276 -43.91 -44.69 -3.91
CA GLN A 276 -45.02 -45.60 -4.24
C GLN A 276 -46.41 -44.92 -4.21
N HIS A 277 -46.54 -43.80 -3.49
CA HIS A 277 -47.83 -43.11 -3.31
C HIS A 277 -47.83 -41.78 -4.09
N LYS A 278 -48.90 -41.56 -4.87
CA LYS A 278 -49.10 -40.34 -5.67
C LYS A 278 -49.28 -39.11 -4.77
N ILE A 279 -48.60 -38.01 -5.10
CA ILE A 279 -48.74 -36.71 -4.44
C ILE A 279 -50.00 -36.03 -5.00
N ILE A 280 -50.99 -35.82 -4.13
CA ILE A 280 -52.29 -35.25 -4.49
C ILE A 280 -52.20 -33.72 -4.48
N ALA A 281 -52.96 -33.06 -5.37
CA ALA A 281 -53.03 -31.61 -5.43
C ALA A 281 -53.35 -30.97 -4.06
N GLY A 282 -52.54 -29.99 -3.64
CA GLY A 282 -52.64 -29.32 -2.33
C GLY A 282 -51.80 -29.96 -1.20
N GLN A 283 -51.16 -31.11 -1.44
CA GLN A 283 -50.27 -31.78 -0.48
C GLN A 283 -48.79 -31.69 -0.87
N GLU A 284 -48.44 -31.00 -1.95
CA GLU A 284 -47.10 -30.96 -2.54
C GLU A 284 -46.05 -30.53 -1.50
N LYS A 285 -46.26 -29.38 -0.86
CA LYS A 285 -45.35 -28.83 0.15
C LYS A 285 -45.12 -29.79 1.32
N SER A 286 -46.18 -30.36 1.89
CA SER A 286 -46.09 -31.28 3.03
C SER A 286 -45.41 -32.59 2.64
N ALA A 287 -45.71 -33.12 1.45
CA ALA A 287 -45.12 -34.35 0.94
C ALA A 287 -43.62 -34.22 0.66
N ILE A 288 -43.18 -33.06 0.18
CA ILE A 288 -41.77 -32.75 -0.08
C ILE A 288 -41.02 -32.41 1.22
N ASP A 289 -41.57 -31.59 2.12
CA ASP A 289 -40.97 -31.35 3.45
C ASP A 289 -40.74 -32.66 4.22
N THR A 290 -41.75 -33.54 4.27
CA THR A 290 -41.63 -34.85 4.92
C THR A 290 -40.51 -35.69 4.28
N LEU A 291 -40.45 -35.71 2.94
CA LEU A 291 -39.44 -36.47 2.20
C LEU A 291 -38.01 -35.94 2.46
N VAL A 292 -37.82 -34.62 2.40
CA VAL A 292 -36.52 -33.98 2.64
C VAL A 292 -36.05 -34.29 4.07
N ARG A 293 -36.95 -34.15 5.05
CA ARG A 293 -36.61 -34.41 6.45
C ARG A 293 -36.27 -35.88 6.69
N SER A 294 -37.06 -36.82 6.15
CA SER A 294 -36.84 -38.26 6.39
C SER A 294 -35.68 -38.83 5.59
N GLU A 295 -35.50 -38.47 4.31
CA GLU A 295 -34.53 -39.10 3.42
C GLU A 295 -33.19 -38.36 3.32
N ILE A 296 -33.17 -37.05 3.62
CA ILE A 296 -31.95 -36.23 3.47
C ILE A 296 -31.42 -35.75 4.81
N ILE A 297 -32.22 -35.03 5.62
CA ILE A 297 -31.73 -34.34 6.83
C ILE A 297 -31.49 -35.32 7.98
N GLN A 298 -32.46 -36.19 8.28
CA GLN A 298 -32.34 -37.16 9.37
C GLN A 298 -31.28 -38.22 9.06
N ASN A 299 -30.26 -38.31 9.91
CA ASN A 299 -29.11 -39.20 9.76
C ASN A 299 -28.37 -38.99 8.42
N TRP A 300 -28.26 -37.73 7.98
CA TRP A 300 -27.66 -37.36 6.70
C TRP A 300 -26.29 -38.00 6.48
N SER A 301 -25.46 -38.11 7.53
CA SER A 301 -24.09 -38.65 7.44
C SER A 301 -24.05 -40.13 7.01
N GLN A 302 -25.13 -40.89 7.26
CA GLN A 302 -25.27 -42.29 6.83
C GLN A 302 -25.97 -42.41 5.46
N LYS A 303 -26.74 -41.39 5.06
CA LYS A 303 -27.54 -41.35 3.81
C LYS A 303 -26.90 -40.54 2.68
N ASP A 304 -25.69 -40.01 2.90
CA ASP A 304 -24.95 -39.20 1.93
C ASP A 304 -24.30 -40.05 0.82
N GLN A 305 -25.14 -40.77 0.06
CA GLN A 305 -24.74 -41.51 -1.13
C GLN A 305 -25.49 -40.99 -2.36
N PRO A 306 -24.78 -40.67 -3.46
CA PRO A 306 -23.34 -40.42 -3.52
C PRO A 306 -22.94 -39.23 -2.63
N ALA A 307 -21.68 -39.19 -2.19
CA ALA A 307 -21.19 -38.24 -1.19
C ALA A 307 -21.25 -36.79 -1.69
N HIS A 308 -21.87 -35.93 -0.88
CA HIS A 308 -22.02 -34.49 -1.15
C HIS A 308 -21.80 -33.69 0.13
N PHE A 309 -22.61 -33.95 1.16
CA PHE A 309 -22.51 -33.25 2.43
C PHE A 309 -21.19 -33.54 3.16
N GLY A 310 -20.71 -34.79 3.12
CA GLY A 310 -19.40 -35.15 3.66
C GLY A 310 -18.24 -34.43 2.98
N VAL A 311 -18.38 -34.12 1.68
CA VAL A 311 -17.37 -33.37 0.90
C VAL A 311 -17.36 -31.90 1.32
N ILE A 312 -18.54 -31.29 1.53
CA ILE A 312 -18.67 -29.92 2.05
C ILE A 312 -18.05 -29.85 3.46
N ARG A 313 -18.45 -30.76 4.36
CA ARG A 313 -17.94 -30.87 5.73
C ARG A 313 -16.42 -30.95 5.75
N ASP A 314 -15.86 -31.93 5.04
CA ASP A 314 -14.42 -32.19 5.05
C ASP A 314 -13.63 -31.01 4.50
N ARG A 315 -14.21 -30.25 3.56
CA ARG A 315 -13.56 -29.06 3.01
C ARG A 315 -13.47 -27.92 4.03
N ILE A 316 -14.48 -27.74 4.87
CA ILE A 316 -14.48 -26.74 5.94
C ILE A 316 -13.50 -27.19 7.05
N LEU A 317 -13.63 -28.44 7.49
CA LEU A 317 -12.86 -28.95 8.64
C LEU A 317 -11.38 -29.23 8.33
N LYS A 318 -11.01 -29.47 7.07
CA LYS A 318 -9.61 -29.71 6.64
C LYS A 318 -9.00 -28.52 5.89
N SER A 319 -9.58 -27.32 6.06
CA SER A 319 -9.06 -26.09 5.46
C SER A 319 -7.61 -25.83 5.90
N ARG A 320 -6.80 -25.28 4.99
CA ARG A 320 -5.41 -24.89 5.28
C ARG A 320 -5.30 -23.54 5.98
N ARG A 321 -6.37 -22.72 5.99
CA ARG A 321 -6.33 -21.33 6.48
C ARG A 321 -6.77 -21.20 7.95
N SER A 322 -7.82 -21.91 8.36
CA SER A 322 -8.17 -22.22 9.77
C SER A 322 -9.62 -22.76 9.79
N PRO A 323 -9.87 -24.01 10.23
CA PRO A 323 -11.23 -24.53 10.37
C PRO A 323 -12.11 -23.68 11.28
N SER A 324 -11.53 -23.12 12.35
CA SER A 324 -12.21 -22.28 13.33
C SER A 324 -12.80 -21.02 12.68
N HIS A 325 -12.06 -20.36 11.78
CA HIS A 325 -12.49 -19.11 11.16
C HIS A 325 -13.59 -19.33 10.13
N LEU A 326 -13.50 -20.40 9.33
CA LEU A 326 -14.56 -20.74 8.38
C LEU A 326 -15.87 -21.12 9.10
N LEU A 327 -15.78 -21.81 10.23
CA LEU A 327 -16.95 -22.14 11.06
C LEU A 327 -17.58 -20.87 11.66
N ASN A 328 -16.77 -19.94 12.19
CA ASN A 328 -17.26 -18.67 12.72
C ASN A 328 -17.88 -17.77 11.63
N LEU A 329 -17.25 -17.68 10.45
CA LEU A 329 -17.79 -16.92 9.32
C LEU A 329 -19.14 -17.49 8.87
N TYR A 330 -19.24 -18.82 8.78
CA TYR A 330 -20.51 -19.48 8.45
C TYR A 330 -21.57 -19.31 9.55
N GLN A 331 -21.17 -19.30 10.84
CA GLN A 331 -22.04 -19.01 11.97
C GLN A 331 -22.65 -17.61 11.85
N GLN A 332 -21.84 -16.60 11.52
CA GLN A 332 -22.33 -15.24 11.30
C GLN A 332 -23.34 -15.17 10.14
N ILE A 333 -23.14 -15.95 9.07
CA ILE A 333 -24.11 -16.03 7.94
C ILE A 333 -25.42 -16.66 8.40
N LEU A 334 -25.37 -17.68 9.27
CA LEU A 334 -26.58 -18.28 9.84
C LEU A 334 -27.35 -17.31 10.74
N GLU A 335 -26.65 -16.54 11.56
CA GLU A 335 -27.24 -15.61 12.53
C GLU A 335 -27.81 -14.36 11.86
N ARG A 336 -27.09 -13.82 10.87
CA ARG A 336 -27.48 -12.59 10.15
C ARG A 336 -28.31 -12.86 8.90
N GLY A 337 -28.38 -14.11 8.44
CA GLY A 337 -29.00 -14.51 7.18
C GLY A 337 -28.14 -14.24 5.95
N GLU A 338 -27.40 -13.13 5.95
CA GLU A 338 -26.45 -12.78 4.91
C GLU A 338 -25.26 -11.97 5.44
N ILE A 339 -24.15 -12.00 4.70
CA ILE A 339 -22.99 -11.14 4.92
C ILE A 339 -22.51 -10.65 3.56
N ILE A 340 -22.10 -9.38 3.45
CA ILE A 340 -21.58 -8.83 2.20
C ILE A 340 -20.33 -9.60 1.75
N GLU A 341 -20.32 -10.03 0.49
CA GLU A 341 -19.19 -10.74 -0.11
C GLU A 341 -18.01 -9.77 -0.29
N ASN A 342 -16.92 -10.01 0.45
CA ASN A 342 -15.63 -9.43 0.11
C ASN A 342 -14.90 -10.37 -0.87
N ARG A 343 -14.76 -9.94 -2.14
CA ARG A 343 -14.11 -10.76 -3.19
C ARG A 343 -12.60 -10.86 -3.07
N GLU A 344 -11.98 -10.01 -2.25
CA GLU A 344 -10.55 -10.08 -1.94
C GLU A 344 -10.27 -10.90 -0.67
N ASP A 345 -11.33 -11.24 0.08
CA ASP A 345 -11.25 -12.07 1.27
C ASP A 345 -11.15 -13.56 0.88
N LEU A 346 -10.06 -14.17 1.33
CA LEU A 346 -9.65 -15.50 0.98
C LEU A 346 -10.53 -16.57 1.66
N GLU A 347 -11.08 -16.26 2.83
CA GLU A 347 -12.00 -17.07 3.61
C GLU A 347 -13.40 -17.06 2.98
N HIS A 348 -13.88 -15.89 2.52
CA HIS A 348 -15.13 -15.78 1.76
C HIS A 348 -15.10 -16.61 0.47
N LEU A 349 -13.98 -16.54 -0.26
CA LEU A 349 -13.79 -17.34 -1.48
C LEU A 349 -13.72 -18.84 -1.17
N GLU A 350 -13.03 -19.25 -0.10
CA GLU A 350 -12.92 -20.65 0.31
C GLU A 350 -14.28 -21.22 0.76
N LEU A 351 -15.05 -20.44 1.53
CA LEU A 351 -16.41 -20.79 1.94
C LEU A 351 -17.36 -20.89 0.74
N LYS A 352 -17.28 -19.98 -0.24
CA LYS A 352 -18.04 -20.06 -1.49
C LYS A 352 -17.67 -21.29 -2.32
N LEU A 353 -16.37 -21.59 -2.44
CA LEU A 353 -15.92 -22.79 -3.16
C LEU A 353 -16.32 -24.09 -2.46
N SER A 354 -16.57 -24.08 -1.14
CA SER A 354 -17.16 -25.22 -0.44
C SER A 354 -18.53 -25.61 -1.00
N GLY A 355 -19.26 -24.64 -1.56
CA GLY A 355 -20.63 -24.81 -2.05
C GLY A 355 -21.68 -24.69 -0.95
N LEU A 356 -21.28 -24.46 0.30
CA LEU A 356 -22.19 -24.25 1.43
C LEU A 356 -22.93 -22.91 1.33
N VAL A 357 -22.24 -21.89 0.82
CA VAL A 357 -22.77 -20.54 0.60
C VAL A 357 -22.73 -20.18 -0.87
N ILE A 358 -23.55 -19.20 -1.27
CA ILE A 358 -23.60 -18.66 -2.62
C ILE A 358 -23.55 -17.13 -2.57
N GLU A 359 -22.89 -16.53 -3.55
CA GLU A 359 -23.01 -15.08 -3.80
C GLU A 359 -24.32 -14.82 -4.55
N ARG A 360 -25.20 -14.00 -3.95
CA ARG A 360 -26.33 -13.37 -4.63
C ARG A 360 -26.32 -11.88 -4.32
N GLU A 361 -26.39 -11.05 -5.36
CA GLU A 361 -26.48 -9.58 -5.22
C GLU A 361 -25.34 -8.98 -4.40
N GLY A 362 -24.15 -9.58 -4.44
CA GLY A 362 -22.99 -9.11 -3.68
C GLY A 362 -22.96 -9.53 -2.21
N ALA A 363 -23.88 -10.38 -1.75
CA ALA A 363 -23.88 -10.97 -0.40
C ALA A 363 -23.73 -12.50 -0.45
N LEU A 364 -23.01 -13.04 0.52
CA LEU A 364 -22.95 -14.46 0.83
C LEU A 364 -24.16 -14.85 1.69
N ARG A 365 -24.91 -15.84 1.19
CA ARG A 365 -26.03 -16.46 1.90
C ARG A 365 -25.84 -17.97 1.92
N VAL A 366 -26.43 -18.65 2.91
CA VAL A 366 -26.52 -20.11 2.85
C VAL A 366 -27.19 -20.50 1.54
N TYR A 367 -26.61 -21.44 0.80
CA TYR A 367 -27.07 -21.72 -0.57
C TYR A 367 -28.55 -22.14 -0.58
N ASN A 368 -28.95 -23.04 0.33
CA ASN A 368 -30.29 -23.56 0.39
C ASN A 368 -30.69 -24.04 1.81
N PRO A 369 -31.99 -24.19 2.08
CA PRO A 369 -32.51 -24.66 3.36
C PRO A 369 -31.97 -26.04 3.82
N ILE A 370 -31.71 -26.98 2.90
CA ILE A 370 -31.15 -28.30 3.27
C ILE A 370 -29.79 -28.13 3.94
N TYR A 371 -28.92 -27.28 3.39
CA TYR A 371 -27.62 -27.01 3.98
C TYR A 371 -27.73 -26.32 5.33
N GLN A 372 -28.66 -25.37 5.47
CA GLN A 372 -28.92 -24.66 6.72
C GLN A 372 -29.36 -25.62 7.85
N GLU A 373 -30.19 -26.61 7.51
CA GLU A 373 -30.70 -27.60 8.47
C GLU A 373 -29.63 -28.65 8.85
N ILE A 374 -28.75 -29.04 7.91
CA ILE A 374 -27.66 -30.00 8.15
C ILE A 374 -26.48 -29.36 8.88
N PHE A 375 -25.98 -28.23 8.37
CA PHE A 375 -24.90 -27.45 8.95
C PHE A 375 -25.54 -26.30 9.73
N ASN A 376 -26.23 -26.64 10.82
CA ASN A 376 -26.94 -25.68 11.67
C ASN A 376 -26.04 -25.20 12.84
N GLN A 377 -26.57 -24.30 13.66
CA GLN A 377 -25.87 -23.75 14.83
C GLN A 377 -25.34 -24.86 15.76
N GLN A 378 -26.16 -25.89 16.02
CA GLN A 378 -25.77 -27.01 16.89
C GLN A 378 -24.56 -27.79 16.33
N TRP A 379 -24.52 -28.00 15.00
CA TRP A 379 -23.39 -28.64 14.36
C TRP A 379 -22.11 -27.79 14.48
N ILE A 380 -22.20 -26.47 14.26
CA ILE A 380 -21.06 -25.56 14.40
C ILE A 380 -20.52 -25.58 15.82
N GLU A 381 -21.38 -25.45 16.83
CA GLU A 381 -21.00 -25.49 18.25
C GLU A 381 -20.30 -26.80 18.63
N GLN A 382 -20.77 -27.93 18.08
CA GLN A 382 -20.16 -29.25 18.31
C GLN A 382 -18.76 -29.34 17.70
N GLU A 383 -18.54 -28.81 16.50
CA GLU A 383 -17.22 -28.83 15.86
C GLU A 383 -16.27 -27.80 16.49
N LEU A 384 -16.73 -26.59 16.81
CA LEU A 384 -15.93 -25.59 17.54
C LEU A 384 -15.53 -26.08 18.93
N ALA A 385 -16.41 -26.79 19.64
CA ALA A 385 -16.09 -27.36 20.95
C ALA A 385 -14.96 -28.39 20.92
N LYS A 386 -14.79 -29.11 19.79
CA LYS A 386 -13.67 -30.05 19.60
C LYS A 386 -12.33 -29.33 19.37
N LEU A 387 -12.37 -28.04 19.00
CA LEU A 387 -11.18 -27.25 18.68
C LEU A 387 -10.64 -26.48 19.93
N ARG A 388 -11.46 -26.23 20.97
CA ARG A 388 -11.11 -25.43 22.17
C ARG A 388 -10.67 -26.29 23.37
N PRO A 389 -9.56 -25.96 24.08
CA PRO A 389 -9.10 -26.71 25.24
C PRO A 389 -9.90 -26.46 26.54
N TYR A 390 -10.70 -25.39 26.61
CA TYR A 390 -11.50 -25.00 27.80
C TYR A 390 -13.02 -25.13 27.60
N SER A 391 -13.46 -25.93 26.62
CA SER A 391 -14.86 -26.01 26.19
C SER A 391 -15.85 -26.50 27.26
N GLU A 392 -15.42 -27.35 28.21
CA GLU A 392 -16.29 -27.80 29.31
C GLU A 392 -16.46 -26.73 30.40
N ALA A 393 -15.38 -25.99 30.70
CA ALA A 393 -15.37 -24.97 31.75
C ALA A 393 -16.27 -23.78 31.40
N ILE A 394 -16.17 -23.28 30.16
CA ILE A 394 -17.04 -22.20 29.67
C ILE A 394 -18.50 -22.62 29.61
N LYS A 395 -18.82 -23.84 29.15
CA LYS A 395 -20.20 -24.36 29.12
C LYS A 395 -20.80 -24.45 30.52
N ALA A 396 -20.03 -24.91 31.51
CA ALA A 396 -20.48 -24.98 32.89
C ALA A 396 -20.71 -23.58 33.49
N TRP A 397 -19.84 -22.63 33.17
CA TRP A 397 -19.95 -21.24 33.62
C TRP A 397 -21.16 -20.52 33.00
N VAL A 398 -21.38 -20.65 31.69
CA VAL A 398 -22.55 -20.09 31.00
C VAL A 398 -23.85 -20.71 31.54
N LYS A 399 -23.88 -22.03 31.76
CA LYS A 399 -25.04 -22.72 32.35
C LYS A 399 -25.38 -22.22 33.76
N SER A 400 -24.41 -21.67 34.49
CA SER A 400 -24.65 -21.05 35.79
C SER A 400 -25.28 -19.65 35.70
N GLY A 401 -25.41 -19.07 34.49
CA GLY A 401 -25.79 -17.66 34.33
C GLY A 401 -24.64 -16.70 34.62
N TYR A 402 -23.40 -17.11 34.35
CA TYR A 402 -22.16 -16.35 34.58
C TYR A 402 -21.80 -16.12 36.06
N THR A 403 -22.39 -16.88 36.99
CA THR A 403 -22.23 -16.65 38.44
C THR A 403 -21.30 -17.64 39.16
N ASP A 404 -21.07 -18.83 38.61
CA ASP A 404 -20.24 -19.87 39.25
C ASP A 404 -18.75 -19.64 38.98
N GLU A 405 -18.11 -18.77 39.77
CA GLU A 405 -16.68 -18.43 39.67
C GLU A 405 -15.74 -19.65 39.78
N SER A 406 -16.20 -20.79 40.35
CA SER A 406 -15.39 -22.02 40.44
C SER A 406 -15.10 -22.67 39.08
N ARG A 407 -15.80 -22.23 38.03
CA ARG A 407 -15.61 -22.68 36.64
C ARG A 407 -14.66 -21.82 35.84
N LEU A 408 -14.27 -20.66 36.38
CA LEU A 408 -13.28 -19.79 35.76
C LEU A 408 -11.88 -20.41 35.87
N LEU A 409 -11.05 -20.14 34.87
CA LEU A 409 -9.71 -20.71 34.80
C LEU A 409 -8.76 -19.88 35.67
N TYR A 410 -7.80 -20.54 36.32
CA TYR A 410 -6.75 -19.88 37.10
C TYR A 410 -5.39 -20.56 36.87
N GLY A 411 -4.30 -19.81 37.05
CA GLY A 411 -2.94 -20.34 36.95
C GLY A 411 -2.64 -20.99 35.60
N GLN A 412 -2.07 -22.20 35.61
CA GLN A 412 -1.63 -22.87 34.38
C GLN A 412 -2.78 -23.13 33.39
N ALA A 413 -3.98 -23.44 33.88
CA ALA A 413 -5.14 -23.68 33.01
C ALA A 413 -5.57 -22.40 32.27
N LEU A 414 -5.45 -21.23 32.91
CA LEU A 414 -5.69 -19.94 32.26
C LEU A 414 -4.56 -19.61 31.29
N GLN A 415 -3.30 -19.90 31.63
CA GLN A 415 -2.17 -19.69 30.72
C GLN A 415 -2.26 -20.55 29.46
N ASP A 416 -2.62 -21.82 29.57
CA ASP A 416 -2.79 -22.73 28.43
C ASP A 416 -3.97 -22.30 27.53
N ALA A 417 -5.05 -21.80 28.13
CA ALA A 417 -6.20 -21.24 27.41
C ALA A 417 -5.84 -19.95 26.66
N LEU A 418 -5.05 -19.06 27.28
CA LEU A 418 -4.56 -17.84 26.65
C LEU A 418 -3.53 -18.12 25.56
N ALA A 419 -2.63 -19.09 25.77
CA ALA A 419 -1.67 -19.51 24.76
C ALA A 419 -2.34 -20.20 23.57
N TRP A 420 -3.38 -21.01 23.81
CA TRP A 420 -4.21 -21.56 22.73
C TRP A 420 -4.89 -20.43 21.93
N ALA A 421 -5.51 -19.46 22.62
CA ALA A 421 -6.12 -18.31 21.97
C ALA A 421 -5.11 -17.49 21.15
N GLU A 422 -3.88 -17.32 21.65
CA GLU A 422 -2.78 -16.65 20.96
C GLU A 422 -2.26 -17.46 19.74
N SER A 423 -2.23 -18.79 19.85
CA SER A 423 -1.80 -19.71 18.78
C SER A 423 -2.75 -19.79 17.58
N GLN A 424 -4.03 -19.42 17.75
CA GLN A 424 -5.01 -19.31 16.66
C GLN A 424 -4.76 -18.06 15.77
N ARG A 425 -3.70 -17.29 16.06
CA ARG A 425 -3.16 -16.21 15.22
C ARG A 425 -4.13 -15.07 14.95
N LEU A 426 -4.91 -14.69 15.96
CA LEU A 426 -5.91 -13.65 15.88
C LEU A 426 -5.86 -12.72 17.11
N SER A 427 -6.27 -11.47 16.88
CA SER A 427 -6.40 -10.44 17.91
C SER A 427 -7.56 -10.80 18.86
N LYS A 428 -7.63 -10.13 20.04
CA LYS A 428 -8.73 -10.31 21.01
C LYS A 428 -10.14 -10.23 20.39
N ALA A 429 -10.32 -9.58 19.24
CA ALA A 429 -11.61 -9.29 18.59
C ALA A 429 -12.27 -10.47 17.84
N GLU A 430 -11.61 -11.63 17.73
CA GLU A 430 -12.07 -12.72 16.85
C GLU A 430 -12.51 -14.00 17.60
N LEU A 431 -12.46 -13.95 18.93
CA LEU A 431 -13.13 -14.90 19.82
C LEU A 431 -14.61 -14.51 19.98
N SER A 432 -15.52 -15.45 20.23
CA SER A 432 -16.93 -15.10 20.49
C SER A 432 -17.06 -14.25 21.75
N GLU A 433 -18.13 -13.45 21.87
CA GLU A 433 -18.39 -12.64 23.08
C GLU A 433 -18.36 -13.50 24.35
N GLU A 434 -18.83 -14.74 24.28
CA GLU A 434 -18.77 -15.70 25.38
C GLU A 434 -17.33 -16.11 25.74
N ASP A 435 -16.48 -16.38 24.75
CA ASP A 435 -15.06 -16.73 24.97
C ASP A 435 -14.30 -15.54 25.57
N GLN A 436 -14.56 -14.32 25.07
CA GLN A 436 -13.98 -13.09 25.60
C GLN A 436 -14.42 -12.88 27.04
N HIS A 437 -15.72 -12.96 27.32
CA HIS A 437 -16.29 -12.78 28.64
C HIS A 437 -15.76 -13.82 29.64
N PHE A 438 -15.62 -15.09 29.23
CA PHE A 438 -15.08 -16.16 30.08
C PHE A 438 -13.59 -15.98 30.39
N LEU A 439 -12.76 -15.62 29.39
CA LEU A 439 -11.33 -15.38 29.60
C LEU A 439 -11.08 -14.07 30.38
N GLU A 440 -11.91 -13.04 30.19
CA GLU A 440 -11.82 -11.78 30.92
C GLU A 440 -12.32 -11.91 32.36
N ALA A 441 -13.41 -12.63 32.61
CA ALA A 441 -13.84 -12.98 33.96
C ALA A 441 -12.78 -13.82 34.68
N SER A 442 -12.14 -14.77 33.99
CA SER A 442 -11.03 -15.57 34.54
C SER A 442 -9.80 -14.71 34.88
N ARG A 443 -9.44 -13.73 34.03
CA ARG A 443 -8.36 -12.75 34.32
C ARG A 443 -8.73 -11.80 35.46
N THR A 444 -9.98 -11.37 35.53
CA THR A 444 -10.47 -10.48 36.58
C THR A 444 -10.43 -11.18 37.93
N LEU A 445 -10.79 -12.47 37.99
CA LEU A 445 -10.66 -13.29 39.18
C LEU A 445 -9.19 -13.43 39.62
N GLU A 446 -8.26 -13.64 38.69
CA GLU A 446 -6.82 -13.67 38.94
C GLU A 446 -6.33 -12.32 39.51
N GLN A 447 -6.74 -11.20 38.92
CA GLN A 447 -6.40 -9.84 39.39
C GLN A 447 -7.02 -9.48 40.75
N ILE A 448 -8.27 -9.90 41.01
CA ILE A 448 -8.93 -9.73 42.31
C ILE A 448 -8.23 -10.56 43.39
N SER A 449 -7.73 -11.75 43.03
CA SER A 449 -6.94 -12.57 43.95
C SER A 449 -5.55 -11.96 44.25
N GLU A 450 -5.04 -11.09 43.37
CA GLU A 450 -3.77 -10.36 43.52
C GLU A 450 -3.91 -8.96 44.19
N ALA A 451 -5.11 -8.37 44.24
CA ALA A 451 -5.38 -7.04 44.82
C ALA A 451 -5.67 -7.10 46.34
N LYS A 452 -4.96 -6.27 47.12
CA LYS A 452 -4.67 -6.46 48.54
C LYS A 452 -5.80 -6.21 49.59
N PRO A 453 -5.64 -6.75 50.83
CA PRO A 453 -6.59 -6.74 51.96
C PRO A 453 -6.74 -5.41 52.76
N GLU A 454 -6.46 -4.25 52.17
CA GLU A 454 -6.24 -2.99 52.92
C GLU A 454 -7.47 -2.04 53.00
N VAL A 455 -8.56 -2.28 52.26
CA VAL A 455 -9.75 -1.38 52.23
C VAL A 455 -10.83 -1.75 53.26
N ILE A 456 -10.89 -3.02 53.67
CA ILE A 456 -11.89 -3.57 54.61
C ILE A 456 -11.82 -2.97 56.04
N PRO A 457 -10.66 -2.55 56.59
CA PRO A 457 -10.59 -1.95 57.93
C PRO A 457 -11.23 -0.55 58.02
N ILE A 458 -11.27 0.23 56.92
CA ILE A 458 -11.76 1.62 56.92
C ILE A 458 -13.29 1.65 57.06
N LEU A 459 -14.00 0.77 56.35
CA LEU A 459 -15.45 0.61 56.47
C LEU A 459 -15.86 0.06 57.85
N LYS A 460 -15.06 -0.85 58.43
CA LYS A 460 -15.28 -1.38 59.79
C LYS A 460 -15.03 -0.34 60.89
N ALA A 461 -14.21 0.69 60.64
CA ALA A 461 -13.95 1.76 61.60
C ALA A 461 -15.08 2.82 61.69
N PHE A 462 -15.95 2.90 60.68
CA PHE A 462 -16.99 3.94 60.61
C PHE A 462 -18.38 3.48 61.12
N LEU A 463 -18.69 2.18 60.99
CA LEU A 463 -19.94 1.58 61.51
C LEU A 463 -20.18 1.83 63.03
N PRO A 464 -19.17 1.79 63.92
CA PRO A 464 -19.39 1.99 65.36
C PRO A 464 -19.82 3.41 65.75
N LYS A 465 -19.45 4.42 64.93
CA LYS A 465 -19.82 5.83 65.18
C LYS A 465 -21.30 6.10 64.89
N LEU A 466 -21.88 5.38 63.93
CA LEU A 466 -23.34 5.44 63.64
C LEU A 466 -24.16 4.87 64.80
N ASN A 467 -23.68 3.82 65.47
CA ASN A 467 -24.34 3.22 66.63
C ASN A 467 -24.37 4.11 67.88
N GLN A 468 -23.50 5.12 68.00
CA GLN A 468 -23.49 6.06 69.14
C GLN A 468 -24.50 7.21 69.02
N ILE A 469 -25.04 7.48 67.82
CA ILE A 469 -25.94 8.62 67.58
C ILE A 469 -27.43 8.20 67.69
N THR A 470 -27.68 6.93 67.99
CA THR A 470 -28.99 6.26 67.86
C THR A 470 -30.05 6.65 68.89
N SER A 471 -29.78 7.50 69.89
CA SER A 471 -30.77 7.75 70.96
C SER A 471 -31.72 8.93 70.73
N GLN A 472 -31.56 9.74 69.67
CA GLN A 472 -32.52 10.82 69.33
C GLN A 472 -32.69 11.02 67.80
N PRO A 473 -33.69 10.38 67.18
CA PRO A 473 -33.93 10.42 65.73
C PRO A 473 -34.13 11.83 65.15
N SER A 474 -34.72 12.74 65.93
CA SER A 474 -34.94 14.14 65.55
C SER A 474 -33.67 14.98 65.45
N GLN A 475 -32.59 14.61 66.15
CA GLN A 475 -31.27 15.26 65.99
C GLN A 475 -30.52 14.72 64.78
N LEU A 476 -30.69 13.43 64.45
CA LEU A 476 -30.12 12.82 63.25
C LEU A 476 -30.72 13.44 61.98
N ILE A 477 -32.05 13.60 61.93
CA ILE A 477 -32.75 14.24 60.81
C ILE A 477 -32.45 15.74 60.75
N ARG A 478 -32.28 16.42 61.89
CA ARG A 478 -31.86 17.82 61.90
C ARG A 478 -30.42 17.95 61.41
N ALA A 479 -29.49 17.09 61.80
CA ALA A 479 -28.12 17.11 61.30
C ALA A 479 -28.08 16.83 59.78
N ILE A 480 -28.83 15.84 59.30
CA ILE A 480 -28.97 15.54 57.86
C ILE A 480 -29.65 16.69 57.11
N ARG A 481 -30.76 17.27 57.62
CA ARG A 481 -31.46 18.44 57.03
C ARG A 481 -30.64 19.73 57.08
N THR A 482 -29.77 19.90 58.07
CA THR A 482 -28.89 21.09 58.17
C THR A 482 -27.72 20.98 57.18
N TRP A 483 -27.32 19.75 56.83
CA TRP A 483 -26.23 19.49 55.88
C TRP A 483 -26.72 19.42 54.42
N VAL A 484 -27.92 18.88 54.18
CA VAL A 484 -28.48 18.67 52.84
C VAL A 484 -29.47 19.78 52.43
N GLY A 485 -29.96 20.60 53.38
CA GLY A 485 -30.95 21.65 53.11
C GLY A 485 -32.33 21.09 52.70
N SER A 486 -33.27 21.98 52.38
CA SER A 486 -34.68 21.66 52.06
C SER A 486 -34.88 21.08 50.64
N GLN A 487 -34.10 20.06 50.28
CA GLN A 487 -34.12 19.40 48.98
C GLN A 487 -34.44 17.90 49.14
N PRO A 488 -35.64 17.44 48.73
CA PRO A 488 -36.18 16.13 49.10
C PRO A 488 -35.37 14.91 48.62
N VAL A 489 -34.68 15.01 47.48
CA VAL A 489 -34.15 13.83 46.78
C VAL A 489 -32.79 13.36 47.28
N LEU A 490 -31.95 14.27 47.80
CA LEU A 490 -30.70 13.88 48.48
C LEU A 490 -30.96 13.29 49.87
N THR A 491 -32.04 13.74 50.52
CA THR A 491 -32.53 13.13 51.76
C THR A 491 -32.97 11.69 51.49
N GLU A 492 -33.57 11.43 50.32
CA GLU A 492 -34.06 10.10 49.91
C GLU A 492 -32.94 9.09 49.65
N LEU A 493 -31.86 9.47 48.96
CA LEU A 493 -30.71 8.59 48.69
C LEU A 493 -29.96 8.19 49.96
N LEU A 494 -29.74 9.14 50.88
CA LEU A 494 -29.10 8.87 52.16
C LEU A 494 -29.98 7.96 53.06
N CYS A 495 -31.30 8.14 53.00
CA CYS A 495 -32.26 7.27 53.67
C CYS A 495 -32.28 5.84 53.09
N GLN A 496 -32.07 5.66 51.79
CA GLN A 496 -32.01 4.34 51.14
C GLN A 496 -30.78 3.51 51.57
N ASP A 497 -29.61 4.13 51.66
CA ASP A 497 -28.39 3.44 52.10
C ASP A 497 -28.39 3.15 53.62
N LEU A 498 -28.98 4.04 54.42
CA LEU A 498 -29.23 3.78 55.84
C LEU A 498 -30.25 2.66 56.05
N LEU A 499 -31.29 2.54 55.21
CA LEU A 499 -32.26 1.45 55.27
C LEU A 499 -31.61 0.10 54.91
N LYS A 500 -30.73 0.05 53.90
CA LYS A 500 -29.96 -1.14 53.54
C LYS A 500 -28.99 -1.55 54.66
N ALA A 501 -28.32 -0.59 55.29
CA ALA A 501 -27.45 -0.85 56.44
C ALA A 501 -28.25 -1.36 57.67
N TYR A 502 -29.46 -0.85 57.88
CA TYR A 502 -30.35 -1.28 58.97
C TYR A 502 -30.93 -2.69 58.75
N GLN A 503 -31.30 -3.05 57.52
CA GLN A 503 -31.81 -4.40 57.18
C GLN A 503 -30.77 -5.51 57.37
N GLN A 504 -29.48 -5.15 57.45
CA GLN A 504 -28.38 -6.12 57.60
C GLN A 504 -27.96 -6.37 59.06
N GLN A 505 -28.43 -5.59 60.05
CA GLN A 505 -28.22 -5.87 61.48
C GLN A 505 -29.44 -5.44 62.34
N PRO A 506 -30.17 -6.37 62.99
CA PRO A 506 -31.34 -6.03 63.80
C PRO A 506 -30.91 -5.43 65.15
N ILE A 507 -31.23 -4.15 65.37
CA ILE A 507 -31.15 -3.49 66.68
C ILE A 507 -32.56 -3.44 67.28
N ALA A 508 -32.67 -3.72 68.59
CA ALA A 508 -33.91 -4.03 69.29
C ALA A 508 -35.00 -2.92 69.26
N ASP A 509 -36.11 -3.27 68.59
CA ASP A 509 -37.55 -3.13 68.90
C ASP A 509 -38.22 -1.82 69.39
N ALA A 510 -37.52 -0.73 69.72
CA ALA A 510 -38.22 0.53 70.10
C ALA A 510 -38.05 1.66 69.06
N ASP A 511 -36.89 1.79 68.42
CA ASP A 511 -36.62 2.88 67.46
C ASP A 511 -36.86 2.48 65.99
N ALA A 512 -37.00 1.18 65.72
CA ALA A 512 -37.24 0.60 64.40
C ALA A 512 -38.56 1.06 63.77
N ALA A 513 -39.62 1.07 64.58
CA ALA A 513 -40.97 1.40 64.14
C ALA A 513 -41.12 2.91 63.87
N ALA A 514 -40.42 3.77 64.61
CA ALA A 514 -40.46 5.21 64.39
C ALA A 514 -39.76 5.61 63.08
N VAL A 515 -38.60 5.00 62.77
CA VAL A 515 -37.89 5.24 61.50
C VAL A 515 -38.63 4.64 60.32
N ALA A 516 -39.19 3.42 60.45
CA ALA A 516 -39.99 2.80 59.39
C ALA A 516 -41.30 3.56 59.10
N THR A 517 -41.98 4.08 60.12
CA THR A 517 -43.20 4.88 59.96
C THR A 517 -42.92 6.23 59.32
N LEU A 518 -41.77 6.86 59.63
CA LEU A 518 -41.35 8.13 59.02
C LEU A 518 -40.96 7.97 57.55
N ILE A 519 -40.28 6.87 57.22
CA ILE A 519 -39.94 6.51 55.84
C ILE A 519 -41.21 6.15 55.06
N GLN A 520 -42.16 5.41 55.64
CA GLN A 520 -43.42 5.10 54.96
C GLN A 520 -44.33 6.32 54.73
N THR A 521 -44.24 7.38 55.55
CA THR A 521 -45.07 8.59 55.37
C THR A 521 -44.48 9.62 54.40
N GLU A 522 -43.15 9.75 54.29
CA GLU A 522 -42.55 10.67 53.27
C GLU A 522 -42.21 9.96 51.95
N TRP A 523 -41.88 8.66 51.94
CA TRP A 523 -41.46 7.94 50.73
C TRP A 523 -42.62 7.60 49.77
N LEU A 524 -43.83 7.36 50.30
CA LEU A 524 -44.96 6.95 49.46
C LEU A 524 -45.58 8.09 48.61
N GLN A 525 -45.15 9.35 48.78
CA GLN A 525 -45.77 10.47 48.06
C GLN A 525 -45.03 11.02 46.84
N LYS A 526 -43.75 10.69 46.58
CA LYS A 526 -43.09 11.10 45.33
C LYS A 526 -42.06 10.08 44.84
N GLN A 527 -42.45 9.29 43.83
CA GLN A 527 -41.50 8.62 42.94
C GLN A 527 -40.71 9.68 42.15
N THR A 528 -39.46 9.96 42.51
CA THR A 528 -38.62 10.88 41.71
C THR A 528 -37.14 10.51 41.75
N GLN A 529 -36.76 9.44 41.03
CA GLN A 529 -35.40 9.33 40.46
C GLN A 529 -35.32 9.72 38.97
N PRO A 530 -36.39 9.60 38.15
CA PRO A 530 -36.37 10.20 36.80
C PRO A 530 -36.42 11.73 36.86
N ALA A 531 -37.26 12.30 37.74
CA ALA A 531 -37.61 13.73 37.66
C ALA A 531 -36.50 14.70 38.11
N VAL A 532 -35.57 14.31 38.99
CA VAL A 532 -34.44 15.17 39.38
C VAL A 532 -33.36 15.20 38.30
N LEU A 533 -33.08 14.05 37.69
CA LEU A 533 -32.23 14.01 36.51
C LEU A 533 -32.89 14.78 35.36
N ASP A 534 -34.21 14.66 35.21
CA ASP A 534 -34.98 15.39 34.19
C ASP A 534 -35.01 16.90 34.45
N HIS A 535 -35.13 17.33 35.71
CA HIS A 535 -35.14 18.75 36.05
C HIS A 535 -33.76 19.40 35.91
N LEU A 536 -32.69 18.70 36.30
CA LEU A 536 -31.30 19.13 36.05
C LEU A 536 -31.02 19.17 34.54
N LYS A 537 -31.51 18.19 33.78
CA LYS A 537 -31.45 18.21 32.30
C LYS A 537 -32.28 19.35 31.71
N GLN A 538 -33.47 19.64 32.22
CA GLN A 538 -34.31 20.75 31.75
C GLN A 538 -33.66 22.12 32.02
N ILE A 539 -33.04 22.31 33.19
CA ILE A 539 -32.26 23.52 33.49
C ILE A 539 -31.05 23.61 32.55
N GLN A 540 -30.33 22.50 32.31
CA GLN A 540 -29.18 22.46 31.41
C GLN A 540 -29.56 22.70 29.94
N VAL A 541 -30.72 22.19 29.49
CA VAL A 541 -31.28 22.40 28.16
C VAL A 541 -31.80 23.82 27.99
N ALA A 542 -32.54 24.35 28.98
CA ALA A 542 -33.04 25.73 28.95
C ALA A 542 -31.90 26.76 28.93
N LEU A 543 -30.82 26.50 29.66
CA LEU A 543 -29.65 27.36 29.66
C LEU A 543 -28.84 27.25 28.34
N ARG A 544 -28.71 26.05 27.73
CA ARG A 544 -28.00 25.84 26.44
C ARG A 544 -28.81 26.21 25.19
N ALA A 545 -30.13 26.34 25.27
CA ALA A 545 -30.98 26.68 24.12
C ALA A 545 -30.81 28.13 23.63
N GLU A 546 -30.22 29.02 24.45
CA GLU A 546 -29.89 30.41 24.08
C GLU A 546 -28.35 30.61 24.04
N ASP A 547 -27.65 29.90 23.14
CA ASP A 547 -26.19 29.70 23.13
C ASP A 547 -25.33 30.99 23.31
N ASP A 548 -25.69 32.13 22.73
CA ASP A 548 -24.91 33.39 22.91
C ASP A 548 -25.15 34.07 24.27
N LYS A 549 -26.29 33.81 24.92
CA LYS A 549 -26.65 34.34 26.24
C LYS A 549 -26.29 33.37 27.37
N PHE A 550 -26.08 32.09 27.07
CA PHE A 550 -25.73 31.05 28.03
C PHE A 550 -24.44 31.38 28.79
N VAL A 551 -23.38 31.76 28.09
CA VAL A 551 -22.09 32.17 28.69
C VAL A 551 -22.29 33.43 29.55
N ALA A 552 -23.09 34.39 29.08
CA ALA A 552 -23.40 35.61 29.83
C ALA A 552 -24.21 35.33 31.11
N LEU A 553 -25.14 34.36 31.07
CA LEU A 553 -25.95 33.92 32.19
C LEU A 553 -25.15 33.14 33.23
N LEU A 554 -24.26 32.24 32.80
CA LEU A 554 -23.33 31.51 33.68
C LEU A 554 -22.34 32.47 34.36
N GLU A 555 -21.82 33.45 33.62
CA GLU A 555 -20.92 34.47 34.17
C GLU A 555 -21.65 35.40 35.14
N LEU A 556 -22.91 35.76 34.84
CA LEU A 556 -23.77 36.50 35.76
C LEU A 556 -24.03 35.70 37.05
N TYR A 557 -24.36 34.42 36.94
CA TYR A 557 -24.55 33.52 38.09
C TYR A 557 -23.28 33.40 38.94
N ARG A 558 -22.11 33.26 38.29
CA ARG A 558 -20.79 33.24 38.95
C ARG A 558 -20.52 34.52 39.73
N ARG A 559 -20.74 35.68 39.12
CA ARG A 559 -20.55 36.99 39.74
C ARG A 559 -21.50 37.21 40.92
N ILE A 560 -22.75 36.74 40.81
CA ILE A 560 -23.73 36.75 41.90
C ILE A 560 -23.26 35.87 43.06
N GLY A 561 -22.82 34.64 42.79
CA GLY A 561 -22.28 33.73 43.81
C GLY A 561 -21.01 34.24 44.50
N GLN A 562 -20.21 35.06 43.82
CA GLN A 562 -19.02 35.73 44.36
C GLN A 562 -19.32 37.08 45.05
N GLY A 563 -20.59 37.52 45.08
CA GLY A 563 -21.00 38.80 45.67
C GLY A 563 -20.53 40.04 44.90
N GLN A 564 -20.22 39.91 43.61
CA GLN A 564 -19.65 40.96 42.75
C GLN A 564 -20.70 41.74 41.93
N VAL A 565 -21.99 41.47 42.14
CA VAL A 565 -23.10 42.21 41.51
C VAL A 565 -23.79 43.04 42.59
N PRO A 566 -23.78 44.39 42.49
CA PRO A 566 -24.38 45.23 43.51
C PRO A 566 -25.93 45.15 43.46
N PRO A 567 -26.64 45.19 44.62
CA PRO A 567 -28.08 44.96 44.71
C PRO A 567 -28.98 45.91 43.90
N THR A 568 -28.42 47.02 43.42
CA THR A 568 -29.13 48.10 42.71
C THR A 568 -29.11 47.95 41.19
N GLU A 569 -28.32 47.02 40.64
CA GLU A 569 -28.29 46.73 39.21
C GLU A 569 -29.24 45.55 38.88
N HIS A 570 -30.10 45.71 37.86
CA HIS A 570 -30.91 44.64 37.28
C HIS A 570 -30.29 44.20 35.93
N PRO A 571 -29.29 43.32 35.94
CA PRO A 571 -28.60 42.92 34.72
C PRO A 571 -29.50 42.06 33.80
N PRO A 572 -29.30 42.14 32.47
CA PRO A 572 -30.02 41.31 31.51
C PRO A 572 -29.81 39.81 31.80
N GLY A 573 -30.90 39.05 31.93
CA GLY A 573 -30.86 37.61 32.21
C GLY A 573 -31.15 37.22 33.66
N LEU A 574 -31.19 38.17 34.62
CA LEU A 574 -31.49 37.88 36.03
C LEU A 574 -32.86 37.23 36.22
N ASN A 575 -33.90 37.74 35.55
CA ASN A 575 -35.27 37.19 35.66
C ASN A 575 -35.33 35.70 35.27
N LEU A 576 -34.54 35.29 34.27
CA LEU A 576 -34.49 33.89 33.83
C LEU A 576 -33.79 32.99 34.87
N LEU A 577 -32.74 33.49 35.54
CA LEU A 577 -32.09 32.75 36.63
C LEU A 577 -32.98 32.62 37.87
N GLU A 578 -33.82 33.62 38.12
CA GLU A 578 -34.86 33.57 39.16
C GLU A 578 -35.98 32.61 38.78
N ASP A 579 -36.46 32.63 37.54
CA ASP A 579 -37.50 31.72 37.02
C ASP A 579 -37.03 30.25 37.03
N LEU A 580 -35.74 30.01 36.78
CA LEU A 580 -35.10 28.69 36.88
C LEU A 580 -34.73 28.30 38.33
N GLY A 581 -34.93 29.17 39.31
CA GLY A 581 -34.70 28.90 40.74
C GLY A 581 -33.23 28.87 41.18
N LEU A 582 -32.31 29.32 40.33
CA LEU A 582 -30.87 29.35 40.60
C LEU A 582 -30.48 30.51 41.54
N VAL A 583 -31.23 31.62 41.49
CA VAL A 583 -30.98 32.83 42.29
C VAL A 583 -32.22 33.20 43.09
N GLU A 584 -32.05 33.58 44.35
CA GLU A 584 -33.14 34.07 45.21
C GLU A 584 -33.41 35.57 45.00
N LYS A 585 -34.62 36.04 45.35
CA LYS A 585 -35.13 37.43 45.20
C LYS A 585 -34.23 38.59 45.65
N HIS A 586 -33.13 38.30 46.35
CA HIS A 586 -32.14 39.26 46.82
C HIS A 586 -30.78 39.11 46.12
N GLN A 587 -30.75 38.53 44.91
CA GLN A 587 -29.55 38.28 44.13
C GLN A 587 -28.51 37.43 44.90
N VAL A 588 -28.97 36.38 45.59
CA VAL A 588 -28.09 35.42 46.26
C VAL A 588 -28.19 34.08 45.53
N ALA A 589 -27.04 33.52 45.16
CA ALA A 589 -26.99 32.20 44.53
C ALA A 589 -27.52 31.14 45.50
N ASN A 590 -28.39 30.25 45.02
CA ASN A 590 -28.99 29.20 45.82
C ASN A 590 -27.91 28.21 46.31
N ARG A 591 -27.76 28.05 47.62
CA ARG A 591 -26.62 27.34 48.22
C ARG A 591 -26.50 25.86 47.83
N LEU A 592 -27.60 25.17 47.54
CA LEU A 592 -27.55 23.77 47.10
C LEU A 592 -27.00 23.64 45.67
N TYR A 593 -27.45 24.53 44.79
CA TYR A 593 -26.95 24.61 43.43
C TYR A 593 -25.56 25.22 43.36
N ALA A 594 -25.12 25.99 44.35
CA ALA A 594 -23.75 26.46 44.48
C ALA A 594 -22.75 25.36 44.88
N GLU A 595 -23.20 24.21 45.40
CA GLU A 595 -22.34 23.03 45.58
C GLU A 595 -22.32 22.14 44.33
N VAL A 596 -23.43 22.03 43.60
CA VAL A 596 -23.53 21.23 42.36
C VAL A 596 -22.92 21.97 41.16
N PHE A 597 -23.29 23.24 40.98
CA PHE A 597 -22.65 24.19 40.07
C PHE A 597 -21.61 25.00 40.86
N SER A 598 -20.63 24.31 41.41
CA SER A 598 -19.55 24.93 42.19
C SER A 598 -18.85 26.04 41.40
N PRO A 599 -18.19 27.02 42.03
CA PRO A 599 -17.41 28.03 41.30
C PRO A 599 -16.38 27.41 40.36
N GLU A 600 -15.90 26.20 40.68
CA GLU A 600 -15.02 25.39 39.83
C GLU A 600 -15.78 24.73 38.68
N TRP A 601 -16.98 24.18 38.90
CA TRP A 601 -17.84 23.67 37.82
C TRP A 601 -18.34 24.79 36.92
N VAL A 602 -18.72 25.96 37.45
CA VAL A 602 -19.15 27.11 36.64
C VAL A 602 -17.95 27.71 35.91
N ALA A 603 -16.76 27.76 36.52
CA ALA A 603 -15.54 28.13 35.82
C ALA A 603 -15.20 27.11 34.73
N GLN A 604 -15.32 25.81 35.02
CA GLN A 604 -15.11 24.72 34.08
C GLN A 604 -16.16 24.71 32.97
N GLU A 605 -17.43 24.97 33.26
CA GLU A 605 -18.53 25.01 32.28
C GLU A 605 -18.50 26.32 31.50
N LEU A 606 -18.07 27.46 32.07
CA LEU A 606 -17.76 28.67 31.30
C LEU A 606 -16.56 28.45 30.41
N GLU A 607 -15.53 27.76 30.90
CA GLU A 607 -14.37 27.36 30.13
C GLU A 607 -14.75 26.33 29.06
N GLU A 608 -15.68 25.40 29.32
CA GLU A 608 -16.20 24.37 28.40
C GLU A 608 -17.26 24.92 27.43
N SER A 609 -18.05 25.92 27.81
CA SER A 609 -19.09 26.56 26.98
C SER A 609 -18.49 27.64 26.07
N SER A 610 -17.51 28.41 26.57
CA SER A 610 -16.60 29.19 25.71
C SER A 610 -15.75 28.29 24.79
N GLN A 611 -15.77 26.98 25.06
CA GLN A 611 -15.19 25.89 24.30
C GLN A 611 -16.26 24.94 23.70
N ARG A 612 -17.36 25.46 23.14
CA ARG A 612 -18.13 24.94 21.96
C ARG A 612 -18.50 23.43 21.84
N ARG A 613 -19.69 23.21 21.26
CA ARG A 613 -20.29 21.93 20.79
C ARG A 613 -19.28 20.82 20.46
N THR A 614 -19.40 19.67 21.11
CA THR A 614 -18.60 18.49 20.77
C THR A 614 -19.32 17.64 19.73
N ILE A 615 -18.72 17.48 18.55
CA ILE A 615 -19.18 16.67 17.42
C ILE A 615 -18.61 15.25 17.56
N ALA A 616 -19.44 14.23 17.37
CA ALA A 616 -19.10 12.81 17.49
C ALA A 616 -18.47 12.40 18.84
N GLY A 617 -18.84 13.08 19.94
CA GLY A 617 -18.25 12.88 21.28
C GLY A 617 -16.76 13.23 21.42
N ARG A 618 -16.04 13.52 20.31
CA ARG A 618 -14.58 13.65 20.25
C ARG A 618 -14.09 15.02 19.81
N PHE A 619 -14.82 15.72 18.95
CA PHE A 619 -14.32 16.93 18.30
C PHE A 619 -15.00 18.17 18.84
N ARG A 620 -14.29 18.99 19.59
CA ARG A 620 -14.79 20.28 20.04
C ARG A 620 -14.84 21.25 18.86
N GLU A 621 -16.01 21.75 18.49
CA GLU A 621 -16.16 22.71 17.41
C GLU A 621 -15.34 23.98 17.71
N ILE A 622 -14.53 24.45 16.77
CA ILE A 622 -13.86 25.75 16.86
C ILE A 622 -14.60 26.73 15.96
N GLU A 623 -14.93 26.39 14.71
CA GLU A 623 -15.57 27.33 13.78
C GLU A 623 -16.27 26.56 12.66
N LYS A 624 -17.48 26.93 12.26
CA LYS A 624 -18.11 26.38 11.05
C LYS A 624 -17.60 27.13 9.81
N LEU A 625 -16.83 26.43 8.97
CA LEU A 625 -16.13 27.04 7.82
C LEU A 625 -17.00 27.13 6.56
N LYS A 626 -17.75 26.07 6.23
CA LYS A 626 -18.54 26.02 4.99
C LYS A 626 -19.72 25.06 5.09
N THR A 627 -20.83 25.39 4.43
CA THR A 627 -22.00 24.52 4.28
C THR A 627 -22.21 24.22 2.78
N ARG A 628 -22.39 22.94 2.44
CA ARG A 628 -22.76 22.45 1.10
C ARG A 628 -23.99 21.55 1.23
N ASP A 629 -24.65 21.27 0.11
CA ASP A 629 -25.90 20.49 0.07
C ASP A 629 -25.79 19.08 0.66
N THR A 630 -24.61 18.45 0.60
CA THR A 630 -24.35 17.08 1.09
C THR A 630 -23.37 16.99 2.25
N CYS A 631 -22.74 18.11 2.66
CA CYS A 631 -21.81 18.13 3.80
C CYS A 631 -21.60 19.51 4.43
N HIS A 632 -21.34 19.51 5.74
CA HIS A 632 -20.87 20.67 6.50
C HIS A 632 -19.38 20.52 6.83
N ILE A 633 -18.63 21.61 6.76
CA ILE A 633 -17.18 21.64 7.04
C ILE A 633 -16.93 22.57 8.23
N TYR A 634 -16.25 22.05 9.24
CA TYR A 634 -15.92 22.73 10.50
C TYR A 634 -14.41 22.72 10.72
N ARG A 635 -13.87 23.74 11.38
CA ARG A 635 -12.63 23.67 12.14
C ARG A 635 -12.99 23.21 13.55
N VAL A 636 -12.31 22.19 14.06
CA VAL A 636 -12.58 21.56 15.36
C VAL A 636 -11.26 21.32 16.11
N ALA A 637 -11.31 21.05 17.41
CA ALA A 637 -10.20 20.55 18.21
C ALA A 637 -10.47 19.10 18.59
N ASP A 638 -9.57 18.18 18.24
CA ASP A 638 -9.68 16.77 18.63
C ASP A 638 -9.27 16.58 20.09
N LYS A 639 -10.25 16.26 20.96
CA LYS A 639 -10.04 16.08 22.40
C LYS A 639 -9.09 14.91 22.70
N HIS A 640 -9.04 13.89 21.84
CA HIS A 640 -8.18 12.71 22.05
C HIS A 640 -6.73 12.96 21.64
N LEU A 641 -6.47 13.99 20.82
CA LEU A 641 -5.14 14.37 20.36
C LEU A 641 -4.70 15.72 20.96
N LYS A 642 -4.88 15.88 22.28
CA LYS A 642 -4.47 17.09 23.03
C LYS A 642 -5.02 18.40 22.42
N ASN A 643 -6.28 18.40 21.98
CA ASN A 643 -6.95 19.53 21.34
C ASN A 643 -6.29 20.01 20.04
N LYS A 644 -5.62 19.13 19.28
CA LYS A 644 -5.07 19.44 17.95
C LYS A 644 -6.17 19.96 17.03
N SER A 645 -5.91 21.06 16.32
CA SER A 645 -6.89 21.64 15.39
C SER A 645 -7.03 20.79 14.12
N CYS A 646 -8.26 20.44 13.77
CA CYS A 646 -8.63 19.58 12.65
C CYS A 646 -9.71 20.26 11.80
N LEU A 647 -9.78 19.88 10.52
CA LEU A 647 -10.88 20.18 9.63
C LEU A 647 -11.80 18.95 9.59
N LEU A 648 -13.05 19.09 10.00
CA LEU A 648 -14.05 18.03 10.08
C LEU A 648 -15.12 18.25 9.01
N ARG A 649 -15.37 17.24 8.19
CA ARG A 649 -16.47 17.18 7.23
C ARG A 649 -17.55 16.26 7.79
N GLU A 650 -18.68 16.83 8.16
CA GLU A 650 -19.92 16.12 8.50
C GLU A 650 -20.70 15.90 7.20
N TYR A 651 -20.80 14.66 6.74
CA TYR A 651 -21.64 14.30 5.61
C TYR A 651 -23.05 14.03 6.11
N ILE A 652 -24.03 14.66 5.46
CA ILE A 652 -25.44 14.49 5.81
C ILE A 652 -26.02 13.50 4.79
N PRO A 653 -26.52 12.34 5.24
CA PRO A 653 -27.19 11.43 4.33
C PRO A 653 -28.48 12.07 3.80
N VAL A 654 -28.67 12.01 2.47
CA VAL A 654 -29.83 12.64 1.79
C VAL A 654 -31.03 11.68 1.72
N SER A 655 -30.81 10.39 2.01
CA SER A 655 -31.81 9.33 2.02
C SER A 655 -31.78 8.59 3.36
N ASN A 656 -32.96 8.15 3.83
CA ASN A 656 -33.14 7.33 5.03
C ASN A 656 -33.26 5.82 4.69
N ASP A 657 -32.97 5.43 3.44
CA ASP A 657 -32.98 4.03 3.01
C ASP A 657 -31.76 3.26 3.55
N ALA A 658 -32.00 2.16 4.26
CA ALA A 658 -30.96 1.44 5.00
C ALA A 658 -29.92 0.79 4.09
N GLU A 659 -30.34 0.20 2.96
CA GLU A 659 -29.45 -0.45 1.98
C GLU A 659 -28.51 0.58 1.33
N THR A 660 -29.07 1.73 0.98
CA THR A 660 -28.34 2.88 0.44
C THR A 660 -27.30 3.45 1.40
N LEU A 661 -27.63 3.57 2.69
CA LEU A 661 -26.71 4.04 3.73
C LEU A 661 -25.58 3.03 3.99
N GLU A 662 -25.88 1.73 3.90
CA GLU A 662 -24.91 0.66 4.07
C GLU A 662 -23.92 0.58 2.88
N GLN A 663 -24.41 0.77 1.65
CA GLN A 663 -23.53 0.94 0.48
C GLN A 663 -22.61 2.15 0.64
N ALA A 664 -23.14 3.27 1.15
CA ALA A 664 -22.34 4.44 1.45
C ALA A 664 -21.26 4.17 2.51
N ARG A 665 -21.61 3.43 3.57
CA ARG A 665 -20.69 2.99 4.62
C ARG A 665 -19.54 2.17 4.07
N HIS A 666 -19.82 1.17 3.24
CA HIS A 666 -18.78 0.30 2.68
C HIS A 666 -17.80 1.01 1.75
N GLU A 667 -18.30 1.92 0.91
CA GLU A 667 -17.42 2.71 0.04
C GLU A 667 -16.55 3.69 0.85
N ILE A 668 -17.12 4.32 1.88
CA ILE A 668 -16.42 5.20 2.80
C ILE A 668 -15.31 4.42 3.53
N ASP A 669 -15.62 3.26 4.10
CA ASP A 669 -14.63 2.43 4.81
C ASP A 669 -13.50 1.94 3.92
N ARG A 670 -13.79 1.56 2.66
CA ARG A 670 -12.76 1.21 1.68
C ARG A 670 -11.84 2.40 1.41
N ILE A 671 -12.42 3.57 1.14
CA ILE A 671 -11.67 4.80 0.88
C ILE A 671 -10.77 5.14 2.07
N PHE A 672 -11.24 4.95 3.29
CA PHE A 672 -10.45 5.19 4.48
C PHE A 672 -9.30 4.21 4.66
N ARG A 673 -9.52 2.92 4.48
CA ARG A 673 -8.43 1.92 4.50
C ARG A 673 -7.34 2.22 3.49
N ASP A 674 -7.71 2.77 2.33
CA ASP A 674 -6.75 3.24 1.34
C ASP A 674 -6.01 4.49 1.83
N LEU A 675 -6.71 5.53 2.29
CA LEU A 675 -6.08 6.74 2.80
C LEU A 675 -5.21 6.51 4.05
N GLU A 676 -5.50 5.51 4.87
CA GLU A 676 -4.66 5.11 6.02
C GLU A 676 -3.25 4.67 5.59
N LYS A 677 -3.08 4.11 4.37
CA LYS A 677 -1.76 3.77 3.83
C LYS A 677 -0.87 4.99 3.63
N LEU A 678 -1.46 6.19 3.60
CA LEU A 678 -0.74 7.46 3.45
C LEU A 678 -0.35 8.11 4.79
N LYS A 679 -0.70 7.48 5.91
CA LYS A 679 -0.42 7.99 7.26
C LYS A 679 1.08 8.14 7.51
N GLY A 680 1.48 9.22 8.18
CA GLY A 680 2.87 9.48 8.57
C GLY A 680 3.71 10.30 7.58
N HIS A 681 3.13 10.78 6.47
CA HIS A 681 3.82 11.66 5.52
C HIS A 681 3.63 13.16 5.85
N ASP A 682 4.71 13.94 6.00
CA ASP A 682 4.66 15.35 6.45
C ASP A 682 3.83 16.29 5.57
N GLN A 683 3.71 15.99 4.28
CA GLN A 683 2.98 16.82 3.30
C GLN A 683 1.60 16.24 2.91
N ILE A 684 1.09 15.25 3.65
CA ILE A 684 -0.26 14.69 3.49
C ILE A 684 -0.92 14.67 4.86
N PRO A 685 -2.04 15.38 5.07
CA PRO A 685 -2.73 15.37 6.36
C PRO A 685 -3.19 13.96 6.72
N GLU A 686 -3.02 13.58 7.99
CA GLU A 686 -3.66 12.37 8.49
C GLU A 686 -5.18 12.54 8.41
N VAL A 687 -5.85 11.55 7.83
CA VAL A 687 -7.30 11.51 7.69
C VAL A 687 -7.85 10.46 8.64
N LEU A 688 -8.95 10.78 9.31
CA LEU A 688 -9.65 9.89 10.22
C LEU A 688 -11.14 9.84 9.86
N ALA A 689 -11.67 8.61 9.84
CA ALA A 689 -13.10 8.34 9.71
C ALA A 689 -13.70 8.15 11.09
N ILE A 690 -14.83 8.78 11.35
CA ILE A 690 -15.68 8.41 12.47
C ILE A 690 -17.11 8.36 11.97
N GLU A 691 -17.80 7.29 12.32
CA GLU A 691 -19.24 7.24 12.29
C GLU A 691 -19.78 7.48 13.70
N ASP A 692 -20.74 8.39 13.83
CA ASP A 692 -21.49 8.57 15.07
C ASP A 692 -22.94 8.97 14.75
N ASP A 693 -23.90 8.36 15.44
CA ASP A 693 -25.35 8.61 15.29
C ASP A 693 -25.86 8.61 13.84
N GLY A 694 -25.42 7.62 13.04
CA GLY A 694 -25.84 7.47 11.63
C GLY A 694 -25.31 8.55 10.68
N LYS A 695 -24.35 9.36 11.12
CA LYS A 695 -23.66 10.38 10.31
C LYS A 695 -22.19 10.02 10.12
N PHE A 696 -21.66 10.42 8.97
CA PHE A 696 -20.26 10.18 8.64
C PHE A 696 -19.44 11.46 8.83
N TYR A 697 -18.40 11.35 9.64
CA TYR A 697 -17.45 12.42 9.90
C TYR A 697 -16.09 12.03 9.35
N ILE A 698 -15.55 12.89 8.49
CA ILE A 698 -14.19 12.75 7.98
C ILE A 698 -13.38 13.91 8.53
N THR A 699 -12.38 13.63 9.35
CA THR A 699 -11.49 14.66 9.88
C THR A 699 -10.11 14.58 9.26
N GLN A 700 -9.49 15.72 9.06
CA GLN A 700 -8.10 15.84 8.64
C GLN A 700 -7.40 16.92 9.45
N GLU A 701 -6.07 16.92 9.49
CA GLU A 701 -5.32 18.02 10.12
C GLU A 701 -5.70 19.38 9.51
N PHE A 702 -5.93 20.40 10.35
CA PHE A 702 -6.14 21.75 9.88
C PHE A 702 -4.78 22.40 9.56
N ILE A 703 -4.55 22.69 8.28
CA ILE A 703 -3.29 23.27 7.82
C ILE A 703 -3.42 24.79 7.75
N GLU A 704 -2.72 25.51 8.62
CA GLU A 704 -2.65 26.98 8.54
C GLU A 704 -1.80 27.40 7.35
N GLY A 705 -2.34 28.24 6.45
CA GLY A 705 -1.74 28.49 5.13
C GLY A 705 -2.75 28.99 4.10
N ASP A 706 -2.29 29.23 2.86
CA ASP A 706 -3.10 29.70 1.74
C ASP A 706 -3.14 28.64 0.63
N ASN A 707 -4.22 28.60 -0.16
CA ASN A 707 -4.34 27.64 -1.28
C ASN A 707 -3.59 28.17 -2.52
N LEU A 708 -3.09 27.27 -3.36
CA LEU A 708 -2.29 27.65 -4.54
C LEU A 708 -3.09 28.45 -5.58
N ASP A 709 -4.42 28.28 -5.67
CA ASP A 709 -5.28 29.11 -6.52
C ASP A 709 -5.30 30.59 -6.11
N GLN A 710 -4.99 30.91 -4.85
CA GLN A 710 -4.82 32.28 -4.37
C GLN A 710 -3.42 32.84 -4.70
N GLU A 711 -2.42 31.96 -4.85
CA GLU A 711 -1.07 32.34 -5.29
C GLU A 711 -1.00 32.58 -6.81
N ILE A 712 -1.82 31.87 -7.59
CA ILE A 712 -1.88 31.98 -9.06
C ILE A 712 -2.86 33.10 -9.45
N GLN A 713 -2.33 34.28 -9.78
CA GLN A 713 -3.16 35.41 -10.21
C GLN A 713 -3.50 35.31 -11.71
N PRO A 714 -4.80 35.43 -12.10
CA PRO A 714 -5.20 35.42 -13.50
C PRO A 714 -4.47 36.48 -14.34
N GLY A 715 -3.97 36.09 -15.51
CA GLY A 715 -3.23 36.97 -16.42
C GLY A 715 -1.80 37.31 -15.98
N GLN A 716 -1.31 36.74 -14.87
CA GLN A 716 0.07 36.93 -14.41
C GLN A 716 0.89 35.63 -14.51
N PRO A 717 1.68 35.46 -15.59
CA PRO A 717 2.56 34.30 -15.72
C PRO A 717 3.69 34.32 -14.69
N TRP A 718 4.02 33.14 -14.17
CA TRP A 718 5.18 32.91 -13.30
C TRP A 718 6.44 32.73 -14.14
N ASP A 719 7.60 32.95 -13.52
CA ASP A 719 8.87 32.61 -14.12
C ASP A 719 9.15 31.10 -14.04
N GLU A 720 9.85 30.60 -15.05
CA GLU A 720 10.15 29.17 -15.20
C GLU A 720 10.73 28.51 -13.93
N PRO A 721 11.72 29.10 -13.21
CA PRO A 721 12.24 28.49 -11.99
C PRO A 721 11.17 28.30 -10.91
N LYS A 722 10.23 29.24 -10.79
CA LYS A 722 9.12 29.14 -9.83
C LYS A 722 8.12 28.07 -10.24
N VAL A 723 7.86 27.91 -11.55
CA VAL A 723 7.02 26.82 -12.08
C VAL A 723 7.69 25.46 -11.85
N VAL A 724 8.98 25.33 -12.11
CA VAL A 724 9.73 24.08 -11.88
C VAL A 724 9.74 23.70 -10.41
N ASP A 725 9.93 24.67 -9.51
CA ASP A 725 9.88 24.47 -8.06
C ASP A 725 8.52 23.95 -7.60
N LEU A 726 7.45 24.55 -8.10
CA LEU A 726 6.08 24.09 -7.86
C LEU A 726 5.87 22.64 -8.33
N LEU A 727 6.27 22.33 -9.57
CA LEU A 727 6.09 20.99 -10.14
C LEU A 727 6.87 19.92 -9.36
N ILE A 728 8.13 20.19 -9.00
CA ILE A 728 8.95 19.27 -8.19
C ILE A 728 8.30 19.06 -6.82
N GLU A 729 7.81 20.11 -6.20
CA GLU A 729 7.17 20.04 -4.88
C GLU A 729 5.93 19.15 -4.92
N VAL A 730 5.01 19.37 -5.88
CA VAL A 730 3.76 18.59 -6.01
C VAL A 730 4.05 17.13 -6.39
N LEU A 731 4.92 16.90 -7.38
CA LEU A 731 5.25 15.55 -7.85
C LEU A 731 5.98 14.73 -6.77
N SER A 732 6.80 15.35 -5.92
CA SER A 732 7.47 14.64 -4.82
C SER A 732 6.47 14.09 -3.80
N ILE A 733 5.33 14.76 -3.60
CA ILE A 733 4.24 14.25 -2.76
C ILE A 733 3.54 13.07 -3.45
N LEU A 734 3.29 13.18 -4.77
CA LEU A 734 2.60 12.14 -5.54
C LEU A 734 3.44 10.87 -5.73
N GLU A 735 4.77 10.97 -5.79
CA GLU A 735 5.66 9.81 -5.82
C GLU A 735 5.41 8.89 -4.61
N PHE A 736 5.25 9.46 -3.42
CA PHE A 736 4.87 8.70 -2.22
C PHE A 736 3.46 8.10 -2.34
N VAL A 737 2.47 8.87 -2.80
CA VAL A 737 1.09 8.38 -2.98
C VAL A 737 1.05 7.18 -3.93
N HIS A 738 1.78 7.26 -5.05
CA HIS A 738 1.82 6.22 -6.08
C HIS A 738 2.59 4.98 -5.63
N LEU A 739 3.63 5.12 -4.79
CA LEU A 739 4.33 3.99 -4.16
C LEU A 739 3.41 3.15 -3.25
N GLN A 740 2.39 3.76 -2.65
CA GLN A 740 1.35 3.06 -1.90
C GLN A 740 0.26 2.43 -2.78
N LYS A 741 0.46 2.44 -4.11
CA LYS A 741 -0.49 1.99 -5.15
C LYS A 741 -1.81 2.78 -5.16
N LEU A 742 -1.77 4.04 -4.75
CA LEU A 742 -2.91 4.96 -4.76
C LEU A 742 -2.67 6.10 -5.77
N ALA A 743 -3.71 6.88 -6.06
CA ALA A 743 -3.64 8.08 -6.88
C ALA A 743 -4.54 9.17 -6.30
N HIS A 744 -4.22 10.44 -6.55
CA HIS A 744 -4.96 11.57 -6.01
C HIS A 744 -6.28 11.81 -6.76
N LEU A 745 -6.26 11.76 -8.10
CA LEU A 745 -7.39 11.84 -9.03
C LEU A 745 -8.24 13.12 -8.98
N ASN A 746 -7.84 14.11 -8.18
CA ASN A 746 -8.50 15.41 -8.06
C ASN A 746 -7.49 16.54 -7.81
N LEU A 747 -6.37 16.50 -8.54
CA LEU A 747 -5.33 17.52 -8.44
C LEU A 747 -5.76 18.80 -9.15
N LYS A 748 -5.73 19.91 -8.42
CA LYS A 748 -5.96 21.28 -8.90
C LYS A 748 -5.38 22.27 -7.90
N PRO A 749 -5.16 23.54 -8.28
CA PRO A 749 -4.53 24.51 -7.38
C PRO A 749 -5.28 24.71 -6.05
N SER A 750 -6.61 24.63 -6.03
CA SER A 750 -7.39 24.75 -4.79
C SER A 750 -7.16 23.62 -3.77
N ASN A 751 -6.52 22.52 -4.19
CA ASN A 751 -6.26 21.31 -3.43
C ASN A 751 -4.78 21.15 -3.02
N LEU A 752 -3.97 22.19 -3.25
CA LEU A 752 -2.59 22.30 -2.82
C LEU A 752 -2.48 23.51 -1.90
N ARG A 753 -2.15 23.30 -0.63
CA ARG A 753 -2.15 24.37 0.37
C ARG A 753 -0.75 24.62 0.91
N ARG A 754 -0.27 25.86 0.82
CA ARG A 754 1.06 26.23 1.32
C ARG A 754 1.00 26.51 2.82
N ARG A 755 1.58 25.60 3.60
CA ARG A 755 1.62 25.65 5.06
C ARG A 755 2.45 26.85 5.52
N ARG A 756 1.87 27.71 6.35
CA ARG A 756 2.47 29.00 6.76
C ARG A 756 3.74 28.81 7.59
N GLN A 757 3.83 27.75 8.37
CA GLN A 757 4.93 27.55 9.33
C GLN A 757 6.28 27.28 8.65
N ASP A 758 6.28 26.58 7.51
CA ASP A 758 7.49 26.13 6.81
C ASP A 758 7.46 26.32 5.29
N GLY A 759 6.38 26.90 4.76
CA GLY A 759 6.22 27.24 3.35
C GLY A 759 6.00 26.04 2.43
N LYS A 760 5.82 24.82 2.95
CA LYS A 760 5.63 23.61 2.15
C LYS A 760 4.20 23.45 1.65
N LEU A 761 4.03 22.94 0.45
CA LEU A 761 2.74 22.51 -0.07
C LEU A 761 2.29 21.23 0.62
N ILE A 762 1.04 21.23 1.04
CA ILE A 762 0.34 20.11 1.63
C ILE A 762 -0.76 19.69 0.66
N LEU A 763 -0.77 18.41 0.31
CA LEU A 763 -1.73 17.82 -0.60
C LEU A 763 -3.01 17.47 0.16
N ILE A 764 -4.13 18.09 -0.22
CA ILE A 764 -5.42 17.94 0.46
C ILE A 764 -6.51 17.51 -0.54
N ASP A 765 -7.62 16.96 -0.03
CA ASP A 765 -8.86 16.75 -0.79
C ASP A 765 -8.75 15.78 -1.99
N PHE A 766 -8.27 14.57 -1.70
CA PHE A 766 -8.23 13.42 -2.62
C PHE A 766 -9.58 13.17 -3.32
N GLY A 767 -9.54 12.71 -4.56
CA GLY A 767 -10.71 12.42 -5.39
C GLY A 767 -11.64 11.37 -4.79
N ALA A 768 -11.14 10.55 -3.87
CA ALA A 768 -11.95 9.64 -3.08
C ALA A 768 -13.07 10.36 -2.30
N PHE A 769 -12.83 11.58 -1.77
CA PHE A 769 -13.88 12.37 -1.12
C PHE A 769 -14.95 12.87 -2.09
N GLN A 770 -14.63 13.07 -3.37
CA GLN A 770 -15.64 13.38 -4.39
C GLN A 770 -16.45 12.15 -4.79
N SER A 771 -15.84 10.96 -4.80
CA SER A 771 -16.58 9.71 -4.99
C SER A 771 -17.62 9.49 -3.89
N ILE A 772 -17.29 9.80 -2.62
CA ILE A 772 -18.25 9.80 -1.50
C ILE A 772 -19.39 10.79 -1.76
N ASN A 773 -19.10 12.02 -2.20
CA ASN A 773 -20.15 12.99 -2.54
C ASN A 773 -21.02 12.53 -3.72
N ARG A 774 -20.44 11.96 -4.78
CA ARG A 774 -21.19 11.43 -5.94
C ARG A 774 -22.06 10.25 -5.57
N LEU A 775 -21.56 9.37 -4.70
CA LEU A 775 -22.32 8.29 -4.12
C LEU A 775 -23.53 8.86 -3.37
N LEU A 776 -23.32 9.75 -2.40
CA LEU A 776 -24.40 10.36 -1.63
C LEU A 776 -25.38 11.21 -2.48
N GLN A 777 -24.92 11.84 -3.57
CA GLN A 777 -25.76 12.59 -4.51
C GLN A 777 -26.57 11.70 -5.45
N ARG A 778 -26.01 10.59 -5.96
CA ARG A 778 -26.78 9.60 -6.76
C ARG A 778 -27.93 9.00 -5.96
N LEU A 779 -27.74 8.94 -4.65
CA LEU A 779 -28.70 8.44 -3.68
C LEU A 779 -29.76 9.51 -3.31
N ALA A 780 -29.59 10.76 -3.76
CA ALA A 780 -30.58 11.84 -3.63
C ALA A 780 -31.49 11.88 -4.88
N THR A 781 -32.80 12.02 -4.70
CA THR A 781 -33.83 11.96 -5.76
C THR A 781 -33.90 13.16 -6.72
N HIS A 782 -32.86 14.00 -6.78
CA HIS A 782 -32.81 15.16 -7.68
C HIS A 782 -31.70 15.04 -8.75
N PRO A 783 -32.08 14.96 -10.04
CA PRO A 783 -31.12 14.87 -11.13
C PRO A 783 -30.66 16.29 -11.51
N LYS A 784 -29.64 16.79 -10.84
CA LYS A 784 -28.74 17.80 -11.42
C LYS A 784 -27.37 17.70 -10.78
N PRO A 785 -26.34 17.24 -11.52
CA PRO A 785 -24.97 17.25 -11.03
C PRO A 785 -24.45 18.69 -11.15
N GLU A 786 -24.64 19.51 -10.13
CA GLU A 786 -23.88 20.75 -9.98
C GLU A 786 -22.91 20.55 -8.82
N LEU A 787 -21.69 20.09 -9.13
CA LEU A 787 -20.50 20.24 -8.28
C LEU A 787 -19.25 19.78 -9.05
N THR A 788 -18.72 20.72 -9.84
CA THR A 788 -17.32 20.88 -10.26
C THR A 788 -16.42 19.64 -10.17
N GLU A 789 -16.57 18.70 -11.10
CA GLU A 789 -15.36 18.18 -11.73
C GLU A 789 -14.67 19.40 -12.35
N SER A 790 -13.35 19.52 -12.22
CA SER A 790 -12.59 20.52 -12.95
C SER A 790 -12.06 19.83 -14.19
N PRO A 791 -12.92 19.53 -15.22
CA PRO A 791 -12.57 18.67 -16.35
C PRO A 791 -11.33 19.19 -17.08
N GLN A 792 -11.00 20.46 -16.90
CA GLN A 792 -9.87 21.11 -17.55
C GLN A 792 -8.51 20.65 -17.01
N TYR A 793 -8.43 20.06 -15.81
CA TYR A 793 -7.20 19.42 -15.30
C TYR A 793 -7.21 17.89 -15.51
N ALA A 794 -8.28 17.34 -16.08
CA ALA A 794 -8.39 15.92 -16.40
C ALA A 794 -8.17 15.68 -17.90
N PRO A 795 -7.65 14.51 -18.31
CA PRO A 795 -7.59 14.12 -19.71
C PRO A 795 -9.01 14.02 -20.33
N PRO A 796 -9.19 14.26 -21.65
CA PRO A 796 -10.50 14.12 -22.31
C PRO A 796 -11.11 12.72 -22.16
N ALA A 797 -12.40 12.65 -21.79
CA ALA A 797 -13.10 11.41 -21.42
C ALA A 797 -13.21 10.34 -22.54
N ASN A 798 -13.02 10.73 -23.80
CA ASN A 798 -13.07 9.87 -24.98
C ASN A 798 -11.72 9.20 -25.32
N ILE A 799 -10.69 9.38 -24.49
CA ILE A 799 -9.32 8.89 -24.73
C ILE A 799 -8.91 8.01 -23.54
N ALA A 800 -8.60 6.74 -23.80
CA ALA A 800 -8.22 5.77 -22.77
C ALA A 800 -6.84 6.07 -22.19
N THR A 801 -6.76 6.88 -21.12
CA THR A 801 -5.56 6.90 -20.27
C THR A 801 -5.43 5.58 -19.54
N ARG A 802 -4.25 4.96 -19.61
CA ARG A 802 -4.05 3.56 -19.18
C ARG A 802 -4.06 3.34 -17.67
N THR A 803 -3.71 4.35 -16.84
CA THR A 803 -3.64 4.19 -15.38
C THR A 803 -3.99 5.47 -14.60
N ALA A 804 -4.33 5.31 -13.32
CA ALA A 804 -4.60 6.40 -12.38
C ALA A 804 -3.39 7.34 -12.16
N VAL A 805 -2.16 6.82 -12.27
CA VAL A 805 -0.90 7.58 -12.16
C VAL A 805 -0.76 8.59 -13.31
N ASN A 806 -1.13 8.19 -14.53
CA ASN A 806 -1.08 9.07 -15.70
C ASN A 806 -2.04 10.25 -15.60
N GLN A 807 -3.19 10.07 -14.96
CA GLN A 807 -4.18 11.14 -14.76
C GLN A 807 -3.66 12.20 -13.78
N ASP A 808 -2.97 11.79 -12.72
CA ASP A 808 -2.30 12.71 -11.80
C ASP A 808 -1.17 13.50 -12.49
N ILE A 809 -0.33 12.82 -13.30
CA ILE A 809 0.75 13.48 -14.06
C ILE A 809 0.18 14.52 -15.04
N TYR A 810 -0.91 14.19 -15.73
CA TYR A 810 -1.59 15.11 -16.63
C TYR A 810 -2.09 16.36 -15.89
N ALA A 811 -2.74 16.18 -14.74
CA ALA A 811 -3.25 17.29 -13.94
C ALA A 811 -2.13 18.23 -13.46
N VAL A 812 -0.99 17.67 -13.01
CA VAL A 812 0.17 18.48 -12.63
C VAL A 812 0.76 19.21 -13.84
N GLY A 813 0.77 18.58 -15.02
CA GLY A 813 1.19 19.21 -16.27
C GLY A 813 0.32 20.43 -16.62
N MET A 814 -1.00 20.32 -16.47
CA MET A 814 -1.93 21.43 -16.68
C MET A 814 -1.74 22.57 -15.67
N ILE A 815 -1.43 22.28 -14.40
CA ILE A 815 -1.07 23.29 -13.39
C ILE A 815 0.24 24.02 -13.79
N GLY A 816 1.23 23.28 -14.31
CA GLY A 816 2.45 23.85 -14.86
C GLY A 816 2.21 24.78 -16.05
N ILE A 817 1.33 24.39 -16.97
CA ILE A 817 0.95 25.21 -18.14
C ILE A 817 0.17 26.46 -17.70
N GLN A 818 -0.78 26.33 -16.77
CA GLN A 818 -1.51 27.48 -16.23
C GLN A 818 -0.57 28.50 -15.58
N THR A 819 0.40 28.04 -14.77
CA THR A 819 1.32 28.94 -14.07
C THR A 819 2.31 29.63 -15.01
N ILE A 820 2.82 28.96 -16.05
CA ILE A 820 3.77 29.56 -16.99
C ILE A 820 3.10 30.50 -18.00
N THR A 821 1.83 30.26 -18.35
CA THR A 821 1.06 31.11 -19.29
C THR A 821 0.29 32.23 -18.59
N GLY A 822 -0.10 32.02 -17.32
CA GLY A 822 -1.06 32.88 -16.61
C GLY A 822 -2.50 32.75 -17.11
N ILE A 823 -2.77 31.80 -18.03
CA ILE A 823 -4.08 31.56 -18.65
C ILE A 823 -4.76 30.40 -17.93
N ALA A 824 -6.04 30.55 -17.63
CA ALA A 824 -6.82 29.48 -17.02
C ALA A 824 -6.98 28.30 -17.99
N PRO A 825 -6.98 27.03 -17.52
CA PRO A 825 -7.11 25.87 -18.41
C PRO A 825 -8.33 25.87 -19.35
N GLU A 826 -9.42 26.57 -18.99
CA GLU A 826 -10.63 26.76 -19.82
C GLU A 826 -10.37 27.56 -21.10
N ASP A 827 -9.43 28.49 -21.02
CA ASP A 827 -9.15 29.47 -22.06
C ASP A 827 -8.01 29.01 -22.99
N LEU A 828 -7.43 27.82 -22.75
CA LEU A 828 -6.36 27.26 -23.58
C LEU A 828 -6.93 26.64 -24.86
N SER A 829 -6.33 27.01 -25.99
CA SER A 829 -6.64 26.43 -27.31
C SER A 829 -6.29 24.93 -27.36
N VAL A 830 -7.08 24.12 -28.08
CA VAL A 830 -6.85 22.67 -28.27
C VAL A 830 -6.92 22.31 -29.75
N ASP A 831 -6.02 21.44 -30.21
CA ASP A 831 -6.05 20.91 -31.58
C ASP A 831 -7.30 20.02 -31.77
N LYS A 832 -8.15 20.38 -32.72
CA LYS A 832 -9.45 19.71 -32.93
C LYS A 832 -9.33 18.28 -33.48
N VAL A 833 -8.16 17.89 -34.01
CA VAL A 833 -7.92 16.58 -34.63
C VAL A 833 -7.13 15.67 -33.68
N THR A 834 -6.08 16.17 -33.05
CA THR A 834 -5.24 15.37 -32.14
C THR A 834 -5.72 15.40 -30.68
N GLY A 835 -6.48 16.44 -30.30
CA GLY A 835 -6.89 16.70 -28.92
C GLY A 835 -5.81 17.37 -28.05
N GLU A 836 -4.59 17.60 -28.57
CA GLU A 836 -3.48 18.14 -27.79
C GLU A 836 -3.68 19.63 -27.44
N VAL A 837 -3.28 20.01 -26.22
CA VAL A 837 -3.36 21.40 -25.73
C VAL A 837 -2.32 22.27 -26.43
N ILE A 838 -2.77 23.34 -27.09
CA ILE A 838 -1.94 24.30 -27.82
C ILE A 838 -1.71 25.52 -26.91
N TRP A 839 -0.58 25.53 -26.19
CA TRP A 839 -0.29 26.58 -25.21
C TRP A 839 1.00 27.36 -25.49
N LEU A 840 1.95 26.80 -26.24
CA LEU A 840 3.26 27.45 -26.51
C LEU A 840 3.14 28.78 -27.29
N TYR A 841 2.11 28.92 -28.14
CA TYR A 841 1.86 30.16 -28.90
C TYR A 841 1.07 31.22 -28.11
N GLU A 842 0.51 30.84 -26.95
CA GLU A 842 -0.30 31.71 -26.10
C GLU A 842 0.57 32.46 -25.07
N ILE A 843 1.87 32.19 -25.02
CA ILE A 843 2.83 32.88 -24.14
C ILE A 843 3.03 34.32 -24.68
N PRO A 844 2.65 35.38 -23.94
CA PRO A 844 2.65 36.74 -24.48
C PRO A 844 4.06 37.22 -24.87
N PRO A 845 4.31 37.63 -26.13
CA PRO A 845 5.65 37.94 -26.64
C PRO A 845 6.31 39.19 -26.02
N HIS A 846 5.60 39.93 -25.16
CA HIS A 846 6.07 41.18 -24.55
C HIS A 846 6.17 41.11 -23.02
N HIS A 847 5.93 39.96 -22.39
CA HIS A 847 6.10 39.80 -20.94
C HIS A 847 7.50 39.27 -20.61
N SER A 848 8.39 40.14 -20.10
CA SER A 848 9.80 39.83 -19.83
C SER A 848 10.06 38.72 -18.79
N LYS A 849 9.03 38.26 -18.08
CA LYS A 849 9.09 37.17 -17.09
C LYS A 849 8.56 35.82 -17.57
N ALA A 850 7.86 35.77 -18.71
CA ALA A 850 7.23 34.56 -19.24
C ALA A 850 8.04 33.99 -20.41
N GLN A 851 9.25 33.51 -20.11
CA GLN A 851 10.05 32.75 -21.07
C GLN A 851 10.09 31.30 -20.60
N VAL A 852 9.70 30.37 -21.48
CA VAL A 852 9.79 28.94 -21.24
C VAL A 852 10.93 28.37 -22.08
N SER A 853 11.83 27.60 -21.46
CA SER A 853 12.87 26.87 -22.16
C SER A 853 12.27 25.76 -23.01
N ASP A 854 12.95 25.41 -24.10
CA ASP A 854 12.58 24.25 -24.93
C ASP A 854 12.51 22.96 -24.09
N GLU A 855 13.34 22.86 -23.05
CA GLU A 855 13.40 21.71 -22.14
C GLU A 855 12.14 21.61 -21.26
N LEU A 856 11.74 22.70 -20.58
CA LEU A 856 10.49 22.74 -19.80
C LEU A 856 9.26 22.57 -20.69
N ALA A 857 9.26 23.20 -21.86
CA ALA A 857 8.19 23.05 -22.85
C ALA A 857 8.00 21.59 -23.29
N ARG A 858 9.09 20.84 -23.53
CA ARG A 858 9.03 19.41 -23.86
C ARG A 858 8.50 18.58 -22.68
N ILE A 859 8.95 18.87 -21.46
CA ILE A 859 8.50 18.15 -20.25
C ILE A 859 6.99 18.36 -20.07
N LEU A 860 6.51 19.61 -20.05
CA LEU A 860 5.09 19.94 -19.91
C LEU A 860 4.26 19.35 -21.06
N ALA A 861 4.74 19.45 -22.30
CA ALA A 861 4.06 18.87 -23.45
C ALA A 861 3.95 17.33 -23.34
N LYS A 862 4.98 16.64 -22.85
CA LYS A 862 4.96 15.18 -22.63
C LYS A 862 4.07 14.79 -21.45
N MET A 863 3.97 15.62 -20.40
CA MET A 863 3.06 15.40 -19.26
C MET A 863 1.58 15.44 -19.68
N VAL A 864 1.22 16.32 -20.62
CA VAL A 864 -0.18 16.49 -21.11
C VAL A 864 -0.46 15.78 -22.45
N ARG A 865 0.52 15.08 -23.01
CA ARG A 865 0.41 14.40 -24.31
C ARG A 865 -0.58 13.24 -24.24
N HIS A 866 -1.45 13.13 -25.23
CA HIS A 866 -2.35 12.00 -25.40
C HIS A 866 -2.57 11.70 -26.89
N ARG A 867 -2.40 10.44 -27.32
CA ARG A 867 -2.60 10.03 -28.73
C ARG A 867 -3.62 8.89 -28.85
N PRO A 868 -4.63 9.01 -29.74
CA PRO A 868 -5.49 7.89 -30.09
C PRO A 868 -4.72 6.86 -30.94
N GLY A 869 -4.76 5.57 -30.57
CA GLY A 869 -4.38 4.44 -31.46
C GLY A 869 -2.95 3.87 -31.36
N ASN A 870 -2.01 4.44 -30.60
CA ASN A 870 -0.72 3.80 -30.28
C ASN A 870 -0.21 4.25 -28.89
N PRO A 871 -0.34 3.44 -27.81
CA PRO A 871 -0.41 4.02 -26.46
C PRO A 871 0.83 3.82 -25.57
N THR A 872 2.01 3.40 -26.07
CA THR A 872 3.14 2.98 -25.19
C THR A 872 4.42 3.82 -25.20
N ALA A 873 4.78 4.55 -26.27
CA ALA A 873 6.19 4.97 -26.41
C ALA A 873 6.54 6.38 -25.90
N ASP A 874 5.56 7.24 -25.61
CA ASP A 874 5.84 8.69 -25.53
C ASP A 874 5.09 9.46 -24.41
N GLN A 875 4.53 8.76 -23.42
CA GLN A 875 3.97 9.35 -22.19
C GLN A 875 4.82 8.93 -20.98
N TYR A 876 4.89 9.77 -19.95
CA TYR A 876 5.49 9.38 -18.67
C TYR A 876 4.71 8.22 -18.05
N THR A 877 5.43 7.18 -17.63
CA THR A 877 4.80 5.99 -17.03
C THR A 877 4.73 6.07 -15.50
N ASN A 878 5.51 6.97 -14.90
CA ASN A 878 5.56 7.21 -13.46
C ASN A 878 6.02 8.64 -13.15
N VAL A 879 5.76 9.09 -11.92
CA VAL A 879 6.11 10.43 -11.45
C VAL A 879 7.63 10.62 -11.27
N ALA A 880 8.37 9.55 -10.97
CA ALA A 880 9.83 9.60 -10.76
C ALA A 880 10.58 10.03 -12.03
N GLU A 881 10.10 9.61 -13.21
CA GLU A 881 10.64 10.04 -14.52
C GLU A 881 10.48 11.55 -14.73
N VAL A 882 9.32 12.12 -14.37
CA VAL A 882 9.05 13.57 -14.49
C VAL A 882 9.90 14.36 -13.49
N LEU A 883 9.97 13.90 -12.24
CA LEU A 883 10.76 14.51 -11.17
C LEU A 883 12.25 14.56 -11.53
N GLN A 884 12.77 13.48 -12.11
CA GLN A 884 14.16 13.40 -12.54
C GLN A 884 14.47 14.48 -13.59
N GLN A 885 13.58 14.67 -14.57
CA GLN A 885 13.76 15.68 -15.61
C GLN A 885 13.63 17.12 -15.08
N LEU A 886 12.64 17.40 -14.23
CA LEU A 886 12.45 18.73 -13.64
C LEU A 886 13.57 19.09 -12.65
N ARG A 887 14.06 18.14 -11.84
CA ARG A 887 15.21 18.36 -10.93
C ARG A 887 16.48 18.66 -11.73
N GLY A 888 16.72 17.92 -12.82
CA GLY A 888 17.81 18.22 -13.76
C GLY A 888 17.69 19.63 -14.36
N LEU A 889 16.48 20.05 -14.73
CA LEU A 889 16.24 21.41 -15.22
C LEU A 889 16.56 22.48 -14.16
N LYS A 890 16.09 22.32 -12.91
CA LYS A 890 16.36 23.25 -11.79
C LYS A 890 17.84 23.33 -11.45
N GLU A 891 18.53 22.19 -11.46
CA GLU A 891 19.96 22.11 -11.16
C GLU A 891 20.79 22.79 -12.26
N SER A 892 20.29 22.80 -13.50
CA SER A 892 21.02 23.31 -14.66
C SER A 892 21.17 24.82 -14.74
N GLY A 893 20.30 25.60 -14.09
CA GLY A 893 20.49 27.01 -13.73
C GLY A 893 21.03 27.99 -14.79
N ARG A 894 21.12 27.61 -16.07
CA ARG A 894 21.75 28.44 -17.10
C ARG A 894 20.77 29.50 -17.57
N ARG A 895 21.20 30.76 -17.52
CA ARG A 895 20.59 31.89 -18.24
C ARG A 895 20.24 31.43 -19.65
N VAL A 896 18.95 31.34 -19.96
CA VAL A 896 18.46 31.16 -21.32
C VAL A 896 18.82 32.42 -22.09
N ASP A 897 19.70 32.31 -23.07
CA ASP A 897 19.92 33.36 -24.06
C ASP A 897 18.63 33.47 -24.90
N PRO A 898 17.91 34.61 -24.92
CA PRO A 898 16.57 34.76 -25.50
C PRO A 898 16.52 34.65 -27.04
N LYS A 899 17.49 33.98 -27.68
CA LYS A 899 17.73 34.03 -29.13
C LYS A 899 17.74 32.70 -29.88
N ARG A 900 17.38 31.56 -29.27
CA ARG A 900 17.21 30.31 -30.03
C ARG A 900 15.75 29.90 -30.09
N LYS A 901 15.11 30.25 -31.22
CA LYS A 901 13.75 29.88 -31.59
C LYS A 901 13.71 28.43 -32.09
N TYR A 902 12.97 27.57 -31.39
CA TYR A 902 12.25 26.38 -31.87
C TYR A 902 12.77 25.69 -33.15
N ASP A 903 13.93 25.01 -33.08
CA ASP A 903 14.51 24.25 -34.20
C ASP A 903 13.85 22.86 -34.43
N TRP A 904 12.92 22.43 -33.57
CA TRP A 904 12.21 21.15 -33.74
C TRP A 904 10.87 21.26 -34.49
N LEU A 905 10.51 22.47 -34.96
CA LEU A 905 9.24 22.76 -35.63
C LEU A 905 9.37 23.10 -37.13
N THR A 906 10.57 23.09 -37.71
CA THR A 906 10.77 23.38 -39.14
C THR A 906 11.60 22.31 -39.85
N ASP A 907 10.98 21.16 -40.14
CA ASP A 907 11.48 20.28 -41.20
C ASP A 907 10.90 20.76 -42.55
N LYS A 908 11.61 21.71 -43.17
CA LYS A 908 11.33 22.22 -44.53
C LYS A 908 11.74 21.19 -45.59
N ARG A 909 10.96 20.12 -45.72
CA ARG A 909 11.00 19.22 -46.89
C ARG A 909 9.61 18.94 -47.48
N ILE A 910 8.74 19.94 -47.43
CA ILE A 910 7.49 19.96 -48.19
C ILE A 910 7.52 21.22 -49.08
N LEU A 911 7.40 21.00 -50.40
CA LEU A 911 7.28 21.95 -51.53
C LEU A 911 8.59 22.36 -52.25
N ALA A 912 8.98 21.56 -53.26
CA ALA A 912 9.04 22.08 -54.63
C ALA A 912 8.96 20.96 -55.70
N TRP A 913 7.79 20.89 -56.37
CA TRP A 913 7.50 20.58 -57.79
C TRP A 913 8.48 19.69 -58.56
N GLY A 914 8.10 18.62 -59.25
CA GLY A 914 6.83 18.22 -59.85
C GLY A 914 7.16 17.37 -61.09
N GLY A 915 6.24 16.51 -61.54
CA GLY A 915 6.34 15.89 -62.87
C GLY A 915 6.44 14.36 -62.86
N VAL A 916 5.28 13.74 -62.75
CA VAL A 916 4.83 12.51 -63.43
C VAL A 916 5.85 11.92 -64.42
N GLY A 917 6.37 10.73 -64.11
CA GLY A 917 6.99 9.84 -65.10
C GLY A 917 8.04 8.90 -64.53
N LEU A 918 7.70 7.61 -64.46
CA LEU A 918 8.58 6.41 -64.43
C LEU A 918 8.56 5.59 -63.13
N ALA A 919 7.36 5.09 -62.82
CA ALA A 919 7.01 4.20 -61.72
C ALA A 919 7.44 2.71 -61.90
N VAL A 920 8.56 2.40 -62.57
CA VAL A 920 8.92 0.97 -62.82
C VAL A 920 10.35 0.58 -62.42
N ALA A 921 11.24 1.53 -62.09
CA ALA A 921 12.65 1.22 -61.74
C ALA A 921 12.99 1.19 -60.23
N GLY A 922 12.09 1.66 -59.35
CA GLY A 922 12.38 1.89 -57.92
C GLY A 922 12.48 0.65 -57.02
N ILE A 923 12.03 -0.51 -57.49
CA ILE A 923 11.88 -1.71 -56.65
C ILE A 923 13.23 -2.38 -56.35
N VAL A 924 14.26 -2.19 -57.20
CA VAL A 924 15.56 -2.86 -57.03
C VAL A 924 16.54 -2.05 -56.17
N ALA A 925 16.45 -0.71 -56.15
CA ALA A 925 17.34 0.14 -55.35
C ALA A 925 16.97 0.16 -53.84
N GLY A 926 15.72 -0.09 -53.50
CA GLY A 926 15.24 -0.13 -52.10
C GLY A 926 15.84 -1.28 -51.27
N ILE A 927 16.20 -2.39 -51.92
CA ILE A 927 16.70 -3.60 -51.24
C ILE A 927 18.17 -3.45 -50.82
N LEU A 928 18.99 -2.68 -51.55
CA LEU A 928 20.39 -2.40 -51.19
C LEU A 928 20.54 -1.23 -50.20
N GLY A 929 19.59 -0.29 -50.20
CA GLY A 929 19.55 0.84 -49.26
C GLY A 929 19.14 0.45 -47.83
N MET A 930 18.26 -0.55 -47.67
CA MET A 930 17.82 -1.00 -46.34
C MET A 930 18.93 -1.70 -45.55
N ALA A 931 19.78 -2.50 -46.20
CA ALA A 931 20.92 -3.15 -45.55
C ALA A 931 22.00 -2.15 -45.08
N SER A 932 22.12 -0.99 -45.74
CA SER A 932 23.06 0.06 -45.35
C SER A 932 22.51 0.93 -44.21
N VAL A 933 21.20 1.19 -44.18
CA VAL A 933 20.53 1.85 -43.05
C VAL A 933 20.53 0.95 -41.80
N GLU A 934 20.35 -0.36 -41.94
CA GLU A 934 20.46 -1.29 -40.80
C GLU A 934 21.88 -1.41 -40.26
N ARG A 935 22.91 -1.41 -41.13
CA ARG A 935 24.30 -1.35 -40.68
C ARG A 935 24.64 -0.05 -39.97
N LEU A 936 24.09 1.08 -40.44
CA LEU A 936 24.25 2.38 -39.79
C LEU A 936 23.52 2.44 -38.44
N ARG A 937 22.31 1.89 -38.35
CA ARG A 937 21.57 1.75 -37.08
C ARG A 937 22.25 0.79 -36.10
N ALA A 938 22.80 -0.32 -36.59
CA ALA A 938 23.58 -1.24 -35.78
C ALA A 938 24.89 -0.61 -35.31
N ALA A 939 25.56 0.17 -36.16
CA ALA A 939 26.73 0.95 -35.78
C ALA A 939 26.41 2.03 -34.75
N GLN A 940 25.29 2.74 -34.90
CA GLN A 940 24.82 3.72 -33.90
C GLN A 940 24.50 3.04 -32.57
N ARG A 941 23.85 1.87 -32.58
CA ARG A 941 23.60 1.09 -31.36
C ARG A 941 24.87 0.62 -30.67
N SER A 942 25.87 0.10 -31.41
CA SER A 942 27.14 -0.31 -30.82
C SER A 942 27.92 0.88 -30.22
N VAL A 943 27.84 2.06 -30.86
CA VAL A 943 28.44 3.30 -30.34
C VAL A 943 27.70 3.80 -29.10
N GLU A 944 26.37 3.77 -29.10
CA GLU A 944 25.54 4.11 -27.95
C GLU A 944 25.82 3.17 -26.77
N GLN A 945 25.87 1.85 -27.01
CA GLN A 945 26.17 0.82 -26.00
C GLN A 945 27.62 0.91 -25.47
N CYS A 946 28.62 1.14 -26.32
CA CYS A 946 30.01 1.34 -25.88
C CYS A 946 30.16 2.61 -25.01
N ASN A 947 29.30 3.60 -25.21
CA ASN A 947 29.29 4.83 -24.42
C ASN A 947 28.34 4.76 -23.22
N GLN A 948 27.68 3.63 -22.96
CA GLN A 948 26.82 3.50 -21.79
C GLN A 948 27.64 3.46 -20.49
N PRO A 949 27.21 4.20 -19.45
CA PRO A 949 27.82 4.11 -18.13
C PRO A 949 27.49 2.77 -17.47
N ILE A 950 28.51 2.02 -17.04
CA ILE A 950 28.34 0.79 -16.25
C ILE A 950 27.85 1.21 -14.86
N THR A 951 26.65 0.80 -14.45
CA THR A 951 25.99 1.30 -13.23
C THR A 951 25.93 0.19 -12.15
N VAL A 952 26.37 0.45 -10.92
CA VAL A 952 26.20 -0.51 -9.80
C VAL A 952 24.92 -0.19 -9.04
N GLN A 953 24.00 -1.15 -8.96
CA GLN A 953 22.93 -1.07 -7.97
C GLN A 953 23.45 -1.41 -6.56
N PRO A 954 23.09 -0.63 -5.52
CA PRO A 954 23.41 -0.95 -4.13
C PRO A 954 22.84 -2.31 -3.72
N VAL A 955 23.69 -3.26 -3.32
CA VAL A 955 23.20 -4.40 -2.55
C VAL A 955 22.75 -3.86 -1.20
N THR A 956 21.44 -3.88 -0.95
CA THR A 956 20.86 -3.70 0.38
C THR A 956 20.93 -5.04 1.11
N SER A 957 21.46 -4.99 2.33
CA SER A 957 21.82 -6.10 3.20
C SER A 957 20.76 -7.21 3.29
N ALA A 958 21.22 -8.42 3.00
CA ALA A 958 20.62 -9.64 3.53
C ALA A 958 20.88 -9.71 5.05
N THR A 959 19.81 -9.83 5.83
CA THR A 959 19.85 -10.40 7.18
C THR A 959 18.69 -11.36 7.33
N ASN A 960 18.93 -12.63 6.97
CA ASN A 960 18.87 -13.76 7.91
C ASN A 960 19.08 -15.07 7.13
N ALA A 961 20.34 -15.38 6.85
CA ALA A 961 20.82 -16.75 6.67
C ALA A 961 21.71 -17.06 7.87
N SER A 962 21.25 -17.93 8.76
CA SER A 962 22.06 -18.43 9.87
C SER A 962 22.67 -19.78 9.50
N ALA A 963 23.99 -19.75 9.28
CA ALA A 963 24.98 -20.79 9.53
C ALA A 963 24.79 -22.20 8.93
N SER A 964 25.44 -22.42 7.78
CA SER A 964 26.29 -23.60 7.56
C SER A 964 27.49 -23.22 6.67
N GLY A 965 28.62 -23.89 6.88
CA GLY A 965 29.99 -23.40 6.65
C GLY A 965 30.44 -23.13 5.21
N ASN A 966 31.43 -22.23 5.12
CA ASN A 966 32.44 -22.10 4.07
C ASN A 966 31.98 -21.90 2.61
N ALA A 967 31.43 -20.73 2.28
CA ALA A 967 31.51 -20.14 0.92
C ALA A 967 31.19 -18.62 0.82
N ALA A 968 30.94 -17.91 1.92
CA ALA A 968 30.33 -16.58 1.87
C ALA A 968 31.31 -15.39 1.97
N ALA A 969 32.54 -15.54 1.45
CA ALA A 969 33.49 -14.42 1.30
C ALA A 969 33.51 -13.81 -0.12
N GLY A 970 32.68 -14.29 -1.06
CA GLY A 970 32.84 -14.05 -2.51
C GLY A 970 31.74 -13.25 -3.22
N SER A 971 31.00 -12.33 -2.58
CA SER A 971 29.95 -11.54 -3.28
C SER A 971 30.30 -10.05 -3.48
N LEU A 972 31.54 -9.73 -3.85
CA LEU A 972 32.05 -8.35 -3.86
C LEU A 972 31.84 -7.54 -5.16
N ILE A 973 31.13 -8.05 -6.17
CA ILE A 973 30.59 -7.22 -7.27
C ILE A 973 29.16 -7.69 -7.55
N ASN A 974 28.21 -6.75 -7.60
CA ASN A 974 26.81 -7.03 -7.95
C ASN A 974 26.76 -7.76 -9.31
N ARG A 975 26.05 -8.88 -9.43
CA ARG A 975 25.94 -9.67 -10.68
C ARG A 975 25.55 -8.81 -11.89
N GLN A 976 24.73 -7.78 -11.68
CA GLN A 976 24.34 -6.85 -12.74
C GLN A 976 25.53 -6.06 -13.32
N VAL A 977 26.51 -5.71 -12.50
CA VAL A 977 27.68 -4.90 -12.89
C VAL A 977 28.62 -5.68 -13.79
N VAL A 978 28.75 -6.99 -13.54
CA VAL A 978 29.54 -7.90 -14.38
C VAL A 978 28.85 -8.10 -15.74
N ILE A 979 27.52 -8.18 -15.75
CA ILE A 979 26.72 -8.27 -16.99
C ILE A 979 26.90 -6.99 -17.81
N ASP A 980 26.74 -5.82 -17.19
CA ASP A 980 26.88 -4.52 -17.83
C ASP A 980 28.32 -4.28 -18.33
N ALA A 981 29.34 -4.64 -17.54
CA ALA A 981 30.75 -4.53 -17.94
C ALA A 981 31.08 -5.42 -19.14
N ASN A 982 30.57 -6.65 -19.19
CA ASN A 982 30.75 -7.53 -20.35
C ASN A 982 30.05 -6.98 -21.60
N GLN A 983 28.84 -6.42 -21.44
CA GLN A 983 28.11 -5.81 -22.56
C GLN A 983 28.84 -4.58 -23.12
N VAL A 984 29.34 -3.70 -22.25
CA VAL A 984 30.13 -2.52 -22.66
C VAL A 984 31.45 -2.94 -23.31
N ALA A 985 32.16 -3.93 -22.76
CA ALA A 985 33.42 -4.43 -23.34
C ALA A 985 33.21 -5.02 -24.74
N GLN A 986 32.14 -5.79 -24.95
CA GLN A 986 31.77 -6.36 -26.26
C GLN A 986 31.33 -5.27 -27.25
N ALA A 987 30.52 -4.30 -26.81
CA ALA A 987 30.09 -3.19 -27.65
C ALA A 987 31.30 -2.35 -28.11
N CYS A 988 32.22 -2.04 -27.20
CA CYS A 988 33.45 -1.32 -27.54
C CYS A 988 34.38 -2.14 -28.43
N GLN A 989 34.46 -3.46 -28.27
CA GLN A 989 35.21 -4.33 -29.18
C GLN A 989 34.68 -4.24 -30.62
N GLN A 990 33.34 -4.16 -30.80
CA GLN A 990 32.72 -3.97 -32.11
C GLN A 990 33.02 -2.58 -32.71
N VAL A 991 33.11 -1.54 -31.88
CA VAL A 991 33.51 -0.20 -32.31
C VAL A 991 34.98 -0.21 -32.73
N LEU A 992 35.87 -0.80 -31.95
CA LEU A 992 37.31 -0.89 -32.24
C LEU A 992 37.63 -1.76 -33.45
N ALA A 993 36.85 -2.82 -33.71
CA ALA A 993 36.99 -3.61 -34.94
C ALA A 993 36.76 -2.77 -36.21
N ARG A 994 36.01 -1.67 -36.09
CA ARG A 994 35.72 -0.73 -37.20
C ARG A 994 36.60 0.52 -37.14
N GLN A 995 36.99 0.95 -35.95
CA GLN A 995 37.84 2.11 -35.68
C GLN A 995 38.89 1.75 -34.62
N PRO A 996 40.00 1.06 -35.00
CA PRO A 996 40.95 0.47 -34.06
C PRO A 996 41.63 1.45 -33.10
N GLY A 997 41.72 2.73 -33.46
CA GLY A 997 42.31 3.78 -32.64
C GLY A 997 41.31 4.71 -31.97
N ASN A 998 40.03 4.33 -31.83
CA ASN A 998 39.03 5.21 -31.22
C ASN A 998 39.32 5.40 -29.72
N PRO A 999 39.71 6.62 -29.28
CA PRO A 999 40.21 6.84 -27.92
C PRO A 999 39.13 6.66 -26.85
N GLN A 1000 37.86 6.97 -27.17
CA GLN A 1000 36.76 6.80 -26.21
C GLN A 1000 36.41 5.32 -26.03
N ALA A 1001 36.39 4.55 -27.12
CA ALA A 1001 36.13 3.11 -27.06
C ALA A 1001 37.24 2.35 -26.34
N LEU A 1002 38.51 2.72 -26.55
CA LEU A 1002 39.66 2.17 -25.79
C LEU A 1002 39.52 2.49 -24.30
N LYS A 1003 39.20 3.73 -23.92
CA LYS A 1003 38.99 4.13 -22.51
C LYS A 1003 37.84 3.37 -21.87
N ASN A 1004 36.68 3.26 -22.53
CA ASN A 1004 35.51 2.57 -21.97
C ASN A 1004 35.71 1.06 -21.87
N GLN A 1005 36.36 0.44 -22.87
CA GLN A 1005 36.73 -0.97 -22.80
C GLN A 1005 37.75 -1.23 -21.69
N GLY A 1006 38.76 -0.36 -21.53
CA GLY A 1006 39.72 -0.47 -20.43
C GLY A 1006 39.06 -0.35 -19.05
N LYS A 1007 38.13 0.59 -18.87
CA LYS A 1007 37.31 0.75 -17.65
C LYS A 1007 36.47 -0.49 -17.35
N ALA A 1008 35.87 -1.12 -18.38
CA ALA A 1008 35.11 -2.35 -18.23
C ALA A 1008 36.00 -3.54 -17.81
N HIS A 1009 37.17 -3.69 -18.42
CA HIS A 1009 38.11 -4.76 -18.04
C HIS A 1009 38.72 -4.56 -16.64
N LEU A 1010 38.86 -3.34 -16.13
CA LEU A 1010 39.21 -3.12 -14.72
C LEU A 1010 38.15 -3.68 -13.74
N LEU A 1011 36.86 -3.59 -14.09
CA LEU A 1011 35.78 -4.17 -13.29
C LEU A 1011 35.77 -5.70 -13.39
N LEU A 1012 35.99 -6.25 -14.59
CA LEU A 1012 36.08 -7.69 -14.81
C LEU A 1012 37.32 -8.29 -14.13
N TRP A 1013 38.47 -7.59 -14.16
CA TRP A 1013 39.66 -7.94 -13.38
C TRP A 1013 39.30 -8.09 -11.91
N LYS A 1014 38.65 -7.08 -11.33
CA LYS A 1014 38.32 -7.13 -9.90
C LYS A 1014 37.38 -8.28 -9.57
N HIS A 1015 36.45 -8.60 -10.47
CA HIS A 1015 35.57 -9.75 -10.32
C HIS A 1015 36.35 -11.07 -10.32
N ALA A 1016 37.23 -11.27 -11.31
CA ALA A 1016 38.04 -12.48 -11.43
C ALA A 1016 39.04 -12.65 -10.26
N ASP A 1017 39.64 -11.56 -9.81
CA ASP A 1017 40.51 -11.49 -8.62
C ASP A 1017 39.78 -11.99 -7.36
N LEU A 1018 38.56 -11.50 -7.13
CA LEU A 1018 37.72 -11.92 -6.00
C LEU A 1018 37.28 -13.39 -6.07
N LEU A 1019 37.18 -13.96 -7.27
CA LEU A 1019 36.87 -15.38 -7.47
C LEU A 1019 38.12 -16.27 -7.40
N GLY A 1020 39.31 -15.69 -7.20
CA GLY A 1020 40.58 -16.43 -7.20
C GLY A 1020 41.03 -16.91 -8.57
N ASN A 1021 40.45 -16.39 -9.66
CA ASN A 1021 40.84 -16.74 -11.03
C ASN A 1021 41.97 -15.85 -11.52
N ALA A 1022 43.20 -16.15 -11.07
CA ALA A 1022 44.38 -15.34 -11.35
C ALA A 1022 44.68 -15.16 -12.86
N ALA A 1023 44.42 -16.18 -13.69
CA ALA A 1023 44.68 -16.11 -15.14
C ALA A 1023 43.71 -15.15 -15.85
N GLU A 1024 42.42 -15.22 -15.52
CA GLU A 1024 41.41 -14.32 -16.06
C GLU A 1024 41.56 -12.90 -15.52
N ALA A 1025 41.92 -12.75 -14.25
CA ALA A 1025 42.26 -11.46 -13.67
C ALA A 1025 43.43 -10.84 -14.45
N GLN A 1026 44.55 -11.55 -14.57
CA GLN A 1026 45.72 -11.02 -15.29
C GLN A 1026 45.38 -10.64 -16.73
N THR A 1027 44.62 -11.46 -17.44
CA THR A 1027 44.19 -11.17 -18.82
C THR A 1027 43.37 -9.89 -18.92
N ASN A 1028 42.42 -9.68 -18.00
CA ASN A 1028 41.62 -8.46 -17.95
C ASN A 1028 42.47 -7.23 -17.61
N LEU A 1029 43.44 -7.38 -16.69
CA LEU A 1029 44.32 -6.29 -16.29
C LEU A 1029 45.27 -5.88 -17.42
N ASP A 1030 45.86 -6.85 -18.12
CA ASP A 1030 46.73 -6.62 -19.28
C ASP A 1030 45.96 -5.96 -20.43
N THR A 1031 44.71 -6.38 -20.64
CA THR A 1031 43.82 -5.77 -21.65
C THR A 1031 43.49 -4.32 -21.30
N ALA A 1032 43.22 -4.02 -20.02
CA ALA A 1032 42.98 -2.66 -19.56
C ALA A 1032 44.23 -1.77 -19.74
N LEU A 1033 45.41 -2.25 -19.33
CA LEU A 1033 46.68 -1.53 -19.49
C LEU A 1033 47.00 -1.25 -20.95
N ASN A 1034 46.88 -2.26 -21.82
CA ASN A 1034 47.11 -2.11 -23.25
C ASN A 1034 46.19 -1.04 -23.87
N ASN A 1035 44.91 -1.02 -23.48
CA ASN A 1035 43.97 -0.02 -23.96
C ASN A 1035 44.31 1.40 -23.49
N PHE A 1036 44.70 1.59 -22.23
CA PHE A 1036 45.11 2.92 -21.73
C PHE A 1036 46.44 3.37 -22.34
N ASN A 1037 47.41 2.46 -22.53
CA ASN A 1037 48.69 2.76 -23.18
C ASN A 1037 48.48 3.25 -24.62
N GLN A 1038 47.60 2.59 -25.39
CA GLN A 1038 47.29 3.02 -26.75
C GLN A 1038 46.69 4.43 -26.80
N VAL A 1039 45.84 4.80 -25.82
CA VAL A 1039 45.28 6.16 -25.73
C VAL A 1039 46.36 7.19 -25.39
N ILE A 1040 47.30 6.84 -24.51
CA ILE A 1040 48.42 7.69 -24.11
C ILE A 1040 49.41 7.89 -25.27
N GLU A 1041 49.78 6.80 -25.95
CA GLU A 1041 50.72 6.82 -27.08
C GLU A 1041 50.17 7.59 -28.28
N ALA A 1042 48.85 7.49 -28.53
CA ALA A 1042 48.18 8.25 -29.58
C ALA A 1042 48.30 9.78 -29.41
N ASN A 1043 48.54 10.26 -28.17
CA ASN A 1043 48.69 11.68 -27.83
C ASN A 1043 49.93 11.93 -26.96
N SER A 1044 51.09 11.41 -27.35
CA SER A 1044 52.34 11.45 -26.56
C SER A 1044 52.81 12.84 -26.11
N ASN A 1045 52.48 13.91 -26.83
CA ASN A 1045 52.84 15.29 -26.45
C ASN A 1045 51.91 15.89 -25.38
N GLN A 1046 50.67 15.43 -25.29
CA GLN A 1046 49.69 15.88 -24.30
C GLN A 1046 48.76 14.70 -23.95
N PRO A 1047 49.23 13.78 -23.09
CA PRO A 1047 48.52 12.54 -22.83
C PRO A 1047 47.15 12.78 -22.18
N ASP A 1048 46.18 11.91 -22.46
CA ASP A 1048 44.85 12.00 -21.87
C ASP A 1048 44.93 11.80 -20.33
N PRO A 1049 44.48 12.79 -19.54
CA PRO A 1049 44.65 12.75 -18.09
C PRO A 1049 43.81 11.66 -17.40
N GLN A 1050 42.66 11.26 -17.98
CA GLN A 1050 41.86 10.13 -17.48
C GLN A 1050 42.59 8.81 -17.75
N ALA A 1051 43.14 8.64 -18.96
CA ALA A 1051 43.86 7.42 -19.33
C ALA A 1051 45.09 7.22 -18.43
N LEU A 1052 45.85 8.28 -18.13
CA LEU A 1052 46.96 8.25 -17.16
C LEU A 1052 46.49 7.83 -15.75
N PHE A 1053 45.36 8.36 -15.30
CA PHE A 1053 44.82 8.00 -13.99
C PHE A 1053 44.42 6.51 -13.91
N TYR A 1054 43.66 6.01 -14.89
CA TYR A 1054 43.23 4.61 -14.90
C TYR A 1054 44.39 3.63 -15.20
N GLN A 1055 45.42 4.06 -15.94
CA GLN A 1055 46.68 3.34 -16.07
C GLN A 1055 47.38 3.22 -14.71
N GLY A 1056 47.48 4.31 -13.93
CA GLY A 1056 48.01 4.28 -12.57
C GLY A 1056 47.26 3.30 -11.68
N LEU A 1057 45.93 3.21 -11.82
CA LEU A 1057 45.12 2.23 -11.10
C LEU A 1057 45.41 0.78 -11.51
N ALA A 1058 45.51 0.53 -12.81
CA ALA A 1058 45.83 -0.79 -13.32
C ALA A 1058 47.24 -1.25 -12.92
N LEU A 1059 48.23 -0.35 -12.91
CA LEU A 1059 49.60 -0.62 -12.45
C LEU A 1059 49.66 -0.85 -10.94
N SER A 1060 48.92 -0.07 -10.15
CA SER A 1060 48.80 -0.28 -8.70
C SER A 1060 48.23 -1.65 -8.36
N ALA A 1061 47.34 -2.18 -9.21
CA ALA A 1061 46.71 -3.48 -9.05
C ALA A 1061 47.63 -4.67 -9.36
N GLN A 1062 48.74 -4.48 -10.09
CA GLN A 1062 49.74 -5.53 -10.36
C GLN A 1062 50.58 -5.86 -9.11
N GLY A 1063 50.75 -4.88 -8.20
CA GLY A 1063 51.31 -5.11 -6.87
C GLY A 1063 52.82 -5.37 -6.78
N ASP A 1064 53.55 -5.39 -7.90
CA ASP A 1064 55.02 -5.48 -7.88
C ASP A 1064 55.69 -4.11 -7.74
N GLU A 1065 56.89 -4.08 -7.14
CA GLU A 1065 57.60 -2.86 -6.77
C GLU A 1065 57.90 -1.94 -7.97
N LYS A 1066 58.10 -2.51 -9.17
CA LYS A 1066 58.31 -1.72 -10.39
C LYS A 1066 57.01 -1.07 -10.87
N SER A 1067 55.89 -1.79 -10.76
CA SER A 1067 54.56 -1.29 -11.12
C SER A 1067 54.03 -0.24 -10.14
N VAL A 1068 54.39 -0.31 -8.86
CA VAL A 1068 54.03 0.74 -7.88
C VAL A 1068 54.71 2.08 -8.21
N ALA A 1069 56.01 2.07 -8.51
CA ALA A 1069 56.72 3.28 -8.93
C ALA A 1069 56.16 3.85 -10.25
N ALA A 1070 55.82 2.96 -11.21
CA ALA A 1070 55.18 3.36 -12.45
C ALA A 1070 53.76 3.93 -12.24
N ALA A 1071 53.01 3.41 -11.26
CA ALA A 1071 51.70 3.93 -10.89
C ALA A 1071 51.78 5.34 -10.29
N GLU A 1072 52.74 5.58 -9.39
CA GLU A 1072 52.99 6.92 -8.83
C GLU A 1072 53.35 7.92 -9.94
N GLN A 1073 54.23 7.53 -10.85
CA GLN A 1073 54.58 8.36 -12.01
C GLN A 1073 53.36 8.66 -12.90
N ALA A 1074 52.47 7.68 -13.11
CA ALA A 1074 51.24 7.87 -13.90
C ALA A 1074 50.26 8.84 -13.21
N TYR A 1075 50.10 8.76 -11.88
CA TYR A 1075 49.27 9.71 -11.12
C TYR A 1075 49.87 11.12 -11.13
N GLU A 1076 51.19 11.26 -10.96
CA GLU A 1076 51.86 12.56 -11.04
C GLU A 1076 51.70 13.20 -12.42
N GLN A 1077 51.83 12.42 -13.49
CA GLN A 1077 51.56 12.90 -14.84
C GLN A 1077 50.10 13.29 -15.02
N SER A 1078 49.15 12.50 -14.50
CA SER A 1078 47.72 12.84 -14.52
C SER A 1078 47.44 14.16 -13.78
N ILE A 1079 48.06 14.38 -12.62
CA ILE A 1079 47.98 15.65 -11.87
C ILE A 1079 48.51 16.82 -12.70
N VAL A 1080 49.66 16.67 -13.35
CA VAL A 1080 50.23 17.73 -14.20
C VAL A 1080 49.31 18.05 -15.36
N GLN A 1081 48.74 17.04 -16.02
CA GLN A 1081 47.81 17.24 -17.13
C GLN A 1081 46.50 17.91 -16.65
N TYR A 1082 45.90 17.48 -15.53
CA TYR A 1082 44.69 18.12 -15.00
C TYR A 1082 44.93 19.54 -14.48
N THR A 1083 46.09 19.82 -13.87
CA THR A 1083 46.43 21.17 -13.41
C THR A 1083 46.66 22.15 -14.55
N THR A 1084 47.23 21.69 -15.66
CA THR A 1084 47.50 22.51 -16.86
C THR A 1084 46.36 22.54 -17.88
N ALA A 1085 45.42 21.60 -17.83
CA ALA A 1085 44.26 21.57 -18.72
C ALA A 1085 43.42 22.86 -18.60
N SER A 1086 43.02 23.46 -19.71
CA SER A 1086 42.18 24.67 -19.73
C SER A 1086 40.75 24.39 -19.30
N THR A 1087 40.25 23.18 -19.55
CA THR A 1087 38.87 22.75 -19.26
C THR A 1087 38.87 21.31 -18.74
N VAL A 1088 38.01 21.03 -17.76
CA VAL A 1088 37.74 19.69 -17.22
C VAL A 1088 36.27 19.35 -17.42
N GLN A 1089 35.95 18.07 -17.57
CA GLN A 1089 34.58 17.57 -17.79
C GLN A 1089 33.94 17.13 -16.46
N PRO A 1090 32.61 17.13 -16.33
CA PRO A 1090 31.94 16.67 -15.10
C PRO A 1090 32.34 15.25 -14.67
N GLU A 1091 32.54 14.34 -15.62
CA GLU A 1091 33.01 12.97 -15.35
C GLU A 1091 34.42 12.87 -14.73
N ASP A 1092 35.22 13.95 -14.79
CA ASP A 1092 36.55 14.02 -14.17
C ASP A 1092 36.49 14.29 -12.66
N PHE A 1093 35.37 14.78 -12.14
CA PHE A 1093 35.25 15.22 -10.75
C PHE A 1093 35.66 14.15 -9.72
N PRO A 1094 35.25 12.87 -9.85
CA PRO A 1094 35.72 11.80 -8.97
C PRO A 1094 37.23 11.54 -9.06
N ILE A 1095 37.81 11.68 -10.26
CA ILE A 1095 39.24 11.50 -10.51
C ILE A 1095 40.03 12.62 -9.83
N LEU A 1096 39.62 13.88 -10.04
CA LEU A 1096 40.25 15.05 -9.43
C LEU A 1096 40.31 14.93 -7.91
N ALA A 1097 39.25 14.46 -7.28
CA ALA A 1097 39.22 14.30 -5.84
C ALA A 1097 40.11 13.17 -5.31
N GLN A 1098 40.28 12.08 -6.06
CA GLN A 1098 41.24 11.03 -5.71
C GLN A 1098 42.68 11.54 -5.84
N LEU A 1099 42.97 12.30 -6.90
CA LEU A 1099 44.27 12.95 -7.07
C LEU A 1099 44.56 14.01 -5.98
N ILE A 1100 43.53 14.75 -5.53
CA ILE A 1100 43.62 15.66 -4.38
C ILE A 1100 43.96 14.89 -3.10
N ALA A 1101 43.30 13.77 -2.83
CA ALA A 1101 43.60 12.94 -1.68
C ALA A 1101 45.05 12.42 -1.75
N PHE A 1102 45.49 11.93 -2.90
CA PHE A 1102 46.86 11.50 -3.15
C PHE A 1102 47.91 12.59 -2.85
N LEU A 1103 47.63 13.86 -3.17
CA LEU A 1103 48.54 14.97 -2.87
C LEU A 1103 48.57 15.38 -1.39
N VAL A 1104 47.49 15.13 -0.64
CA VAL A 1104 47.29 15.63 0.73
C VAL A 1104 47.56 14.58 1.81
N GLU A 1105 47.45 13.29 1.49
CA GLU A 1105 47.66 12.15 2.39
C GLU A 1105 49.12 11.67 2.44
N GLU A 1106 50.08 12.58 2.62
CA GLU A 1106 51.50 12.19 2.69
C GLU A 1106 51.75 11.24 3.90
N LYS A 1107 52.33 10.06 3.62
CA LYS A 1107 52.37 8.87 4.50
C LYS A 1107 53.01 9.06 5.88
N ASP A 1108 53.66 10.19 6.18
CA ASP A 1108 54.48 10.35 7.40
C ASP A 1108 54.21 11.65 8.19
N GLY A 1109 53.06 12.30 7.99
CA GLY A 1109 52.70 13.51 8.76
C GLY A 1109 53.65 14.71 8.55
N LYS A 1110 54.46 14.67 7.47
CA LYS A 1110 55.28 15.79 7.03
C LYS A 1110 54.41 16.87 6.40
N ILE A 1111 54.87 18.11 6.49
CA ILE A 1111 54.19 19.27 5.93
C ILE A 1111 54.27 19.14 4.41
N VAL A 1112 53.09 19.05 3.76
CA VAL A 1112 52.93 19.02 2.30
C VAL A 1112 53.80 20.12 1.67
N SER A 1113 54.63 19.78 0.69
CA SER A 1113 55.47 20.76 0.00
C SER A 1113 54.61 21.85 -0.66
N ASN A 1114 55.10 23.09 -0.71
CA ASN A 1114 54.35 24.20 -1.32
C ASN A 1114 53.92 23.90 -2.78
N GLN A 1115 54.70 23.09 -3.51
CA GLN A 1115 54.37 22.66 -4.86
C GLN A 1115 53.14 21.74 -4.90
N LYS A 1116 53.12 20.67 -4.07
CA LYS A 1116 51.98 19.75 -3.98
C LYS A 1116 50.74 20.46 -3.46
N TYR A 1117 50.90 21.41 -2.54
CA TYR A 1117 49.82 22.26 -2.04
C TYR A 1117 49.21 23.11 -3.16
N ASN A 1118 50.02 23.79 -3.97
CA ASN A 1118 49.53 24.60 -5.08
C ASN A 1118 48.83 23.75 -6.16
N GLN A 1119 49.33 22.53 -6.41
CA GLN A 1119 48.67 21.56 -7.30
C GLN A 1119 47.32 21.13 -6.73
N ALA A 1120 47.27 20.73 -5.45
CA ALA A 1120 46.02 20.35 -4.78
C ALA A 1120 45.00 21.49 -4.81
N GLN A 1121 45.43 22.73 -4.55
CA GLN A 1121 44.57 23.92 -4.61
C GLN A 1121 44.02 24.14 -6.02
N THR A 1122 44.86 23.95 -7.05
CA THR A 1122 44.43 24.08 -8.44
C THR A 1122 43.41 23.00 -8.80
N LEU A 1123 43.60 21.76 -8.34
CA LEU A 1123 42.65 20.68 -8.51
C LEU A 1123 41.35 20.94 -7.73
N PHE A 1124 41.41 21.47 -6.50
CA PHE A 1124 40.23 21.89 -5.73
C PHE A 1124 39.44 22.95 -6.47
N ASN A 1125 40.11 23.98 -7.03
CA ASN A 1125 39.42 25.02 -7.81
C ASN A 1125 38.75 24.45 -9.07
N LYS A 1126 39.38 23.47 -9.72
CA LYS A 1126 38.80 22.77 -10.88
C LYS A 1126 37.61 21.91 -10.47
N ALA A 1127 37.73 21.18 -9.36
CA ALA A 1127 36.65 20.39 -8.79
C ALA A 1127 35.48 21.29 -8.34
N ASP A 1128 35.74 22.45 -7.73
CA ASP A 1128 34.74 23.44 -7.37
C ASP A 1128 34.05 24.03 -8.60
N ALA A 1129 34.79 24.32 -9.67
CA ALA A 1129 34.21 24.76 -10.93
C ALA A 1129 33.28 23.70 -11.54
N LEU A 1130 33.58 22.41 -11.34
CA LEU A 1130 32.73 21.30 -11.76
C LEU A 1130 31.51 21.08 -10.84
N ILE A 1131 31.60 21.36 -9.54
CA ILE A 1131 30.45 21.29 -8.61
C ILE A 1131 29.37 22.31 -8.97
N GLN A 1132 29.74 23.42 -9.62
CA GLN A 1132 28.78 24.38 -10.16
C GLN A 1132 28.05 23.82 -11.41
N HIS A 1133 28.45 22.66 -11.92
CA HIS A 1133 27.73 21.94 -12.97
C HIS A 1133 26.47 21.25 -12.39
N PRO A 1134 25.29 21.39 -13.01
CA PRO A 1134 24.02 20.77 -12.60
C PRO A 1134 24.14 19.36 -12.02
N ASP A 1135 24.78 18.47 -12.77
CA ASP A 1135 24.75 17.02 -12.51
C ASP A 1135 25.62 16.60 -11.32
N LEU A 1136 26.56 17.45 -10.91
CA LEU A 1136 27.45 17.22 -9.76
C LEU A 1136 27.04 18.03 -8.53
N LYS A 1137 25.97 18.82 -8.64
CA LYS A 1137 25.39 19.67 -7.59
C LYS A 1137 24.68 18.85 -6.51
N ASN A 1138 25.12 17.61 -6.29
CA ASN A 1138 24.66 16.78 -5.21
C ASN A 1138 25.34 17.24 -3.90
N LYS A 1139 24.49 17.47 -2.90
CA LYS A 1139 24.77 18.21 -1.66
C LYS A 1139 25.93 17.62 -0.83
N ILE A 1140 26.14 16.31 -0.92
CA ILE A 1140 27.12 15.58 -0.08
C ILE A 1140 28.57 15.75 -0.58
N TYR A 1141 28.80 15.85 -1.90
CA TYR A 1141 30.16 16.00 -2.44
C TYR A 1141 30.70 17.41 -2.16
N THR A 1142 29.85 18.42 -2.26
CA THR A 1142 30.18 19.82 -1.93
C THR A 1142 30.51 20.00 -0.45
N GLU A 1143 29.75 19.36 0.44
CA GLU A 1143 30.00 19.40 1.89
C GLU A 1143 31.35 18.78 2.26
N ASN A 1144 31.66 17.59 1.72
CA ASN A 1144 32.94 16.93 1.94
C ASN A 1144 34.11 17.71 1.31
N LEU A 1145 33.93 18.29 0.12
CA LEU A 1145 34.99 19.02 -0.56
C LEU A 1145 35.31 20.35 0.15
N ILE A 1146 34.29 21.14 0.54
CA ILE A 1146 34.48 22.39 1.30
C ILE A 1146 35.07 22.07 2.68
N TYR A 1147 34.60 21.02 3.35
CA TYR A 1147 35.18 20.58 4.62
C TYR A 1147 36.65 20.17 4.46
N ASN A 1148 36.98 19.34 3.45
CA ASN A 1148 38.35 18.91 3.19
C ASN A 1148 39.27 20.08 2.85
N ARG A 1149 38.77 21.05 2.08
CA ARG A 1149 39.48 22.28 1.76
C ARG A 1149 39.74 23.10 3.04
N GLY A 1150 38.74 23.26 3.90
CA GLY A 1150 38.89 23.87 5.23
C GLY A 1150 39.90 23.15 6.13
N SER A 1151 39.89 21.82 6.13
CA SER A 1151 40.88 20.99 6.82
C SER A 1151 42.30 21.21 6.29
N LEU A 1152 42.48 21.45 4.99
CA LEU A 1152 43.78 21.78 4.38
C LEU A 1152 44.26 23.19 4.81
N TYR A 1153 43.38 24.20 4.83
CA TYR A 1153 43.71 25.54 5.35
C TYR A 1153 44.08 25.50 6.84
N ALA A 1154 43.35 24.73 7.66
CA ALA A 1154 43.67 24.54 9.08
C ALA A 1154 45.06 23.89 9.28
N ARG A 1155 45.42 22.89 8.45
CA ARG A 1155 46.73 22.21 8.47
C ARG A 1155 47.89 23.10 8.05
N THR A 1156 47.63 24.09 7.18
CA THR A 1156 48.62 25.06 6.69
C THR A 1156 48.65 26.36 7.50
N GLN A 1157 47.97 26.39 8.66
CA GLN A 1157 47.90 27.52 9.62
C GLN A 1157 47.21 28.80 9.10
N THR A 1158 46.40 28.68 8.07
CA THR A 1158 45.52 29.75 7.56
C THR A 1158 44.15 29.62 8.22
N LEU A 1159 44.14 29.92 9.53
CA LEU A 1159 43.02 29.60 10.44
C LEU A 1159 41.74 30.38 10.12
N GLN A 1160 41.86 31.61 9.64
CA GLN A 1160 40.68 32.45 9.34
C GLN A 1160 39.97 31.97 8.07
N GLU A 1161 40.72 31.61 7.04
CA GLU A 1161 40.20 31.01 5.81
C GLU A 1161 39.55 29.65 6.09
N ALA A 1162 40.11 28.87 7.02
CA ALA A 1162 39.51 27.62 7.48
C ALA A 1162 38.15 27.86 8.15
N LEU A 1163 38.03 28.87 9.04
CA LEU A 1163 36.75 29.21 9.67
C LEU A 1163 35.70 29.68 8.68
N ASN A 1164 36.09 30.51 7.70
CA ASN A 1164 35.19 30.96 6.65
C ASN A 1164 34.64 29.77 5.86
N LEU A 1165 35.52 28.86 5.42
CA LEU A 1165 35.12 27.65 4.69
C LEU A 1165 34.25 26.72 5.54
N TYR A 1166 34.60 26.48 6.80
CA TYR A 1166 33.73 25.71 7.70
C TYR A 1166 32.38 26.42 7.92
N GLY A 1167 32.34 27.75 7.87
CA GLY A 1167 31.15 28.60 7.86
C GLY A 1167 30.23 28.30 6.69
N GLU A 1168 30.82 28.02 5.53
CA GLU A 1168 30.14 27.77 4.27
C GLU A 1168 29.74 26.30 4.06
N VAL A 1169 30.23 25.35 4.88
CA VAL A 1169 29.82 23.95 4.80
C VAL A 1169 28.31 23.85 5.09
N PRO A 1170 27.49 23.36 4.15
CA PRO A 1170 26.03 23.32 4.30
C PRO A 1170 25.47 22.45 5.45
N MET A 1171 26.34 21.75 6.22
CA MET A 1171 26.06 20.90 7.39
C MET A 1171 24.82 20.01 7.29
N ARG A 1172 24.54 19.42 6.12
CA ARG A 1172 23.30 18.64 5.91
C ARG A 1172 23.44 17.19 6.35
N SER A 1173 24.65 16.66 6.34
CA SER A 1173 24.96 15.38 6.98
C SER A 1173 25.34 15.57 8.45
N LYS A 1174 24.63 14.91 9.36
CA LYS A 1174 24.96 14.90 10.80
C LYS A 1174 26.42 14.52 11.07
N GLN A 1175 27.01 13.66 10.25
CA GLN A 1175 28.43 13.30 10.36
C GLN A 1175 29.37 14.44 9.96
N ILE A 1176 29.02 15.26 8.97
CA ILE A 1176 29.83 16.42 8.55
C ILE A 1176 29.55 17.63 9.42
N GLU A 1177 28.33 17.80 9.91
CA GLU A 1177 27.96 18.79 10.91
C GLU A 1177 28.78 18.59 12.20
N VAL A 1178 28.81 17.36 12.74
CA VAL A 1178 29.66 17.00 13.89
C VAL A 1178 31.13 17.33 13.61
N LEU A 1179 31.66 16.91 12.47
CA LEU A 1179 33.07 17.14 12.12
C LEU A 1179 33.38 18.63 11.95
N THR A 1180 32.49 19.39 11.31
CA THR A 1180 32.69 20.81 11.04
C THR A 1180 32.57 21.63 12.31
N LEU A 1181 31.56 21.39 13.16
CA LEU A 1181 31.42 22.08 14.44
C LEU A 1181 32.57 21.74 15.40
N ARG A 1182 33.02 20.48 15.41
CA ARG A 1182 34.22 20.07 16.15
C ARG A 1182 35.46 20.79 15.63
N SER A 1183 35.71 20.75 14.32
CA SER A 1183 36.87 21.40 13.70
C SER A 1183 36.84 22.93 13.89
N LYS A 1184 35.67 23.58 13.82
CA LYS A 1184 35.47 25.00 14.16
C LYS A 1184 35.84 25.30 15.61
N GLY A 1185 35.33 24.52 16.57
CA GLY A 1185 35.63 24.71 17.99
C GLY A 1185 37.13 24.62 18.27
N PHE A 1186 37.83 23.68 17.64
CA PHE A 1186 39.30 23.57 17.76
C PHE A 1186 40.03 24.74 17.11
N VAL A 1187 39.55 25.28 15.98
CA VAL A 1187 40.16 26.47 15.36
C VAL A 1187 39.95 27.72 16.22
N HIS A 1188 38.76 27.91 16.81
CA HIS A 1188 38.51 29.00 17.77
C HIS A 1188 39.38 28.87 19.03
N LEU A 1189 39.59 27.65 19.55
CA LEU A 1189 40.54 27.42 20.64
C LEU A 1189 41.96 27.84 20.27
N LEU A 1190 42.43 27.50 19.06
CA LEU A 1190 43.75 27.90 18.57
C LEU A 1190 43.89 29.43 18.40
N GLN A 1191 42.78 30.14 18.20
CA GLN A 1191 42.71 31.60 18.15
C GLN A 1191 42.48 32.25 19.54
N ASN A 1192 42.37 31.46 20.61
CA ASN A 1192 42.00 31.89 21.97
C ASN A 1192 40.60 32.55 22.07
N ASP A 1193 39.69 32.19 21.18
CA ASP A 1193 38.29 32.65 21.17
C ASP A 1193 37.41 31.64 21.92
N PHE A 1194 37.43 31.74 23.26
CA PHE A 1194 36.83 30.73 24.13
C PHE A 1194 35.29 30.73 24.12
N ASP A 1195 34.66 31.88 23.87
CA ASP A 1195 33.20 31.99 23.80
C ASP A 1195 32.67 31.21 22.58
N ASN A 1196 33.21 31.50 21.39
CA ASN A 1196 32.80 30.80 20.17
C ASN A 1196 33.25 29.33 20.15
N ALA A 1197 34.39 29.02 20.78
CA ALA A 1197 34.83 27.62 20.95
C ALA A 1197 33.85 26.82 21.81
N ALA A 1198 33.41 27.36 22.96
CA ALA A 1198 32.45 26.71 23.83
C ALA A 1198 31.10 26.50 23.13
N ASP A 1199 30.60 27.51 22.42
CA ASP A 1199 29.34 27.41 21.68
C ASP A 1199 29.41 26.35 20.57
N ALA A 1200 30.50 26.33 19.79
CA ALA A 1200 30.69 25.33 18.74
C ALA A 1200 30.76 23.90 19.29
N PHE A 1201 31.47 23.68 20.41
CA PHE A 1201 31.54 22.37 21.04
C PHE A 1201 30.23 21.93 21.70
N GLN A 1202 29.48 22.85 22.32
CA GLN A 1202 28.13 22.54 22.83
C GLN A 1202 27.19 22.11 21.71
N GLN A 1203 27.22 22.82 20.58
CA GLN A 1203 26.44 22.45 19.41
C GLN A 1203 26.89 21.09 18.87
N ALA A 1204 28.20 20.84 18.76
CA ALA A 1204 28.74 19.55 18.35
C ALA A 1204 28.25 18.38 19.24
N LEU A 1205 28.23 18.55 20.56
CA LEU A 1205 27.72 17.52 21.49
C LEU A 1205 26.22 17.29 21.36
N LYS A 1206 25.41 18.34 21.15
CA LYS A 1206 23.96 18.22 20.91
C LYS A 1206 23.66 17.38 19.66
N VAL A 1207 24.52 17.45 18.65
CA VAL A 1207 24.40 16.64 17.43
C VAL A 1207 25.19 15.32 17.48
N GLY A 1208 25.74 14.94 18.64
CA GLY A 1208 26.32 13.61 18.89
C GLY A 1208 27.82 13.47 18.59
N ALA A 1209 28.62 14.51 18.86
CA ALA A 1209 30.08 14.44 18.76
C ALA A 1209 30.74 13.55 19.83
N ASP A 1210 31.97 13.12 19.56
CA ASP A 1210 32.82 12.27 20.41
C ASP A 1210 32.99 12.84 21.84
N PRO A 1211 33.05 11.98 22.89
CA PRO A 1211 33.36 12.36 24.27
C PRO A 1211 34.56 13.32 24.46
N LEU A 1212 35.59 13.23 23.60
CA LEU A 1212 36.73 14.16 23.61
C LEU A 1212 36.27 15.62 23.55
N VAL A 1213 35.19 15.93 22.83
CA VAL A 1213 34.62 17.28 22.72
C VAL A 1213 34.12 17.81 24.06
N SER A 1214 33.61 16.94 24.94
CA SER A 1214 33.15 17.32 26.29
C SER A 1214 34.29 17.79 27.18
N GLU A 1215 35.47 17.18 27.07
CA GLU A 1215 36.65 17.60 27.82
C GLU A 1215 37.10 19.00 27.40
N TYR A 1216 37.19 19.25 26.09
CA TYR A 1216 37.59 20.56 25.56
C TYR A 1216 36.53 21.64 25.80
N LEU A 1217 35.24 21.29 25.79
CA LEU A 1217 34.16 22.19 26.19
C LEU A 1217 34.30 22.63 27.66
N ASN A 1218 34.55 21.69 28.56
CA ASN A 1218 34.74 22.02 29.98
C ASN A 1218 35.94 22.94 30.18
N ARG A 1219 37.04 22.71 29.44
CA ARG A 1219 38.21 23.58 29.47
C ARG A 1219 37.90 24.98 28.92
N ALA A 1220 37.18 25.08 27.79
CA ALA A 1220 36.75 26.36 27.23
C ALA A 1220 35.86 27.14 28.21
N ASN A 1221 34.86 26.49 28.83
CA ASN A 1221 33.99 27.12 29.84
C ASN A 1221 34.73 27.54 31.11
N THR A 1222 35.71 26.75 31.55
CA THR A 1222 36.55 27.11 32.70
C THR A 1222 37.34 28.39 32.39
N CYS A 1223 37.94 28.46 31.21
CA CYS A 1223 38.67 29.64 30.75
C CYS A 1223 37.78 30.87 30.54
N ARG A 1224 36.54 30.66 30.06
CA ARG A 1224 35.51 31.69 29.97
C ARG A 1224 35.17 32.28 31.34
N SER A 1225 34.97 31.41 32.34
CA SER A 1225 34.60 31.83 33.70
C SER A 1225 35.75 32.43 34.51
N ASN A 1226 37.00 32.10 34.15
CA ASN A 1226 38.19 32.56 34.87
C ASN A 1226 39.38 32.79 33.92
N PRO A 1227 39.38 33.90 33.15
CA PRO A 1227 40.35 34.16 32.09
C PRO A 1227 41.78 34.43 32.58
N THR A 1228 42.00 34.55 33.90
CA THR A 1228 43.33 34.79 34.50
C THR A 1228 44.15 33.50 34.68
N ASN A 1229 43.56 32.32 34.51
CA ASN A 1229 44.25 31.04 34.59
C ASN A 1229 45.02 30.71 33.29
N GLN A 1230 46.14 31.39 33.07
CA GLN A 1230 46.96 31.29 31.85
C GLN A 1230 47.40 29.85 31.50
N ALA A 1231 47.64 28.99 32.50
CA ALA A 1231 48.07 27.61 32.28
C ALA A 1231 46.94 26.71 31.74
N ALA A 1232 45.69 26.96 32.14
CA ALA A 1232 44.53 26.22 31.65
C ALA A 1232 44.09 26.71 30.25
N CYS A 1233 44.35 27.99 29.93
CA CYS A 1233 43.82 28.67 28.76
C CYS A 1233 44.80 28.85 27.60
N SER A 1234 46.05 28.40 27.72
CA SER A 1234 46.99 28.41 26.60
C SER A 1234 46.81 27.19 25.69
N PHE A 1235 46.45 27.41 24.43
CA PHE A 1235 46.33 26.38 23.39
C PHE A 1235 47.32 26.68 22.26
N SER A 1236 48.30 25.80 22.02
CA SER A 1236 49.29 25.99 20.94
C SER A 1236 49.14 24.96 19.84
N SER A 1237 49.38 25.36 18.58
CA SER A 1237 49.34 24.45 17.42
C SER A 1237 50.31 23.27 17.55
N ALA A 1238 51.40 23.43 18.33
CA ALA A 1238 52.36 22.36 18.63
C ALA A 1238 51.76 21.23 19.48
N GLN A 1239 50.86 21.54 20.42
CA GLN A 1239 50.18 20.54 21.26
C GLN A 1239 49.20 19.67 20.46
N PHE A 1240 48.59 20.23 19.41
CA PHE A 1240 47.64 19.51 18.56
C PHE A 1240 48.30 18.75 17.41
N ARG A 1241 49.56 19.06 17.06
CA ARG A 1241 50.27 18.51 15.89
C ARG A 1241 50.23 16.97 15.78
N PRO A 1242 50.40 16.18 16.86
CA PRO A 1242 50.37 14.71 16.76
C PRO A 1242 49.00 14.12 16.44
N ILE A 1243 47.93 14.86 16.74
CA ILE A 1243 46.54 14.43 16.57
C ILE A 1243 45.82 15.25 15.50
N PHE A 1244 46.53 16.07 14.71
CA PHE A 1244 45.96 17.00 13.74
C PHE A 1244 45.14 16.27 12.66
N ALA A 1245 45.58 15.08 12.23
CA ALA A 1245 44.84 14.23 11.30
C ALA A 1245 43.54 13.68 11.90
N GLN A 1246 43.50 13.48 13.23
CA GLN A 1246 42.31 13.03 13.95
C GLN A 1246 41.32 14.18 14.18
N ILE A 1247 41.83 15.40 14.39
CA ILE A 1247 41.02 16.62 14.59
C ILE A 1247 40.43 17.13 13.27
N PHE A 1248 41.26 17.18 12.22
CA PHE A 1248 40.91 17.66 10.88
C PHE A 1248 41.07 16.55 9.85
N PRO A 1249 40.26 15.47 9.91
CA PRO A 1249 40.32 14.39 8.93
C PRO A 1249 40.01 14.91 7.52
N ILE A 1250 40.64 14.30 6.52
CA ILE A 1250 40.21 14.44 5.11
C ILE A 1250 39.23 13.30 4.86
N ARG A 1251 38.01 13.63 4.45
CA ARG A 1251 36.94 12.67 4.18
C ARG A 1251 36.99 12.23 2.72
N ARG A 1252 36.70 10.97 2.45
CA ARG A 1252 36.44 10.52 1.08
C ARG A 1252 35.28 11.32 0.51
N VAL A 1253 35.51 11.95 -0.63
CA VAL A 1253 34.52 12.85 -1.22
C VAL A 1253 33.33 12.04 -1.76
N TYR A 1254 33.52 10.76 -2.20
CA TYR A 1254 32.47 9.93 -2.83
C TYR A 1254 32.20 8.58 -2.16
N ARG A 1255 31.05 7.98 -2.50
CA ARG A 1255 30.72 6.57 -2.17
C ARG A 1255 31.03 5.67 -3.37
N CYS A 1256 31.68 4.53 -3.11
CA CYS A 1256 32.04 3.50 -4.11
C CYS A 1256 30.91 3.11 -5.09
N LYS A 1257 29.64 3.21 -4.67
CA LYS A 1257 28.47 2.76 -5.45
C LYS A 1257 28.19 3.64 -6.67
N ASP A 1258 28.63 4.89 -6.65
CA ASP A 1258 28.29 5.88 -7.67
C ASP A 1258 29.26 5.86 -8.86
N TYR A 1259 30.47 5.32 -8.67
CA TYR A 1259 31.50 5.19 -9.71
C TYR A 1259 32.20 3.83 -9.60
N PRO A 1260 31.66 2.79 -10.27
CA PRO A 1260 32.04 1.40 -10.05
C PRO A 1260 33.52 1.13 -10.28
N VAL A 1261 34.09 1.71 -11.36
CA VAL A 1261 35.50 1.54 -11.73
C VAL A 1261 36.42 2.10 -10.65
N LEU A 1262 35.99 3.15 -9.93
CA LEU A 1262 36.76 3.75 -8.85
C LEU A 1262 36.60 3.00 -7.52
N SER A 1263 35.61 2.11 -7.38
CA SER A 1263 35.52 1.22 -6.22
C SER A 1263 36.64 0.18 -6.16
N VAL A 1264 37.30 -0.07 -7.31
CA VAL A 1264 38.54 -0.85 -7.40
C VAL A 1264 39.64 -0.24 -6.53
N VAL A 1265 39.74 1.10 -6.50
CA VAL A 1265 40.74 1.86 -5.74
C VAL A 1265 40.58 1.63 -4.23
N ASP A 1266 39.34 1.71 -3.75
CA ASP A 1266 39.03 1.62 -2.32
C ASP A 1266 39.41 0.26 -1.72
N ASN A 1267 39.35 -0.81 -2.53
CA ASN A 1267 39.78 -2.15 -2.12
C ASN A 1267 41.30 -2.33 -2.24
N LEU A 1268 41.97 -1.72 -3.22
CA LEU A 1268 43.43 -1.70 -3.34
C LEU A 1268 44.08 -0.91 -2.19
N SER A 1269 43.44 0.17 -1.73
CA SER A 1269 43.91 0.96 -0.58
C SER A 1269 43.92 0.16 0.74
N GLN A 1270 43.11 -0.90 0.84
CA GLN A 1270 43.12 -1.81 2.00
C GLN A 1270 44.25 -2.84 1.93
N SER A 1271 44.70 -3.24 0.74
CA SER A 1271 45.81 -4.19 0.55
C SER A 1271 47.19 -3.52 0.51
N VAL A 1272 47.27 -2.23 0.14
CA VAL A 1272 48.54 -1.47 0.02
C VAL A 1272 48.92 -0.73 1.33
N CYS A 1273 48.03 -0.71 2.33
CA CYS A 1273 48.25 -0.06 3.63
C CYS A 1273 48.63 -1.03 4.77
N GLN A 1274 49.27 -2.17 4.48
CA GLN A 1274 50.03 -2.94 5.47
C GLN A 1274 51.52 -2.87 5.16
N PRO A 1275 52.39 -2.51 6.14
CA PRO A 1275 53.66 -3.20 6.31
C PRO A 1275 53.42 -4.66 6.73
#